data_AF-A0A7Y2IS29-F1
#
_entry.id   AF-A0A7Y2IS29-F1
#
_cell.length_a   1.000
_cell.length_b   1.000
_cell.length_c   1.000
_cell.angle_alpha   90.00
_cell.angle_beta   90.00
_cell.angle_gamma   90.00
#
_symmetry.space_group_name_H-M   'P 1'
#
loop_
_entity.id
_entity.type
_entity.pdbx_description
1 polymer ?
#
loop_
_entity_poly.entity_id
_entity_poly.type
_entity_poly.pdbx_seq_one_letter_code
_entity_poly.pdbx_strand_id
1 'polypeptide(L)'
;VVSTAGTDVEYVELYGTPELSLDGLSLVGYEADVDSSGLGGIDTQIDFGPGDALGTNGFFLAGTSLVLVEYTVLPDLEIPNNTFENSSATYALVETASLEASELVVVDGVHLTDSDNDPSLLAEAPSVGPDGSFLPAGARRVEDGVDTDTAADWVFSDFSVPGPNNTPTAGGGDDPGSGGACGDPVTAIYTIQGSGDASPHDGEVHSIEGVVVGDFQGPDGLNGVFVQESDENSDGDPATSDGIFVLDADVGADVSVGDVVRATGTVSEGNSLTQLVNVTGLLNCTADAGFTGTASPSAVTLPVASLSDWESTEGMLITIDQMLYASGNFTQARFGEVDLSINGPLDNPTNVVAPGADTLALQDLNNRSRIQLDDGSGAQNPQPLPPYLGAGGTLRTGDTLDGITAVQSERNGTYELHPTGSVVFTRANERPLTPPDVGGDLTVAAFNVLNYFTTIDEPGGECFPSFTPDDCRGADTADEFDRQRAKIVSAIGQMDADVIGLMEIENHPTDVPTADLVAGLNDAGYGPYDFIATGITGIDPIRQSIIYQPDAVTPVGAFALLEQSVDPTFIDDKNRPVVAQTFADNTSGALFTVAVNHLKSKGSPCDDVGDPNAGDGQGNCNGVRTAAAVAMANWLATDPTGSGTSDVLIIGDLNAYAQEDPITALEAAGYTDLIEEFVGAGFEDGAYSFNFFSQSGYLDHGLASPSILPKVTGAAFWHINADEPSGLDYNNYNQDALYNPDPWRSSDHDPVLIGLQTGAPTGGAGTEKAIEDLQSLLPTGDKNDDKRIGKAIESLEDSLSPEYWAADGYLTEKGKKVFDEHKKAIKELEKVDAPEASDVIAALVQVDADLAQGAIDIAVATGGDTKDITKALKEMVKAEHYLNKGKPDNAVDRYKKAWERATKAIDDVRFATFNASMNRFNAGDLVAELAVPGSPQPSVIAEIIQRARPDVLLVNEFDYDAGGAAARLFQDNYLSVSQGGADPIDYPFRFVAPSNTGVPSGFDLDNSGFVGGGNDAYGFGFFPGQYGMVVYSMFPIDEDEVRTFQNFLWKDMPGALLPDDPAFEGPADWYSPEELEVFRLSSKSHWDVPIVTGNERVHFLTSHPTPPVFDGPEDRNGTRNHDEIRFWADYVGGEDYMYDDAGVYGGIEGGARFVIAGDQNSDPLDGDSIPGAIQQLLDHPKVNDKSTPSSLGAVEQNDLQGGINESHLSDPAFDTADFSDSAPGNLRADYVLPSKNLKILDSAVFWPESTDPLFPLVGTWPFPSSDHRLVWVDVKI
;
A
#
# COMPACT_ATOMS: atom_id res chain seq x y z
N VAL A 1 -23.36 -53.49 -23.52
CA VAL A 1 -22.97 -52.70 -22.32
C VAL A 1 -23.67 -51.35 -22.47
N VAL A 2 -24.32 -50.65 -21.54
CA VAL A 2 -24.56 -50.65 -20.08
C VAL A 2 -26.08 -50.48 -19.88
N SER A 3 -26.73 -51.21 -18.96
CA SER A 3 -28.15 -51.03 -18.61
C SER A 3 -28.31 -50.76 -17.11
N THR A 4 -29.07 -49.73 -16.77
CA THR A 4 -29.42 -49.20 -15.45
C THR A 4 -30.92 -48.91 -15.45
N ALA A 5 -31.52 -48.54 -14.32
CA ALA A 5 -32.97 -48.33 -14.24
C ALA A 5 -33.49 -47.05 -14.97
N GLY A 6 -32.66 -46.36 -15.78
CA GLY A 6 -32.97 -45.10 -16.48
C GLY A 6 -32.26 -44.99 -17.84
N THR A 7 -32.42 -43.86 -18.55
CA THR A 7 -31.82 -43.67 -19.88
C THR A 7 -30.29 -43.69 -19.80
N ASP A 8 -29.66 -44.66 -20.46
CA ASP A 8 -28.22 -44.86 -20.46
C ASP A 8 -27.67 -45.35 -21.81
N VAL A 9 -26.34 -45.52 -21.83
CA VAL A 9 -25.59 -45.87 -23.05
C VAL A 9 -25.63 -47.37 -23.24
N GLU A 10 -26.39 -47.82 -24.23
CA GLU A 10 -26.55 -49.22 -24.58
C GLU A 10 -25.98 -49.48 -25.97
N TYR A 11 -25.11 -50.47 -26.09
CA TYR A 11 -24.60 -50.91 -27.38
C TYR A 11 -24.19 -52.38 -27.41
N VAL A 12 -24.16 -52.93 -28.63
CA VAL A 12 -23.50 -54.18 -29.02
C VAL A 12 -22.62 -53.91 -30.23
N GLU A 13 -21.37 -54.34 -30.10
CA GLU A 13 -20.38 -54.32 -31.16
C GLU A 13 -20.20 -55.73 -31.71
N LEU A 14 -20.20 -55.87 -33.03
CA LEU A 14 -19.91 -57.10 -33.74
C LEU A 14 -18.56 -56.97 -34.45
N TYR A 15 -17.72 -57.99 -34.35
CA TYR A 15 -16.46 -58.07 -35.07
C TYR A 15 -16.39 -59.35 -35.91
N GLY A 16 -15.88 -59.23 -37.13
CA GLY A 16 -15.75 -60.36 -38.03
C GLY A 16 -15.04 -60.03 -39.35
N THR A 17 -15.37 -60.80 -40.38
CA THR A 17 -14.76 -60.58 -41.70
C THR A 17 -15.22 -59.23 -42.26
N PRO A 18 -14.32 -58.31 -42.65
CA PRO A 18 -14.70 -57.03 -43.24
C PRO A 18 -15.67 -57.18 -44.41
N GLU A 19 -16.63 -56.25 -44.51
CA GLU A 19 -17.68 -56.22 -45.54
C GLU A 19 -18.63 -57.44 -45.51
N LEU A 20 -18.59 -58.27 -44.48
CA LEU A 20 -19.53 -59.38 -44.33
C LEU A 20 -20.93 -58.84 -44.08
N SER A 21 -21.87 -59.23 -44.93
CA SER A 21 -23.28 -58.87 -44.77
C SER A 21 -23.88 -59.56 -43.55
N LEU A 22 -24.63 -58.79 -42.77
CA LEU A 22 -25.44 -59.27 -41.65
C LEU A 22 -26.89 -59.58 -42.06
N ASP A 23 -27.26 -59.37 -43.34
CA ASP A 23 -28.62 -59.62 -43.86
C ASP A 23 -29.07 -61.07 -43.60
N GLY A 24 -30.22 -61.21 -42.97
CA GLY A 24 -30.78 -62.51 -42.56
C GLY A 24 -30.27 -63.02 -41.22
N LEU A 25 -29.53 -62.20 -40.46
CA LEU A 25 -29.23 -62.42 -39.05
C LEU A 25 -30.06 -61.50 -38.15
N SER A 26 -30.27 -61.92 -36.91
CA SER A 26 -30.88 -61.12 -35.85
C SER A 26 -30.04 -61.20 -34.58
N LEU A 27 -29.89 -60.08 -33.88
CA LEU A 27 -29.39 -60.05 -32.51
C LEU A 27 -30.59 -60.20 -31.57
N VAL A 28 -30.54 -61.18 -30.68
CA VAL A 28 -31.62 -61.48 -29.73
C VAL A 28 -31.14 -61.53 -28.28
N GLY A 29 -31.96 -61.05 -27.36
CA GLY A 29 -31.78 -61.17 -25.91
C GLY A 29 -32.81 -62.11 -25.31
N TYR A 30 -32.35 -63.18 -24.65
CA TYR A 30 -33.17 -64.17 -23.94
C TYR A 30 -33.07 -63.98 -22.43
N GLU A 31 -34.21 -63.79 -21.77
CA GLU A 31 -34.30 -63.60 -20.32
C GLU A 31 -34.52 -64.94 -19.59
N ALA A 32 -33.85 -65.14 -18.45
CA ALA A 32 -33.98 -66.34 -17.63
C ALA A 32 -35.16 -66.35 -16.62
N ASP A 33 -35.91 -65.25 -16.51
CA ASP A 33 -36.93 -65.08 -15.48
C ASP A 33 -38.27 -65.76 -15.83
N VAL A 34 -38.76 -66.57 -14.89
CA VAL A 34 -39.59 -67.75 -15.18
C VAL A 34 -41.07 -67.44 -15.43
N ASP A 35 -41.49 -67.58 -16.68
CA ASP A 35 -42.82 -68.11 -17.03
C ASP A 35 -42.74 -69.66 -17.01
N SER A 36 -43.78 -70.32 -16.51
CA SER A 36 -43.82 -71.77 -16.19
C SER A 36 -43.63 -72.76 -17.36
N SER A 37 -43.19 -72.31 -18.54
CA SER A 37 -42.95 -73.13 -19.73
C SER A 37 -41.51 -73.63 -19.90
N GLY A 38 -40.52 -73.07 -19.18
CA GLY A 38 -39.16 -73.61 -19.08
C GLY A 38 -38.26 -73.40 -20.31
N LEU A 39 -38.64 -72.52 -21.24
CA LEU A 39 -37.79 -71.92 -22.25
C LEU A 39 -38.10 -70.41 -22.19
N GLY A 40 -37.16 -69.59 -21.75
CA GLY A 40 -37.34 -68.13 -21.68
C GLY A 40 -37.76 -67.52 -23.02
N GLY A 41 -38.36 -66.33 -22.98
CA GLY A 41 -38.78 -65.60 -24.18
C GLY A 41 -37.63 -64.81 -24.80
N ILE A 42 -37.75 -64.47 -26.09
CA ILE A 42 -36.97 -63.38 -26.69
C ILE A 42 -37.61 -62.09 -26.22
N ASP A 43 -36.88 -61.30 -25.45
CA ASP A 43 -37.34 -60.01 -24.95
C ASP A 43 -36.91 -58.87 -25.89
N THR A 44 -35.70 -59.00 -26.44
CA THR A 44 -35.14 -58.08 -27.44
C THR A 44 -34.84 -58.80 -28.74
N GLN A 45 -35.24 -58.22 -29.87
CA GLN A 45 -34.88 -58.68 -31.22
C GLN A 45 -34.53 -57.49 -32.10
N ILE A 46 -33.34 -57.52 -32.70
CA ILE A 46 -32.86 -56.54 -33.68
C ILE A 46 -32.57 -57.29 -34.97
N ASP A 47 -33.33 -57.01 -36.02
CA ASP A 47 -33.18 -57.66 -37.33
C ASP A 47 -32.25 -56.83 -38.22
N PHE A 48 -31.18 -57.47 -38.73
CA PHE A 48 -30.28 -56.85 -39.70
C PHE A 48 -30.86 -56.93 -41.11
N GLY A 49 -30.90 -55.80 -41.80
CA GLY A 49 -31.43 -55.66 -43.15
C GLY A 49 -30.37 -55.76 -44.26
N PRO A 50 -30.79 -55.67 -45.53
CA PRO A 50 -29.90 -55.81 -46.70
C PRO A 50 -28.77 -54.78 -46.82
N GLY A 51 -28.80 -53.72 -46.00
CA GLY A 51 -27.77 -52.67 -45.96
C GLY A 51 -26.78 -52.84 -44.82
N ASP A 52 -27.04 -53.76 -43.88
CA ASP A 52 -26.21 -53.94 -42.70
C ASP A 52 -25.10 -54.95 -43.00
N ALA A 53 -23.87 -54.47 -42.90
CA ALA A 53 -22.67 -55.26 -43.14
C ALA A 53 -21.55 -54.73 -42.26
N LEU A 54 -20.67 -55.63 -41.82
CA LEU A 54 -19.45 -55.23 -41.13
C LEU A 54 -18.67 -54.23 -41.97
N GLY A 55 -18.10 -53.23 -41.33
CA GLY A 55 -17.25 -52.21 -41.91
C GLY A 55 -16.03 -52.77 -42.63
N THR A 56 -15.31 -51.90 -43.33
CA THR A 56 -14.02 -52.26 -43.93
C THR A 56 -12.95 -52.58 -42.87
N ASN A 57 -13.15 -52.12 -41.64
CA ASN A 57 -12.36 -52.45 -40.46
C ASN A 57 -12.81 -53.75 -39.76
N GLY A 58 -13.90 -54.38 -40.21
CA GLY A 58 -14.43 -55.61 -39.62
C GLY A 58 -15.42 -55.42 -38.48
N PHE A 59 -15.74 -54.18 -38.11
CA PHE A 59 -16.65 -53.86 -36.99
C PHE A 59 -18.05 -53.45 -37.46
N PHE A 60 -19.05 -53.60 -36.59
CA PHE A 60 -20.39 -53.03 -36.75
C PHE A 60 -20.96 -52.71 -35.37
N LEU A 61 -21.45 -51.50 -35.19
CA LEU A 61 -21.95 -50.99 -33.93
C LEU A 61 -23.45 -50.73 -33.99
N ALA A 62 -24.21 -51.45 -33.17
CA ALA A 62 -25.61 -51.14 -32.88
C ALA A 62 -25.69 -50.50 -31.49
N GLY A 63 -26.20 -49.27 -31.38
CA GLY A 63 -26.21 -48.54 -30.11
C GLY A 63 -27.19 -47.38 -30.03
N THR A 64 -27.47 -46.90 -28.83
CA THR A 64 -28.37 -45.74 -28.63
C THR A 64 -27.72 -44.45 -29.10
N SER A 65 -28.49 -43.38 -29.28
CA SER A 65 -27.95 -42.06 -29.64
C SER A 65 -26.98 -41.51 -28.58
N LEU A 66 -27.02 -42.02 -27.34
CA LEU A 66 -26.08 -41.64 -26.29
C LEU A 66 -24.67 -42.20 -26.51
N VAL A 67 -24.48 -43.20 -27.38
CA VAL A 67 -23.13 -43.68 -27.75
C VAL A 67 -22.31 -42.58 -28.43
N LEU A 68 -22.96 -41.74 -29.25
CA LEU A 68 -22.30 -40.58 -29.85
C LEU A 68 -21.96 -39.53 -28.79
N VAL A 69 -22.81 -39.35 -27.77
CA VAL A 69 -22.60 -38.35 -26.71
C VAL A 69 -21.49 -38.78 -25.75
N GLU A 70 -21.47 -40.06 -25.36
CA GLU A 70 -20.54 -40.57 -24.35
C GLU A 70 -19.19 -41.00 -24.94
N TYR A 71 -19.21 -41.62 -26.13
CA TYR A 71 -18.01 -42.20 -26.73
C TYR A 71 -17.58 -41.50 -28.01
N THR A 72 -18.30 -40.48 -28.49
CA THR A 72 -18.03 -39.79 -29.77
C THR A 72 -18.02 -40.72 -30.99
N VAL A 73 -18.63 -41.90 -30.87
CA VAL A 73 -18.72 -42.89 -31.94
C VAL A 73 -20.16 -42.95 -32.44
N LEU A 74 -20.37 -42.66 -33.72
CA LEU A 74 -21.69 -42.78 -34.34
C LEU A 74 -22.01 -44.27 -34.61
N PRO A 75 -23.09 -44.84 -34.05
CA PRO A 75 -23.48 -46.22 -34.36
C PRO A 75 -23.82 -46.41 -35.84
N ASP A 76 -23.47 -47.57 -36.39
CA ASP A 76 -23.90 -47.99 -37.74
C ASP A 76 -25.42 -48.23 -37.77
N LEU A 77 -25.99 -48.66 -36.64
CA LEU A 77 -27.42 -48.84 -36.43
C LEU A 77 -27.85 -48.23 -35.10
N GLU A 78 -28.73 -47.22 -35.14
CA GLU A 78 -29.32 -46.66 -33.92
C GLU A 78 -30.40 -47.61 -33.36
N ILE A 79 -30.31 -47.92 -32.06
CA ILE A 79 -31.31 -48.75 -31.34
C ILE A 79 -32.06 -47.89 -30.30
N PRO A 80 -33.31 -48.24 -29.93
CA PRO A 80 -34.05 -47.50 -28.89
C PRO A 80 -33.36 -47.52 -27.52
N ASN A 81 -33.65 -46.55 -26.66
CA ASN A 81 -33.19 -46.60 -25.26
C ASN A 81 -33.91 -47.72 -24.47
N ASN A 82 -33.21 -48.34 -23.51
CA ASN A 82 -33.63 -49.52 -22.76
C ASN A 82 -33.87 -50.74 -23.67
N THR A 83 -32.99 -50.94 -24.66
CA THR A 83 -33.00 -52.11 -25.56
C THR A 83 -32.43 -53.36 -24.88
N PHE A 84 -31.54 -53.21 -23.89
CA PHE A 84 -30.93 -54.33 -23.18
C PHE A 84 -31.33 -54.34 -21.70
N GLU A 85 -31.79 -55.49 -21.22
CA GLU A 85 -32.23 -55.66 -19.83
C GLU A 85 -31.09 -55.59 -18.80
N ASN A 86 -31.44 -55.18 -17.58
CA ASN A 86 -30.54 -55.15 -16.41
C ASN A 86 -30.76 -56.39 -15.51
N SER A 87 -30.75 -57.58 -16.12
CA SER A 87 -30.90 -58.88 -15.45
C SER A 87 -30.06 -59.96 -16.14
N SER A 88 -29.99 -61.17 -15.55
CA SER A 88 -29.29 -62.31 -16.16
C SER A 88 -29.92 -62.69 -17.51
N ALA A 89 -29.21 -62.43 -18.61
CA ALA A 89 -29.70 -62.62 -19.98
C ALA A 89 -28.67 -63.30 -20.89
N THR A 90 -29.14 -64.00 -21.91
CA THR A 90 -28.30 -64.54 -23.00
C THR A 90 -28.50 -63.71 -24.25
N TYR A 91 -27.44 -63.05 -24.72
CA TYR A 91 -27.44 -62.33 -26.00
C TYR A 91 -26.79 -63.19 -27.08
N ALA A 92 -27.47 -63.34 -28.21
CA ALA A 92 -27.00 -64.19 -29.30
C ALA A 92 -27.27 -63.57 -30.66
N LEU A 93 -26.31 -63.72 -31.57
CA LEU A 93 -26.49 -63.50 -32.98
C LEU A 93 -26.99 -64.80 -33.60
N VAL A 94 -28.12 -64.76 -34.33
CA VAL A 94 -28.79 -65.96 -34.84
C VAL A 94 -29.24 -65.76 -36.28
N GLU A 95 -29.48 -66.85 -37.02
CA GLU A 95 -30.16 -66.73 -38.30
C GLU A 95 -31.63 -66.31 -38.07
N THR A 96 -32.08 -65.19 -38.63
CA THR A 96 -33.45 -64.65 -38.44
C THR A 96 -34.52 -65.69 -38.77
N ALA A 97 -34.29 -66.51 -39.80
CA ALA A 97 -35.22 -67.56 -40.21
C ALA A 97 -35.38 -68.70 -39.18
N SER A 98 -34.44 -68.84 -38.25
CA SER A 98 -34.46 -69.87 -37.21
C SER A 98 -35.29 -69.49 -35.98
N LEU A 99 -35.66 -68.22 -35.83
CA LEU A 99 -36.50 -67.72 -34.72
C LEU A 99 -37.90 -68.36 -34.70
N GLU A 100 -38.41 -68.74 -35.87
CA GLU A 100 -39.71 -69.40 -36.04
C GLU A 100 -39.58 -70.93 -36.18
N ALA A 101 -38.36 -71.47 -36.07
CA ALA A 101 -38.07 -72.89 -36.19
C ALA A 101 -38.12 -73.61 -34.83
N SER A 102 -38.08 -74.95 -34.84
CA SER A 102 -38.05 -75.75 -33.60
C SER A 102 -36.68 -75.77 -32.91
N GLU A 103 -35.65 -75.23 -33.56
CA GLU A 103 -34.27 -75.20 -33.10
C GLU A 103 -33.62 -73.92 -33.65
N LEU A 104 -32.98 -73.16 -32.76
CA LEU A 104 -32.33 -71.88 -33.08
C LEU A 104 -30.96 -72.15 -33.71
N VAL A 105 -30.63 -71.43 -34.79
CA VAL A 105 -29.30 -71.49 -35.38
C VAL A 105 -28.51 -70.30 -34.87
N VAL A 106 -27.68 -70.56 -33.86
CA VAL A 106 -26.82 -69.54 -33.21
C VAL A 106 -25.52 -69.41 -33.98
N VAL A 107 -25.15 -68.16 -34.27
CA VAL A 107 -23.89 -67.77 -34.91
C VAL A 107 -22.82 -67.54 -33.86
N ASP A 108 -23.13 -66.74 -32.83
CA ASP A 108 -22.31 -66.50 -31.63
C ASP A 108 -23.24 -66.03 -30.50
N GLY A 109 -22.81 -66.13 -29.24
CA GLY A 109 -23.58 -65.60 -28.12
C GLY A 109 -22.81 -65.60 -26.80
N VAL A 110 -23.31 -64.83 -25.84
CA VAL A 110 -22.75 -64.71 -24.49
C VAL A 110 -23.88 -64.63 -23.47
N HIS A 111 -23.70 -65.31 -22.34
CA HIS A 111 -24.63 -65.24 -21.22
C HIS A 111 -24.05 -64.37 -20.10
N LEU A 112 -24.69 -63.26 -19.79
CA LEU A 112 -24.34 -62.41 -18.64
C LEU A 112 -25.15 -62.85 -17.42
N THR A 113 -24.49 -63.00 -16.27
CA THR A 113 -25.14 -63.51 -15.04
C THR A 113 -24.65 -62.81 -13.78
N ASP A 114 -25.54 -62.63 -12.80
CA ASP A 114 -25.28 -62.08 -11.47
C ASP A 114 -25.16 -63.15 -10.36
N SER A 115 -25.10 -64.43 -10.73
CA SER A 115 -24.96 -65.65 -9.89
C SER A 115 -26.21 -66.23 -9.22
N ASP A 116 -27.39 -65.70 -9.49
CA ASP A 116 -28.62 -66.46 -9.25
C ASP A 116 -28.61 -67.70 -10.18
N ASN A 117 -29.17 -68.85 -9.75
CA ASN A 117 -29.02 -70.16 -10.45
C ASN A 117 -29.79 -70.25 -11.78
N ASP A 118 -29.71 -69.19 -12.58
CA ASP A 118 -30.38 -69.01 -13.84
C ASP A 118 -29.60 -69.76 -14.93
N PRO A 119 -30.21 -70.75 -15.59
CA PRO A 119 -29.51 -71.52 -16.60
C PRO A 119 -29.31 -70.66 -17.86
N SER A 120 -28.10 -70.69 -18.42
CA SER A 120 -27.90 -70.25 -19.81
C SER A 120 -28.91 -70.96 -20.72
N LEU A 121 -29.76 -70.17 -21.39
CA LEU A 121 -30.87 -70.68 -22.21
C LEU A 121 -30.38 -71.27 -23.54
N LEU A 122 -29.15 -70.96 -23.92
CA LEU A 122 -28.44 -71.54 -25.05
C LEU A 122 -27.23 -72.32 -24.50
N ALA A 123 -27.29 -73.65 -24.53
CA ALA A 123 -26.33 -74.54 -23.88
C ALA A 123 -24.85 -74.37 -24.33
N GLU A 124 -24.61 -73.58 -25.37
CA GLU A 124 -23.31 -73.33 -25.98
C GLU A 124 -22.78 -71.91 -25.70
N ALA A 125 -23.59 -70.98 -25.18
CA ALA A 125 -23.13 -69.62 -24.89
C ALA A 125 -22.28 -69.57 -23.60
N PRO A 126 -21.02 -69.07 -23.64
CA PRO A 126 -20.19 -68.90 -22.46
C PRO A 126 -20.83 -67.94 -21.45
N SER A 127 -20.81 -68.34 -20.17
CA SER A 127 -21.35 -67.53 -19.07
C SER A 127 -20.28 -66.63 -18.46
N VAL A 128 -20.52 -65.31 -18.47
CA VAL A 128 -19.62 -64.26 -18.02
C VAL A 128 -20.29 -63.51 -16.87
N GLY A 129 -19.70 -63.58 -15.68
CA GLY A 129 -20.24 -63.01 -14.44
C GLY A 129 -20.23 -64.02 -13.27
N PRO A 130 -20.61 -63.59 -12.05
CA PRO A 130 -20.92 -62.21 -11.66
C PRO A 130 -19.69 -61.31 -11.57
N ASP A 131 -19.89 -59.99 -11.61
CA ASP A 131 -18.88 -59.01 -11.18
C ASP A 131 -19.07 -58.73 -9.68
N GLY A 132 -18.35 -59.50 -8.86
CA GLY A 132 -18.56 -59.50 -7.41
C GLY A 132 -19.95 -60.05 -7.04
N SER A 133 -20.81 -59.18 -6.52
CA SER A 133 -22.21 -59.49 -6.17
C SER A 133 -23.23 -58.85 -7.11
N PHE A 134 -22.79 -58.32 -8.24
CA PHE A 134 -23.60 -57.57 -9.19
C PHE A 134 -23.55 -58.21 -10.58
N LEU A 135 -24.56 -57.89 -11.40
CA LEU A 135 -24.51 -58.13 -12.84
C LEU A 135 -23.38 -57.27 -13.45
N PRO A 136 -22.52 -57.82 -14.34
CA PRO A 136 -21.53 -57.00 -15.03
C PRO A 136 -22.19 -55.88 -15.83
N ALA A 137 -21.57 -54.68 -15.88
CA ALA A 137 -22.03 -53.59 -16.77
C ALA A 137 -22.12 -54.04 -18.23
N GLY A 138 -21.24 -54.98 -18.58
CA GLY A 138 -21.31 -55.80 -19.77
C GLY A 138 -20.02 -56.60 -19.92
N ALA A 139 -19.83 -57.19 -21.10
CA ALA A 139 -18.64 -57.99 -21.40
C ALA A 139 -18.14 -57.71 -22.82
N ARG A 140 -16.82 -57.86 -23.01
CA ARG A 140 -16.16 -57.79 -24.31
C ARG A 140 -15.12 -58.91 -24.43
N ARG A 141 -14.68 -59.20 -25.67
CA ARG A 141 -13.59 -60.16 -25.91
C ARG A 141 -12.26 -59.60 -25.38
N VAL A 142 -11.37 -60.47 -24.90
CA VAL A 142 -10.00 -60.10 -24.47
C VAL A 142 -9.15 -59.65 -25.67
N GLU A 143 -9.31 -60.35 -26.80
CA GLU A 143 -8.66 -60.08 -28.08
C GLU A 143 -9.72 -60.21 -29.17
N ASP A 144 -9.84 -59.21 -30.05
CA ASP A 144 -10.90 -59.16 -31.06
C ASP A 144 -10.87 -60.38 -31.99
N GLY A 145 -12.03 -61.00 -32.17
CA GLY A 145 -12.19 -62.18 -33.03
C GLY A 145 -11.64 -63.49 -32.44
N VAL A 146 -11.09 -63.48 -31.23
CA VAL A 146 -10.74 -64.72 -30.52
C VAL A 146 -11.98 -65.30 -29.83
N ASP A 147 -12.43 -66.44 -30.34
CA ASP A 147 -13.55 -67.19 -29.79
C ASP A 147 -13.23 -68.67 -29.67
N THR A 148 -13.19 -69.17 -28.43
CA THR A 148 -13.00 -70.58 -28.09
C THR A 148 -14.23 -71.20 -27.43
N ASP A 149 -15.37 -70.50 -27.48
CA ASP A 149 -16.62 -70.84 -26.79
C ASP A 149 -16.44 -70.96 -25.26
N THR A 150 -15.52 -70.18 -24.67
CA THR A 150 -15.29 -70.18 -23.22
C THR A 150 -15.35 -68.80 -22.60
N ALA A 151 -15.75 -68.74 -21.33
CA ALA A 151 -15.76 -67.48 -20.58
C ALA A 151 -14.36 -66.83 -20.43
N ALA A 152 -13.28 -67.57 -20.70
CA ALA A 152 -11.92 -67.05 -20.63
C ALA A 152 -11.59 -66.08 -21.79
N ASP A 153 -12.40 -66.10 -22.86
CA ASP A 153 -12.26 -65.18 -23.98
C ASP A 153 -12.82 -63.78 -23.67
N TRP A 154 -13.41 -63.59 -22.49
CA TRP A 154 -14.17 -62.39 -22.13
C TRP A 154 -13.61 -61.67 -20.89
N VAL A 155 -13.77 -60.35 -20.84
CA VAL A 155 -13.53 -59.51 -19.65
C VAL A 155 -14.74 -58.63 -19.37
N PHE A 156 -14.90 -58.20 -18.11
CA PHE A 156 -15.94 -57.24 -17.75
C PHE A 156 -15.62 -55.84 -18.25
N SER A 157 -16.66 -55.13 -18.68
CA SER A 157 -16.62 -53.67 -18.90
C SER A 157 -17.00 -52.95 -17.59
N ASP A 158 -16.37 -51.81 -17.31
CA ASP A 158 -16.58 -51.01 -16.08
C ASP A 158 -17.61 -49.88 -16.30
N PHE A 159 -18.41 -49.55 -15.28
CA PHE A 159 -19.39 -48.45 -15.24
C PHE A 159 -18.75 -47.05 -15.14
N SER A 160 -17.48 -46.93 -14.73
CA SER A 160 -16.89 -45.64 -14.31
C SER A 160 -15.61 -45.21 -15.05
N VAL A 161 -15.31 -45.81 -16.21
CA VAL A 161 -14.07 -45.51 -16.95
C VAL A 161 -14.35 -45.16 -18.41
N PRO A 162 -14.41 -43.86 -18.77
CA PRO A 162 -14.07 -43.42 -20.12
C PRO A 162 -12.58 -43.71 -20.36
N GLY A 163 -12.28 -44.43 -21.42
CA GLY A 163 -10.91 -44.84 -21.76
C GLY A 163 -10.92 -45.91 -22.85
N PRO A 164 -9.77 -46.16 -23.52
CA PRO A 164 -9.68 -46.95 -24.76
C PRO A 164 -10.16 -48.40 -24.63
N ASN A 165 -10.39 -48.87 -23.41
CA ASN A 165 -10.83 -50.23 -23.12
C ASN A 165 -12.36 -50.40 -23.20
N ASN A 166 -13.17 -49.33 -23.10
CA ASN A 166 -14.64 -49.40 -23.13
C ASN A 166 -15.27 -48.69 -24.35
N THR A 167 -14.47 -48.00 -25.16
CA THR A 167 -14.93 -47.26 -26.35
C THR A 167 -15.29 -48.23 -27.49
N PRO A 168 -16.54 -48.23 -27.99
CA PRO A 168 -16.92 -49.06 -29.12
C PRO A 168 -16.34 -48.55 -30.44
N THR A 169 -16.25 -49.43 -31.44
CA THR A 169 -15.77 -49.16 -32.79
C THR A 169 -16.90 -49.35 -33.80
N ALA A 170 -17.21 -48.32 -34.59
CA ALA A 170 -18.18 -48.40 -35.69
C ALA A 170 -17.55 -48.98 -36.98
N GLY A 171 -18.38 -49.46 -37.91
CA GLY A 171 -17.98 -50.04 -39.20
C GLY A 171 -17.59 -49.01 -40.27
N GLY A 172 -18.01 -47.75 -40.10
CA GLY A 172 -17.54 -46.63 -40.91
C GLY A 172 -16.04 -46.39 -40.69
N GLY A 173 -15.21 -46.69 -41.68
CA GLY A 173 -13.76 -46.41 -41.66
C GLY A 173 -13.39 -44.93 -41.77
N ASP A 174 -14.35 -44.02 -41.62
CA ASP A 174 -14.10 -42.60 -41.39
C ASP A 174 -14.34 -42.37 -39.90
N ASP A 175 -13.28 -42.56 -39.10
CA ASP A 175 -13.18 -41.92 -37.80
C ASP A 175 -13.22 -40.39 -38.06
N PRO A 176 -14.26 -39.67 -37.62
CA PRO A 176 -14.24 -38.21 -37.68
C PRO A 176 -13.11 -37.61 -36.82
N GLY A 177 -12.42 -38.42 -36.00
CA GLY A 177 -11.37 -38.03 -35.06
C GLY A 177 -9.92 -38.04 -35.56
N SER A 178 -9.61 -38.25 -36.84
CA SER A 178 -8.17 -38.27 -37.25
C SER A 178 -7.48 -36.90 -37.32
N GLY A 179 -8.19 -35.78 -37.07
CA GLY A 179 -7.60 -34.43 -37.00
C GLY A 179 -6.96 -33.89 -38.30
N GLY A 180 -6.83 -34.70 -39.35
CA GLY A 180 -6.05 -34.38 -40.55
C GLY A 180 -4.53 -34.36 -40.30
N ALA A 181 -3.73 -34.37 -41.36
CA ALA A 181 -2.28 -34.13 -41.24
C ALA A 181 -1.98 -32.63 -41.32
N CYS A 182 -0.85 -32.20 -40.75
CA CYS A 182 -0.36 -30.83 -40.92
C CYS A 182 -0.29 -30.46 -42.43
N GLY A 183 -0.83 -29.29 -42.78
CA GLY A 183 -0.92 -28.80 -44.15
C GLY A 183 -2.07 -29.35 -45.00
N ASP A 184 -2.95 -30.20 -44.45
CA ASP A 184 -4.25 -30.47 -45.07
C ASP A 184 -5.11 -29.18 -45.06
N PRO A 185 -6.09 -29.03 -45.97
CA PRO A 185 -6.95 -27.84 -45.99
C PRO A 185 -7.59 -27.56 -44.62
N VAL A 186 -7.59 -26.29 -44.23
CA VAL A 186 -8.19 -25.76 -42.98
C VAL A 186 -9.11 -24.59 -43.30
N THR A 187 -9.99 -24.26 -42.34
CA THR A 187 -10.69 -22.97 -42.32
C THR A 187 -9.75 -21.94 -41.69
N ALA A 188 -9.59 -20.78 -42.32
CA ALA A 188 -8.80 -19.70 -41.75
C ALA A 188 -9.51 -19.10 -40.52
N ILE A 189 -8.74 -18.71 -39.50
CA ILE A 189 -9.29 -18.32 -38.19
C ILE A 189 -10.22 -17.10 -38.31
N TYR A 190 -9.81 -16.08 -39.07
CA TYR A 190 -10.62 -14.89 -39.35
C TYR A 190 -11.98 -15.17 -40.02
N THR A 191 -12.13 -16.32 -40.68
CA THR A 191 -13.43 -16.75 -41.24
C THR A 191 -14.34 -17.33 -40.15
N ILE A 192 -13.76 -18.02 -39.17
CA ILE A 192 -14.49 -18.55 -38.01
C ILE A 192 -14.93 -17.41 -37.12
N GLN A 193 -14.03 -16.47 -36.81
CA GLN A 193 -14.34 -15.29 -36.00
C GLN A 193 -15.40 -14.40 -36.68
N GLY A 194 -15.14 -13.96 -37.90
CA GLY A 194 -16.00 -12.96 -38.56
C GLY A 194 -15.78 -11.55 -38.00
N SER A 195 -16.71 -10.64 -38.30
CA SER A 195 -16.57 -9.19 -38.03
C SER A 195 -17.65 -8.63 -37.09
N GLY A 196 -18.27 -9.47 -36.27
CA GLY A 196 -19.29 -9.05 -35.32
C GLY A 196 -19.17 -9.89 -34.06
N ASP A 197 -19.89 -9.48 -33.01
CA ASP A 197 -19.79 -9.95 -31.62
C ASP A 197 -20.11 -11.44 -31.35
N ALA A 198 -20.22 -12.27 -32.39
CA ALA A 198 -20.40 -13.72 -32.30
C ALA A 198 -20.02 -14.39 -33.62
N SER A 199 -19.42 -15.57 -33.52
CA SER A 199 -19.01 -16.36 -34.67
C SER A 199 -20.21 -16.71 -35.58
N PRO A 200 -20.11 -16.53 -36.91
CA PRO A 200 -21.09 -17.04 -37.86
C PRO A 200 -21.07 -18.58 -37.99
N HIS A 201 -20.13 -19.26 -37.33
CA HIS A 201 -19.89 -20.70 -37.38
C HIS A 201 -20.18 -21.42 -36.05
N ASP A 202 -20.84 -20.77 -35.08
CA ASP A 202 -21.23 -21.39 -33.81
C ASP A 202 -21.97 -22.74 -34.00
N GLY A 203 -21.48 -23.77 -33.32
CA GLY A 203 -21.95 -25.15 -33.41
C GLY A 203 -21.43 -25.96 -34.61
N GLU A 204 -20.64 -25.37 -35.51
CA GLU A 204 -20.02 -26.08 -36.64
C GLU A 204 -18.65 -26.67 -36.26
N VAL A 205 -18.24 -27.75 -36.92
CA VAL A 205 -16.91 -28.37 -36.71
C VAL A 205 -15.94 -27.87 -37.77
N HIS A 206 -14.80 -27.34 -37.33
CA HIS A 206 -13.75 -26.83 -38.20
C HIS A 206 -12.36 -27.32 -37.78
N SER A 207 -11.46 -27.41 -38.77
CA SER A 207 -10.03 -27.56 -38.54
C SER A 207 -9.34 -26.22 -38.79
N ILE A 208 -8.43 -25.83 -37.91
CA ILE A 208 -7.57 -24.65 -38.02
C ILE A 208 -6.09 -25.06 -38.04
N GLU A 209 -5.22 -24.20 -38.54
CA GLU A 209 -3.77 -24.32 -38.40
C GLU A 209 -3.19 -22.92 -38.12
N GLY A 210 -2.39 -22.77 -37.07
CA GLY A 210 -1.89 -21.46 -36.63
C GLY A 210 -0.77 -21.56 -35.61
N VAL A 211 -0.24 -20.43 -35.17
CA VAL A 211 0.84 -20.32 -34.18
C VAL A 211 0.24 -20.18 -32.78
N VAL A 212 0.72 -20.97 -31.82
CA VAL A 212 0.39 -20.81 -30.40
C VAL A 212 0.97 -19.49 -29.92
N VAL A 213 0.10 -18.57 -29.52
CA VAL A 213 0.49 -17.25 -28.98
C VAL A 213 0.34 -17.16 -27.46
N GLY A 214 -0.46 -18.05 -26.86
CA GLY A 214 -0.58 -18.19 -25.41
C GLY A 214 -0.82 -19.65 -25.03
N ASP A 215 -0.07 -20.14 -24.06
CA ASP A 215 -0.17 -21.52 -23.56
C ASP A 215 -0.61 -21.49 -22.09
N PHE A 216 -1.85 -21.93 -21.86
CA PHE A 216 -2.50 -21.98 -20.55
C PHE A 216 -3.02 -23.39 -20.26
N GLN A 217 -2.32 -24.41 -20.77
CA GLN A 217 -2.62 -25.81 -20.48
C GLN A 217 -2.33 -26.15 -19.00
N GLY A 218 -3.03 -27.16 -18.48
CA GLY A 218 -2.82 -27.67 -17.12
C GLY A 218 -3.92 -27.28 -16.12
N PRO A 219 -3.93 -27.93 -14.94
CA PRO A 219 -5.05 -27.91 -14.02
C PRO A 219 -5.34 -26.54 -13.38
N ASP A 220 -4.32 -25.67 -13.32
CA ASP A 220 -4.44 -24.32 -12.76
C ASP A 220 -4.59 -23.25 -13.85
N GLY A 221 -4.37 -23.58 -15.13
CA GLY A 221 -4.50 -22.66 -16.26
C GLY A 221 -5.93 -22.59 -16.81
N LEU A 222 -6.10 -21.98 -17.98
CA LEU A 222 -7.38 -21.88 -18.68
C LEU A 222 -7.81 -23.19 -19.38
N ASN A 223 -7.05 -24.28 -19.21
CA ASN A 223 -7.25 -25.59 -19.84
C ASN A 223 -7.23 -25.54 -21.38
N GLY A 224 -6.34 -24.72 -21.96
CA GLY A 224 -6.26 -24.58 -23.40
C GLY A 224 -5.14 -23.67 -23.88
N VAL A 225 -5.14 -23.40 -25.19
CA VAL A 225 -4.13 -22.56 -25.86
C VAL A 225 -4.79 -21.54 -26.78
N PHE A 226 -4.21 -20.35 -26.86
CA PHE A 226 -4.58 -19.36 -27.87
C PHE A 226 -3.75 -19.57 -29.13
N VAL A 227 -4.44 -19.67 -30.27
CA VAL A 227 -3.83 -19.91 -31.58
C VAL A 227 -4.16 -18.73 -32.49
N GLN A 228 -3.14 -18.16 -33.11
CA GLN A 228 -3.27 -17.06 -34.07
C GLN A 228 -2.83 -17.50 -35.47
N GLU A 229 -3.50 -17.01 -36.50
CA GLU A 229 -3.07 -17.20 -37.88
C GLU A 229 -1.62 -16.69 -38.06
N SER A 230 -0.81 -17.40 -38.84
CA SER A 230 0.56 -16.97 -39.09
C SER A 230 0.61 -15.67 -39.91
N ASP A 231 1.67 -14.87 -39.75
CA ASP A 231 1.87 -13.60 -40.47
C ASP A 231 1.76 -13.75 -42.00
N GLU A 232 2.08 -14.94 -42.55
CA GLU A 232 1.99 -15.22 -43.98
C GLU A 232 0.55 -15.50 -44.47
N ASN A 233 -0.33 -15.94 -43.57
CA ASN A 233 -1.70 -16.37 -43.86
C ASN A 233 -2.78 -15.42 -43.32
N SER A 234 -2.43 -14.49 -42.43
CA SER A 234 -3.31 -13.42 -41.96
C SER A 234 -3.93 -12.66 -43.14
N ASP A 235 -5.20 -12.27 -43.02
CA ASP A 235 -5.89 -11.50 -44.04
C ASP A 235 -5.58 -9.98 -43.96
N GLY A 236 -5.01 -9.54 -42.84
CA GLY A 236 -4.65 -8.16 -42.55
C GLY A 236 -5.85 -7.21 -42.47
N ASP A 237 -7.07 -7.71 -42.25
CA ASP A 237 -8.26 -6.89 -42.08
C ASP A 237 -8.43 -6.48 -40.61
N PRO A 238 -8.36 -5.18 -40.26
CA PRO A 238 -8.52 -4.72 -38.87
C PRO A 238 -9.95 -4.87 -38.33
N ALA A 239 -10.88 -5.42 -39.11
CA ALA A 239 -12.26 -5.67 -38.68
C ALA A 239 -12.54 -7.13 -38.28
N THR A 240 -11.56 -8.02 -38.35
CA THR A 240 -11.69 -9.45 -38.04
C THR A 240 -10.51 -9.93 -37.22
N SER A 241 -10.75 -10.83 -36.26
CA SER A 241 -9.67 -11.41 -35.47
C SER A 241 -9.02 -12.60 -36.18
N ASP A 242 -7.68 -12.66 -36.16
CA ASP A 242 -6.89 -13.83 -36.58
C ASP A 242 -6.66 -14.84 -35.45
N GLY A 243 -7.20 -14.60 -34.24
CA GLY A 243 -7.00 -15.39 -33.04
C GLY A 243 -8.21 -16.24 -32.65
N ILE A 244 -7.97 -17.39 -32.01
CA ILE A 244 -9.01 -18.26 -31.46
C ILE A 244 -8.47 -19.04 -30.26
N PHE A 245 -9.31 -19.27 -29.26
CA PHE A 245 -8.97 -20.13 -28.13
C PHE A 245 -9.32 -21.60 -28.42
N VAL A 246 -8.40 -22.51 -28.15
CA VAL A 246 -8.60 -23.97 -28.28
C VAL A 246 -8.68 -24.55 -26.88
N LEU A 247 -9.90 -24.86 -26.43
CA LEU A 247 -10.14 -25.49 -25.14
C LEU A 247 -9.82 -27.00 -25.25
N ASP A 248 -8.73 -27.42 -24.63
CA ASP A 248 -8.18 -28.76 -24.70
C ASP A 248 -8.03 -29.38 -23.30
N ALA A 249 -9.16 -29.72 -22.68
CA ALA A 249 -9.17 -30.34 -21.36
C ALA A 249 -8.72 -31.83 -21.35
N ASP A 250 -8.77 -32.51 -22.51
CA ASP A 250 -8.76 -33.99 -22.57
C ASP A 250 -7.85 -34.63 -23.65
N VAL A 251 -7.24 -33.88 -24.59
CA VAL A 251 -6.48 -34.46 -25.73
C VAL A 251 -4.99 -34.64 -25.43
N GLY A 252 -4.42 -33.85 -24.51
CA GLY A 252 -3.11 -34.13 -23.89
C GLY A 252 -1.87 -33.90 -24.77
N ALA A 253 -1.95 -33.07 -25.81
CA ALA A 253 -0.77 -32.64 -26.57
C ALA A 253 -0.11 -31.43 -25.87
N ASP A 254 1.08 -31.65 -25.32
CA ASP A 254 1.93 -30.61 -24.71
C ASP A 254 2.55 -29.74 -25.82
N VAL A 255 2.17 -28.47 -25.89
CA VAL A 255 2.66 -27.49 -26.89
C VAL A 255 3.38 -26.33 -26.18
N SER A 256 3.93 -25.39 -26.94
CA SER A 256 4.55 -24.20 -26.37
C SER A 256 4.30 -22.98 -27.24
N VAL A 257 4.34 -21.78 -26.65
CA VAL A 257 4.28 -20.53 -27.40
C VAL A 257 5.32 -20.52 -28.52
N GLY A 258 4.86 -20.22 -29.74
CA GLY A 258 5.64 -20.26 -30.98
C GLY A 258 5.51 -21.56 -31.78
N ASP A 259 4.89 -22.60 -31.23
CA ASP A 259 4.58 -23.81 -32.00
C ASP A 259 3.50 -23.55 -33.04
N VAL A 260 3.64 -24.15 -34.22
CA VAL A 260 2.56 -24.22 -35.20
C VAL A 260 1.72 -25.45 -34.88
N VAL A 261 0.42 -25.27 -34.64
CA VAL A 261 -0.50 -26.34 -34.28
C VAL A 261 -1.65 -26.44 -35.26
N ARG A 262 -2.15 -27.67 -35.43
CA ARG A 262 -3.42 -27.95 -36.09
C ARG A 262 -4.41 -28.43 -35.05
N ALA A 263 -5.59 -27.82 -35.01
CA ALA A 263 -6.66 -28.21 -34.09
C ALA A 263 -7.95 -28.46 -34.87
N THR A 264 -8.71 -29.48 -34.47
CA THR A 264 -10.06 -29.74 -35.01
C THR A 264 -11.07 -29.84 -33.86
N GLY A 265 -12.10 -29.01 -33.87
CA GLY A 265 -13.11 -28.95 -32.81
C GLY A 265 -14.40 -28.28 -33.25
N THR A 266 -15.38 -28.24 -32.36
CA THR A 266 -16.64 -27.51 -32.54
C THR A 266 -16.45 -26.05 -32.12
N VAL A 267 -16.84 -25.11 -32.98
CA VAL A 267 -16.87 -23.68 -32.65
C VAL A 267 -17.98 -23.43 -31.63
N SER A 268 -17.69 -22.64 -30.60
CA SER A 268 -18.61 -22.30 -29.51
C SER A 268 -18.37 -20.88 -29.02
N GLU A 269 -19.45 -20.19 -28.65
CA GLU A 269 -19.43 -18.92 -27.90
C GLU A 269 -19.42 -19.18 -26.38
N GLY A 270 -18.24 -19.43 -25.81
CA GLY A 270 -18.09 -19.77 -24.40
C GLY A 270 -17.72 -18.56 -23.55
N ASN A 271 -18.57 -18.14 -22.60
CA ASN A 271 -18.34 -16.95 -21.75
C ASN A 271 -18.07 -15.65 -22.54
N SER A 272 -18.67 -15.49 -23.72
CA SER A 272 -18.41 -14.42 -24.70
C SER A 272 -17.07 -14.52 -25.45
N LEU A 273 -16.37 -15.67 -25.41
CA LEU A 273 -15.18 -15.94 -26.20
C LEU A 273 -15.48 -16.91 -27.35
N THR A 274 -15.04 -16.59 -28.56
CA THR A 274 -15.03 -17.57 -29.66
C THR A 274 -13.94 -18.62 -29.42
N GLN A 275 -14.35 -19.88 -29.26
CA GLN A 275 -13.43 -20.98 -28.94
C GLN A 275 -13.75 -22.28 -29.70
N LEU A 276 -12.75 -23.15 -29.85
CA LEU A 276 -12.93 -24.54 -30.23
C LEU A 276 -13.06 -25.41 -28.98
N VAL A 277 -14.15 -26.17 -28.89
CA VAL A 277 -14.42 -27.17 -27.86
C VAL A 277 -14.56 -28.56 -28.47
N ASN A 278 -14.67 -29.62 -27.65
CA ASN A 278 -14.74 -31.01 -28.12
C ASN A 278 -13.62 -31.32 -29.12
N VAL A 279 -12.39 -30.89 -28.79
CA VAL A 279 -11.24 -31.00 -29.69
C VAL A 279 -10.95 -32.48 -29.93
N THR A 280 -10.98 -32.89 -31.20
CA THR A 280 -10.76 -34.29 -31.62
C THR A 280 -9.32 -34.55 -32.05
N GLY A 281 -8.51 -33.49 -32.19
CA GLY A 281 -7.07 -33.60 -32.40
C GLY A 281 -6.38 -32.25 -32.28
N LEU A 282 -5.33 -32.19 -31.46
CA LEU A 282 -4.35 -31.11 -31.37
C LEU A 282 -2.98 -31.67 -31.76
N LEU A 283 -2.45 -31.21 -32.90
CA LEU A 283 -1.19 -31.70 -33.46
C LEU A 283 -0.15 -30.59 -33.48
N ASN A 284 1.04 -30.85 -32.91
CA ASN A 284 2.19 -29.96 -33.05
C ASN A 284 2.87 -30.18 -34.41
N CYS A 285 2.67 -29.24 -35.33
CA CYS A 285 3.18 -29.25 -36.70
C CYS A 285 4.61 -28.73 -36.82
N THR A 286 5.15 -28.05 -35.79
CA THR A 286 6.52 -27.49 -35.80
C THR A 286 7.59 -28.55 -36.05
N ALA A 287 7.35 -29.80 -35.59
CA ALA A 287 8.28 -30.91 -35.75
C ALA A 287 8.40 -31.42 -37.20
N ASP A 288 7.43 -31.10 -38.07
CA ASP A 288 7.43 -31.47 -39.48
C ASP A 288 8.21 -30.44 -40.32
N ALA A 289 9.20 -30.94 -41.06
CA ALA A 289 10.12 -30.10 -41.84
C ALA A 289 9.39 -29.29 -42.95
N GLY A 290 8.93 -28.09 -42.62
CA GLY A 290 8.23 -27.19 -43.54
C GLY A 290 7.25 -26.22 -42.90
N PHE A 291 6.81 -26.46 -41.66
CA PHE A 291 5.91 -25.56 -40.93
C PHE A 291 6.72 -24.63 -40.02
N THR A 292 7.00 -23.42 -40.51
CA THR A 292 7.61 -22.34 -39.74
C THR A 292 6.74 -21.11 -39.90
N GLY A 293 6.05 -20.71 -38.84
CA GLY A 293 5.24 -19.49 -38.81
C GLY A 293 5.68 -18.58 -37.67
N THR A 294 5.52 -17.28 -37.87
CA THR A 294 5.53 -16.30 -36.77
C THR A 294 4.15 -15.68 -36.68
N ALA A 295 3.74 -15.28 -35.48
CA ALA A 295 2.61 -14.42 -35.27
C ALA A 295 3.14 -13.15 -34.59
N SER A 296 3.01 -12.01 -35.29
CA SER A 296 3.40 -10.72 -34.78
C SER A 296 2.28 -10.12 -33.92
N PRO A 297 2.60 -9.41 -32.82
CA PRO A 297 1.57 -8.78 -32.00
C PRO A 297 0.91 -7.61 -32.73
N SER A 298 -0.41 -7.50 -32.63
CA SER A 298 -1.18 -6.36 -33.11
C SER A 298 -1.03 -5.17 -32.16
N ALA A 299 -0.66 -4.01 -32.68
CA ALA A 299 -0.51 -2.80 -31.86
C ALA A 299 -1.90 -2.22 -31.50
N VAL A 300 -2.15 -2.06 -30.21
CA VAL A 300 -3.36 -1.43 -29.67
C VAL A 300 -2.97 -0.18 -28.88
N THR A 301 -3.80 0.86 -28.98
CA THR A 301 -3.65 2.08 -28.19
C THR A 301 -4.93 2.38 -27.44
N LEU A 302 -4.79 2.79 -26.19
CA LEU A 302 -5.87 3.34 -25.38
C LEU A 302 -5.92 4.88 -25.54
N PRO A 303 -7.12 5.50 -25.45
CA PRO A 303 -8.40 4.82 -25.42
C PRO A 303 -8.74 4.18 -26.78
N VAL A 304 -9.42 3.04 -26.76
CA VAL A 304 -10.03 2.49 -27.98
C VAL A 304 -11.08 3.47 -28.52
N ALA A 305 -11.41 3.41 -29.81
CA ALA A 305 -12.41 4.33 -30.38
C ALA A 305 -13.84 3.92 -29.98
N SER A 306 -14.08 2.62 -29.88
CA SER A 306 -15.30 1.97 -29.40
C SER A 306 -14.93 0.73 -28.57
N LEU A 307 -15.75 0.35 -27.59
CA LEU A 307 -15.53 -0.90 -26.84
C LEU A 307 -15.63 -2.13 -27.74
N SER A 308 -16.43 -2.05 -28.81
CA SER A 308 -16.52 -3.11 -29.83
C SER A 308 -15.24 -3.30 -30.64
N ASP A 309 -14.25 -2.39 -30.53
CA ASP A 309 -12.99 -2.55 -31.25
C ASP A 309 -12.15 -3.70 -30.69
N TRP A 310 -12.37 -4.09 -29.43
CA TRP A 310 -11.72 -5.25 -28.80
C TRP A 310 -12.08 -6.58 -29.49
N GLU A 311 -13.27 -6.68 -30.06
CA GLU A 311 -13.71 -7.86 -30.82
C GLU A 311 -12.77 -8.19 -31.97
N SER A 312 -12.23 -7.16 -32.64
CA SER A 312 -11.32 -7.34 -33.78
C SER A 312 -9.96 -7.94 -33.40
N THR A 313 -9.66 -8.04 -32.10
CA THR A 313 -8.41 -8.61 -31.58
C THR A 313 -8.64 -9.84 -30.68
N GLU A 314 -9.87 -10.36 -30.62
CA GLU A 314 -10.23 -11.45 -29.71
C GLU A 314 -9.37 -12.70 -29.96
N GLY A 315 -8.65 -13.17 -28.93
CA GLY A 315 -7.76 -14.32 -29.01
C GLY A 315 -6.42 -14.06 -29.71
N MET A 316 -6.12 -12.81 -30.10
CA MET A 316 -4.85 -12.42 -30.73
C MET A 316 -3.82 -11.99 -29.69
N LEU A 317 -2.54 -12.15 -30.06
CA LEU A 317 -1.44 -11.47 -29.40
C LEU A 317 -1.49 -9.98 -29.74
N ILE A 318 -1.56 -9.13 -28.72
CA ILE A 318 -1.52 -7.67 -28.87
C ILE A 318 -0.33 -7.07 -28.12
N THR A 319 0.02 -5.84 -28.49
CA THR A 319 0.98 -5.02 -27.75
C THR A 319 0.42 -3.63 -27.49
N ILE A 320 0.51 -3.18 -26.25
CA ILE A 320 0.22 -1.81 -25.83
C ILE A 320 1.54 -1.19 -25.39
N ASP A 321 2.08 -0.27 -26.20
CA ASP A 321 3.37 0.41 -25.98
C ASP A 321 3.22 1.73 -25.19
N GLN A 322 2.10 1.88 -24.48
CA GLN A 322 1.82 3.01 -23.59
C GLN A 322 2.16 2.61 -22.16
N MET A 323 2.64 3.58 -21.37
CA MET A 323 2.73 3.40 -19.92
C MET A 323 1.32 3.20 -19.35
N LEU A 324 1.15 2.08 -18.64
CA LEU A 324 -0.10 1.68 -17.99
C LEU A 324 0.00 1.91 -16.49
N TYR A 325 -1.15 2.13 -15.86
CA TYR A 325 -1.28 2.37 -14.43
C TYR A 325 -2.24 1.34 -13.85
N ALA A 326 -1.93 0.76 -12.69
CA ALA A 326 -2.89 0.00 -11.92
C ALA A 326 -3.99 0.97 -11.43
N SER A 327 -5.21 0.80 -11.91
CA SER A 327 -6.37 1.63 -11.56
C SER A 327 -7.30 0.95 -10.56
N GLY A 328 -7.26 -0.39 -10.51
CA GLY A 328 -7.96 -1.16 -9.49
C GLY A 328 -7.34 -2.54 -9.27
N ASN A 329 -7.34 -2.95 -8.00
CA ASN A 329 -6.66 -4.16 -7.52
C ASN A 329 -7.57 -4.99 -6.59
N PHE A 330 -8.89 -4.73 -6.59
CA PHE A 330 -9.84 -5.35 -5.66
C PHE A 330 -9.91 -6.87 -5.81
N THR A 331 -9.86 -7.38 -7.05
CA THR A 331 -9.91 -8.82 -7.37
C THR A 331 -8.53 -9.48 -7.46
N GLN A 332 -7.43 -8.72 -7.31
CA GLN A 332 -6.06 -9.20 -7.49
C GLN A 332 -5.71 -10.39 -6.59
N ALA A 333 -6.00 -10.30 -5.30
CA ALA A 333 -5.65 -11.38 -4.36
C ALA A 333 -6.49 -12.66 -4.57
N ARG A 334 -7.72 -12.49 -5.09
CA ARG A 334 -8.68 -13.58 -5.24
C ARG A 334 -8.59 -14.27 -6.60
N PHE A 335 -8.49 -13.51 -7.67
CA PHE A 335 -8.59 -13.98 -9.05
C PHE A 335 -7.35 -13.66 -9.89
N GLY A 336 -6.34 -12.98 -9.34
CA GLY A 336 -5.18 -12.57 -10.12
C GLY A 336 -5.50 -11.46 -11.12
N GLU A 337 -6.57 -10.69 -10.89
CA GLU A 337 -7.07 -9.67 -11.81
C GLU A 337 -6.68 -8.24 -11.37
N VAL A 338 -6.18 -7.42 -12.29
CA VAL A 338 -5.82 -6.01 -12.07
C VAL A 338 -6.35 -5.16 -13.21
N ASP A 339 -7.11 -4.11 -12.92
CA ASP A 339 -7.54 -3.16 -13.95
C ASP A 339 -6.44 -2.16 -14.27
N LEU A 340 -6.08 -2.06 -15.55
CA LEU A 340 -5.08 -1.16 -16.07
C LEU A 340 -5.73 0.03 -16.80
N SER A 341 -5.15 1.22 -16.64
CA SER A 341 -5.55 2.44 -17.32
C SER A 341 -4.37 3.17 -17.97
N ILE A 342 -4.66 4.24 -18.71
CA ILE A 342 -3.67 5.18 -19.24
C ILE A 342 -3.84 6.58 -18.65
N ASN A 343 -2.74 7.35 -18.65
CA ASN A 343 -2.68 8.71 -18.11
C ASN A 343 -3.03 8.79 -16.60
N GLY A 344 -2.66 7.77 -15.83
CA GLY A 344 -2.95 7.69 -14.39
C GLY A 344 -4.18 6.82 -14.06
N PRO A 345 -4.42 6.54 -12.77
CA PRO A 345 -5.66 5.94 -12.30
C PRO A 345 -6.89 6.77 -12.68
N LEU A 346 -8.01 6.10 -12.91
CA LEU A 346 -9.23 6.74 -13.39
C LEU A 346 -9.95 7.47 -12.26
N ASP A 347 -10.40 8.70 -12.51
CA ASP A 347 -11.31 9.39 -11.61
C ASP A 347 -12.73 8.84 -11.72
N ASN A 348 -13.41 8.75 -10.58
CA ASN A 348 -14.86 8.60 -10.57
C ASN A 348 -15.50 9.85 -11.23
N PRO A 349 -16.37 9.69 -12.24
CA PRO A 349 -16.90 10.83 -12.98
C PRO A 349 -17.60 11.88 -12.13
N THR A 350 -18.46 11.49 -11.17
CA THR A 350 -19.20 12.44 -10.33
C THR A 350 -18.35 13.02 -9.18
N ASN A 351 -17.07 12.67 -9.11
CA ASN A 351 -16.09 13.35 -8.25
C ASN A 351 -15.54 14.62 -8.91
N VAL A 352 -15.42 14.63 -10.24
CA VAL A 352 -14.70 15.69 -10.98
C VAL A 352 -15.60 16.46 -11.96
N VAL A 353 -16.74 15.91 -12.35
CA VAL A 353 -17.72 16.60 -13.22
C VAL A 353 -19.15 16.46 -12.71
N ALA A 354 -20.00 17.43 -13.06
CA ALA A 354 -21.39 17.44 -12.66
C ALA A 354 -22.18 16.23 -13.24
N PRO A 355 -23.19 15.73 -12.50
CA PRO A 355 -24.09 14.67 -12.95
C PRO A 355 -24.77 14.96 -14.30
N GLY A 356 -25.04 13.90 -15.07
CA GLY A 356 -25.72 13.98 -16.36
C GLY A 356 -24.80 13.77 -17.56
N ALA A 357 -24.91 14.61 -18.59
CA ALA A 357 -24.27 14.34 -19.89
C ALA A 357 -22.74 14.32 -19.83
N ASP A 358 -22.12 15.20 -19.05
CA ASP A 358 -20.66 15.29 -18.93
C ASP A 358 -20.10 14.08 -18.17
N THR A 359 -20.77 13.68 -17.08
CA THR A 359 -20.51 12.44 -16.35
C THR A 359 -20.57 11.20 -17.26
N LEU A 360 -21.61 11.07 -18.08
CA LEU A 360 -21.75 9.93 -19.00
C LEU A 360 -20.66 9.91 -20.08
N ALA A 361 -20.23 11.09 -20.54
CA ALA A 361 -19.13 11.19 -21.50
C ALA A 361 -17.77 10.82 -20.88
N LEU A 362 -17.53 11.19 -19.62
CA LEU A 362 -16.31 10.79 -18.90
C LEU A 362 -16.34 9.29 -18.57
N GLN A 363 -17.49 8.72 -18.19
CA GLN A 363 -17.62 7.27 -17.99
C GLN A 363 -17.34 6.48 -19.28
N ASP A 364 -17.83 6.95 -20.44
CA ASP A 364 -17.50 6.36 -21.75
C ASP A 364 -16.00 6.41 -22.03
N LEU A 365 -15.35 7.55 -21.73
CA LEU A 365 -13.90 7.68 -21.87
C LEU A 365 -13.14 6.73 -20.93
N ASN A 366 -13.53 6.65 -19.65
CA ASN A 366 -12.94 5.74 -18.67
C ASN A 366 -13.04 4.28 -19.15
N ASN A 367 -14.21 3.86 -19.62
CA ASN A 367 -14.42 2.52 -20.14
C ASN A 367 -13.53 2.21 -21.35
N ARG A 368 -13.34 3.17 -22.26
CA ARG A 368 -12.44 2.98 -23.42
C ARG A 368 -10.96 3.09 -23.07
N SER A 369 -10.62 3.61 -21.89
CA SER A 369 -9.24 3.83 -21.44
C SER A 369 -8.74 2.74 -20.48
N ARG A 370 -9.52 1.68 -20.27
CA ARG A 370 -9.21 0.60 -19.34
C ARG A 370 -9.21 -0.78 -20.00
N ILE A 371 -8.44 -1.69 -19.43
CA ILE A 371 -8.41 -3.12 -19.78
C ILE A 371 -7.99 -3.92 -18.54
N GLN A 372 -8.54 -5.11 -18.33
CA GLN A 372 -8.18 -5.95 -17.19
C GLN A 372 -6.96 -6.81 -17.54
N LEU A 373 -6.01 -6.93 -16.64
CA LEU A 373 -4.91 -7.89 -16.67
C LEU A 373 -5.30 -9.08 -15.81
N ASP A 374 -5.22 -10.27 -16.37
CA ASP A 374 -5.55 -11.55 -15.71
C ASP A 374 -4.27 -12.42 -15.63
N ASP A 375 -4.15 -13.33 -14.67
CA ASP A 375 -2.97 -14.18 -14.49
C ASP A 375 -2.98 -15.46 -15.34
N GLY A 376 -4.03 -15.67 -16.12
CA GLY A 376 -4.24 -16.86 -16.94
C GLY A 376 -4.62 -18.09 -16.13
N SER A 377 -5.10 -17.92 -14.90
CA SER A 377 -5.47 -18.99 -13.98
C SER A 377 -6.95 -19.03 -13.64
N GLY A 378 -7.51 -20.24 -13.52
CA GLY A 378 -8.84 -20.44 -12.93
C GLY A 378 -8.84 -20.52 -11.39
N ALA A 379 -7.67 -20.43 -10.74
CA ALA A 379 -7.52 -20.64 -9.31
C ALA A 379 -8.02 -19.44 -8.50
N GLN A 380 -8.71 -19.72 -7.39
CA GLN A 380 -9.06 -18.67 -6.42
C GLN A 380 -8.09 -18.69 -5.23
N ASN A 381 -7.66 -17.50 -4.80
CA ASN A 381 -6.76 -17.29 -3.66
C ASN A 381 -5.44 -18.11 -3.76
N PRO A 382 -4.69 -18.00 -4.88
CA PRO A 382 -3.52 -18.82 -5.16
C PRO A 382 -2.43 -18.67 -4.09
N GLN A 383 -1.86 -19.79 -3.61
CA GLN A 383 -0.89 -19.82 -2.51
C GLN A 383 0.56 -20.00 -3.02
N PRO A 384 1.59 -19.44 -2.35
CA PRO A 384 1.55 -18.75 -1.05
C PRO A 384 1.40 -17.22 -1.13
N LEU A 385 1.45 -16.63 -2.32
CA LEU A 385 1.25 -15.20 -2.58
C LEU A 385 0.46 -15.03 -3.90
N PRO A 386 -0.43 -14.03 -4.01
CA PRO A 386 -1.11 -13.74 -5.27
C PRO A 386 -0.14 -13.16 -6.31
N PRO A 387 -0.48 -13.24 -7.61
CA PRO A 387 0.31 -12.64 -8.68
C PRO A 387 0.35 -11.11 -8.54
N TYR A 388 1.29 -10.48 -9.26
CA TYR A 388 1.38 -9.03 -9.44
C TYR A 388 1.69 -8.17 -8.21
N LEU A 389 2.12 -8.76 -7.09
CA LEU A 389 2.67 -7.97 -6.00
C LEU A 389 3.95 -7.23 -6.43
N GLY A 390 3.99 -5.93 -6.14
CA GLY A 390 5.14 -5.06 -6.38
C GLY A 390 6.07 -4.95 -5.17
N ALA A 391 6.84 -3.86 -5.14
CA ALA A 391 7.74 -3.55 -4.04
C ALA A 391 7.01 -3.47 -2.68
N GLY A 392 7.63 -3.97 -1.61
CA GLY A 392 7.01 -3.99 -0.27
C GLY A 392 5.86 -5.00 -0.12
N GLY A 393 5.67 -5.92 -1.07
CA GLY A 393 4.66 -6.98 -0.96
C GLY A 393 3.23 -6.50 -1.22
N THR A 394 3.05 -5.43 -1.99
CA THR A 394 1.74 -4.87 -2.38
C THR A 394 1.77 -4.32 -3.80
N LEU A 395 0.60 -4.23 -4.43
CA LEU A 395 0.36 -3.52 -5.68
C LEU A 395 -0.60 -2.37 -5.42
N ARG A 396 -0.13 -1.12 -5.50
CA ARG A 396 -0.96 0.04 -5.21
C ARG A 396 -1.60 0.63 -6.45
N THR A 397 -2.81 1.14 -6.32
CA THR A 397 -3.40 2.02 -7.34
C THR A 397 -2.41 3.15 -7.65
N GLY A 398 -2.12 3.39 -8.93
CA GLY A 398 -1.09 4.31 -9.40
C GLY A 398 0.27 3.68 -9.72
N ASP A 399 0.55 2.45 -9.28
CA ASP A 399 1.77 1.73 -9.71
C ASP A 399 1.76 1.50 -11.22
N THR A 400 2.95 1.51 -11.83
CA THR A 400 3.09 1.62 -13.29
C THR A 400 3.59 0.33 -13.93
N LEU A 401 3.21 0.12 -15.19
CA LEU A 401 3.67 -0.96 -16.05
C LEU A 401 4.14 -0.37 -17.40
N ASP A 402 5.39 -0.66 -17.77
CA ASP A 402 6.03 -0.14 -19.00
C ASP A 402 5.61 -0.94 -20.23
N GLY A 403 4.36 -0.73 -20.65
CA GLY A 403 3.72 -1.46 -21.74
C GLY A 403 3.51 -2.94 -21.44
N ILE A 404 2.76 -3.60 -22.32
CA ILE A 404 2.50 -5.04 -22.20
C ILE A 404 2.30 -5.69 -23.58
N THR A 405 2.83 -6.91 -23.72
CA THR A 405 2.48 -7.82 -24.81
C THR A 405 1.78 -9.04 -24.21
N ALA A 406 0.53 -9.26 -24.61
CA ALA A 406 -0.36 -10.25 -24.01
C ALA A 406 -1.37 -10.74 -25.05
N VAL A 407 -2.00 -11.89 -24.78
CA VAL A 407 -3.15 -12.33 -25.56
C VAL A 407 -4.40 -11.64 -25.03
N GLN A 408 -5.21 -11.05 -25.90
CA GLN A 408 -6.47 -10.41 -25.50
C GLN A 408 -7.63 -11.40 -25.62
N SER A 409 -8.55 -11.37 -24.65
CA SER A 409 -9.76 -12.20 -24.65
C SER A 409 -10.96 -11.42 -24.10
N GLU A 410 -12.15 -12.00 -24.19
CA GLU A 410 -13.33 -11.60 -23.42
C GLU A 410 -13.77 -12.74 -22.50
N ARG A 411 -14.12 -12.43 -21.26
CA ARG A 411 -14.73 -13.38 -20.33
C ARG A 411 -15.82 -12.69 -19.51
N ASN A 412 -17.03 -13.24 -19.58
CA ASN A 412 -18.20 -12.75 -18.83
C ASN A 412 -18.52 -11.25 -19.04
N GLY A 413 -18.21 -10.69 -20.22
CA GLY A 413 -18.44 -9.28 -20.52
C GLY A 413 -17.31 -8.33 -20.14
N THR A 414 -16.15 -8.86 -19.71
CA THR A 414 -14.93 -8.09 -19.45
C THR A 414 -13.85 -8.47 -20.46
N TYR A 415 -13.22 -7.45 -21.07
CA TYR A 415 -12.05 -7.66 -21.90
C TYR A 415 -10.79 -7.77 -21.02
N GLU A 416 -10.02 -8.82 -21.24
CA GLU A 416 -8.89 -9.22 -20.40
C GLU A 416 -7.61 -9.39 -21.25
N LEU A 417 -6.46 -9.26 -20.60
CA LEU A 417 -5.14 -9.55 -21.13
C LEU A 417 -4.53 -10.71 -20.33
N HIS A 418 -4.15 -11.78 -21.03
CA HIS A 418 -3.38 -12.86 -20.44
C HIS A 418 -1.90 -12.72 -20.87
N PRO A 419 -0.98 -12.40 -19.95
CA PRO A 419 0.40 -12.13 -20.29
C PRO A 419 1.10 -13.40 -20.78
N THR A 420 1.97 -13.23 -21.78
CA THR A 420 2.79 -14.32 -22.35
C THR A 420 4.22 -14.31 -21.81
N GLY A 421 4.53 -13.36 -20.92
CA GLY A 421 5.81 -13.16 -20.27
C GLY A 421 5.64 -12.60 -18.85
N SER A 422 6.76 -12.30 -18.18
CA SER A 422 6.71 -11.75 -16.82
C SER A 422 6.15 -10.33 -16.79
N VAL A 423 5.18 -10.09 -15.90
CA VAL A 423 4.68 -8.75 -15.58
C VAL A 423 5.34 -8.27 -14.29
N VAL A 424 5.92 -7.07 -14.32
CA VAL A 424 6.54 -6.43 -13.16
C VAL A 424 6.09 -4.99 -13.08
N PHE A 425 5.34 -4.66 -12.02
CA PHE A 425 4.95 -3.28 -11.72
C PHE A 425 6.10 -2.52 -11.07
N THR A 426 6.22 -1.24 -11.43
CA THR A 426 7.12 -0.27 -10.80
C THR A 426 6.33 0.60 -9.84
N ARG A 427 6.81 0.69 -8.60
CA ARG A 427 6.20 1.55 -7.57
C ARG A 427 6.24 3.00 -8.01
N ALA A 428 5.07 3.62 -8.10
CA ALA A 428 4.92 5.04 -8.45
C ALA A 428 4.04 5.80 -7.44
N ASN A 429 3.14 5.10 -6.73
CA ASN A 429 2.40 5.65 -5.61
C ASN A 429 2.98 5.12 -4.28
N GLU A 430 3.85 5.90 -3.64
CA GLU A 430 4.54 5.51 -2.40
C GLU A 430 3.67 5.62 -1.16
N ARG A 431 3.84 4.68 -0.23
CA ARG A 431 3.04 4.61 1.01
C ARG A 431 3.33 5.85 1.86
N PRO A 432 2.34 6.71 2.20
CA PRO A 432 2.55 7.81 3.14
C PRO A 432 2.91 7.28 4.54
N LEU A 433 4.19 7.41 4.92
CA LEU A 433 4.73 6.82 6.16
C LEU A 433 4.17 7.44 7.45
N THR A 434 3.57 8.62 7.37
CA THR A 434 2.86 9.29 8.48
C THR A 434 1.58 9.93 7.98
N PRO A 435 0.63 10.23 8.87
CA PRO A 435 -0.53 11.05 8.51
C PRO A 435 -0.09 12.41 7.94
N PRO A 436 -0.92 13.02 7.07
CA PRO A 436 -0.66 14.35 6.56
C PRO A 436 -0.69 15.39 7.68
N ASP A 437 0.23 16.36 7.64
CA ASP A 437 0.21 17.52 8.53
C ASP A 437 -0.83 18.53 8.03
N VAL A 438 -1.89 18.69 8.81
CA VAL A 438 -3.00 19.61 8.53
C VAL A 438 -2.93 20.90 9.37
N GLY A 439 -1.85 21.06 10.15
CA GLY A 439 -1.61 22.20 11.03
C GLY A 439 -2.67 22.38 12.14
N GLY A 440 -2.65 23.57 12.77
CA GLY A 440 -3.59 23.93 13.83
C GLY A 440 -3.14 23.50 15.22
N ASP A 441 -3.94 23.82 16.23
CA ASP A 441 -3.75 23.37 17.62
C ASP A 441 -4.61 22.16 17.99
N LEU A 442 -5.55 21.77 17.11
CA LEU A 442 -6.33 20.54 17.21
C LEU A 442 -6.46 19.86 15.84
N THR A 443 -6.50 18.53 15.83
CA THR A 443 -6.84 17.71 14.67
C THR A 443 -8.17 16.99 14.89
N VAL A 444 -9.08 17.13 13.92
CA VAL A 444 -10.35 16.39 13.86
C VAL A 444 -10.31 15.44 12.68
N ALA A 445 -10.76 14.19 12.86
CA ALA A 445 -10.76 13.20 11.79
C ALA A 445 -12.09 12.46 11.65
N ALA A 446 -12.34 11.93 10.46
CA ALA A 446 -13.40 10.95 10.20
C ALA A 446 -12.80 9.69 9.58
N PHE A 447 -13.26 8.53 10.04
CA PHE A 447 -12.74 7.24 9.58
C PHE A 447 -13.83 6.17 9.54
N ASN A 448 -14.12 5.64 8.34
CA ASN A 448 -14.91 4.44 8.17
C ASN A 448 -14.01 3.23 8.43
N VAL A 449 -14.36 2.39 9.41
CA VAL A 449 -13.49 1.30 9.90
C VAL A 449 -13.91 -0.11 9.44
N LEU A 450 -14.70 -0.21 8.36
CA LEU A 450 -15.04 -1.46 7.67
C LEU A 450 -15.67 -2.51 8.61
N ASN A 451 -16.87 -2.23 9.10
CA ASN A 451 -17.67 -3.10 9.97
C ASN A 451 -16.94 -3.64 11.21
N TYR A 452 -16.51 -2.75 12.10
CA TYR A 452 -15.94 -3.13 13.39
C TYR A 452 -17.03 -3.65 14.36
N PHE A 453 -17.21 -4.97 14.35
CA PHE A 453 -18.18 -5.68 15.17
C PHE A 453 -17.46 -6.52 16.23
N THR A 454 -17.93 -6.43 17.47
CA THR A 454 -17.44 -7.27 18.57
C THR A 454 -18.19 -8.59 18.66
N THR A 455 -19.35 -8.70 17.99
CA THR A 455 -20.00 -9.96 17.71
C THR A 455 -19.44 -10.56 16.42
N ILE A 456 -18.98 -11.80 16.50
CA ILE A 456 -18.32 -12.52 15.40
C ILE A 456 -19.38 -13.14 14.49
N ASP A 457 -19.21 -12.99 13.17
CA ASP A 457 -20.08 -13.54 12.11
C ASP A 457 -19.82 -15.04 11.86
N GLU A 458 -19.75 -15.83 12.93
CA GLU A 458 -19.62 -17.28 12.80
C GLU A 458 -20.96 -17.91 12.36
N PRO A 459 -20.97 -19.06 11.67
CA PRO A 459 -22.23 -19.71 11.28
C PRO A 459 -23.19 -19.97 12.45
N GLY A 460 -24.29 -19.20 12.48
CA GLY A 460 -25.28 -19.21 13.57
C GLY A 460 -25.06 -18.14 14.65
N GLY A 461 -24.16 -17.20 14.42
CA GLY A 461 -23.94 -16.00 15.23
C GLY A 461 -25.17 -15.10 15.31
N GLU A 462 -25.24 -14.33 16.37
CA GLU A 462 -26.34 -13.39 16.65
C GLU A 462 -25.73 -12.01 16.92
N CYS A 463 -25.90 -11.09 15.97
CA CYS A 463 -25.29 -9.75 16.02
C CYS A 463 -26.32 -8.66 16.31
N PHE A 464 -25.89 -7.54 16.87
CA PHE A 464 -26.77 -6.45 17.26
C PHE A 464 -27.18 -5.57 16.05
N PRO A 465 -28.34 -4.87 16.11
CA PRO A 465 -29.20 -4.65 17.28
C PRO A 465 -30.30 -5.71 17.50
N SER A 466 -30.66 -6.52 16.49
CA SER A 466 -31.78 -7.46 16.58
C SER A 466 -31.40 -8.82 17.16
N PHE A 467 -30.09 -9.07 17.32
CA PHE A 467 -29.54 -10.33 17.81
C PHE A 467 -29.90 -11.49 16.87
N THR A 468 -29.64 -11.30 15.58
CA THR A 468 -29.93 -12.27 14.51
C THR A 468 -28.76 -12.41 13.54
N PRO A 469 -28.63 -13.56 12.83
CA PRO A 469 -27.58 -13.74 11.83
C PRO A 469 -27.61 -12.69 10.71
N ASP A 470 -28.80 -12.20 10.33
CA ASP A 470 -28.95 -11.20 9.27
C ASP A 470 -28.32 -9.83 9.61
N ASP A 471 -27.96 -9.59 10.88
CA ASP A 471 -27.32 -8.36 11.35
C ASP A 471 -25.78 -8.44 11.38
N CYS A 472 -25.19 -9.63 11.18
CA CYS A 472 -23.74 -9.81 11.26
C CYS A 472 -23.03 -9.25 10.00
N ARG A 473 -21.93 -8.51 10.19
CA ARG A 473 -21.22 -7.77 9.11
C ARG A 473 -19.69 -7.70 9.25
N GLY A 474 -19.13 -8.00 10.42
CA GLY A 474 -17.70 -7.84 10.70
C GLY A 474 -16.91 -9.14 10.50
N ALA A 475 -15.89 -9.36 11.34
CA ALA A 475 -15.05 -10.55 11.28
C ALA A 475 -15.83 -11.87 11.43
N ASP A 476 -15.51 -12.88 10.60
CA ASP A 476 -16.12 -14.22 10.62
C ASP A 476 -15.53 -15.09 11.75
N THR A 477 -14.36 -14.71 12.26
CA THR A 477 -13.64 -15.42 13.32
C THR A 477 -13.02 -14.47 14.34
N ALA A 478 -12.73 -15.00 15.54
CA ALA A 478 -12.01 -14.23 16.57
C ALA A 478 -10.59 -13.80 16.13
N ASP A 479 -9.92 -14.60 15.29
CA ASP A 479 -8.59 -14.27 14.76
C ASP A 479 -8.65 -13.06 13.82
N GLU A 480 -9.63 -13.04 12.91
CA GLU A 480 -9.88 -11.90 12.03
C GLU A 480 -10.26 -10.64 12.81
N PHE A 481 -11.05 -10.78 13.89
CA PHE A 481 -11.36 -9.65 14.76
C PHE A 481 -10.09 -9.08 15.41
N ASP A 482 -9.22 -9.94 15.95
CA ASP A 482 -7.94 -9.50 16.53
C ASP A 482 -7.06 -8.82 15.47
N ARG A 483 -7.04 -9.34 14.23
CA ARG A 483 -6.33 -8.75 13.09
C ARG A 483 -6.86 -7.36 12.73
N GLN A 484 -8.17 -7.24 12.58
CA GLN A 484 -8.88 -5.99 12.26
C GLN A 484 -8.62 -4.94 13.33
N ARG A 485 -8.80 -5.33 14.60
CA ARG A 485 -8.56 -4.49 15.77
C ARG A 485 -7.15 -3.95 15.80
N ALA A 486 -6.13 -4.79 15.56
CA ALA A 486 -4.74 -4.34 15.54
C ALA A 486 -4.49 -3.28 14.46
N LYS A 487 -5.00 -3.48 13.24
CA LYS A 487 -4.86 -2.53 12.14
C LYS A 487 -5.56 -1.19 12.43
N ILE A 488 -6.80 -1.23 12.92
CA ILE A 488 -7.56 -0.01 13.24
C ILE A 488 -6.93 0.76 14.41
N VAL A 489 -6.47 0.05 15.46
CA VAL A 489 -5.75 0.68 16.59
C VAL A 489 -4.45 1.32 16.10
N SER A 490 -3.72 0.67 15.20
CA SER A 490 -2.53 1.26 14.59
C SER A 490 -2.85 2.51 13.76
N ALA A 491 -3.91 2.47 12.94
CA ALA A 491 -4.32 3.60 12.12
C ALA A 491 -4.76 4.79 12.98
N ILE A 492 -5.66 4.58 13.94
CA ILE A 492 -6.13 5.66 14.83
C ILE A 492 -4.98 6.18 15.72
N GLY A 493 -4.15 5.29 16.25
CA GLY A 493 -3.05 5.67 17.12
C GLY A 493 -1.99 6.52 16.43
N GLN A 494 -1.65 6.20 15.18
CA GLN A 494 -0.70 7.00 14.40
C GLN A 494 -1.30 8.30 13.89
N MET A 495 -2.61 8.32 13.60
CA MET A 495 -3.35 9.52 13.20
C MET A 495 -3.32 10.61 14.28
N ASP A 496 -3.29 10.20 15.55
CA ASP A 496 -3.18 11.06 16.74
C ASP A 496 -4.16 12.25 16.74
N ALA A 497 -5.37 12.04 16.20
CA ALA A 497 -6.38 13.08 16.14
C ALA A 497 -7.09 13.25 17.49
N ASP A 498 -7.36 14.51 17.85
CA ASP A 498 -7.98 14.90 19.12
C ASP A 498 -9.47 14.56 19.20
N VAL A 499 -10.17 14.57 18.07
CA VAL A 499 -11.58 14.15 17.95
C VAL A 499 -11.74 13.32 16.69
N ILE A 500 -12.30 12.12 16.81
CA ILE A 500 -12.46 11.19 15.68
C ILE A 500 -13.90 10.72 15.60
N GLY A 501 -14.53 10.98 14.45
CA GLY A 501 -15.80 10.39 14.05
C GLY A 501 -15.58 9.03 13.38
N LEU A 502 -16.13 7.97 13.95
CA LEU A 502 -16.03 6.62 13.42
C LEU A 502 -17.33 6.21 12.73
N MET A 503 -17.25 5.63 11.55
CA MET A 503 -18.35 4.96 10.86
C MET A 503 -18.13 3.45 10.86
N GLU A 504 -19.20 2.68 10.67
CA GLU A 504 -19.12 1.21 10.63
C GLU A 504 -18.79 0.55 11.97
N ILE A 505 -19.27 1.15 13.07
CA ILE A 505 -19.23 0.55 14.39
C ILE A 505 -20.51 -0.26 14.63
N GLU A 506 -20.40 -1.46 15.22
CA GLU A 506 -21.58 -2.24 15.60
C GLU A 506 -22.53 -1.49 16.55
N ASN A 507 -23.83 -1.57 16.26
CA ASN A 507 -24.88 -0.89 16.99
C ASN A 507 -25.28 -1.60 18.29
N HIS A 508 -24.44 -1.45 19.32
CA HIS A 508 -24.55 -2.18 20.59
C HIS A 508 -25.18 -1.36 21.73
N PRO A 509 -26.06 -1.93 22.60
CA PRO A 509 -26.75 -1.20 23.69
C PRO A 509 -25.86 -0.62 24.79
N THR A 510 -24.59 -1.03 24.86
CA THR A 510 -23.62 -0.59 25.87
C THR A 510 -22.32 -0.08 25.27
N ASP A 511 -22.31 0.27 23.98
CA ASP A 511 -21.14 0.84 23.28
C ASP A 511 -19.85 -0.02 23.36
N VAL A 512 -19.98 -1.34 23.56
CA VAL A 512 -18.84 -2.27 23.72
C VAL A 512 -17.84 -2.19 22.56
N PRO A 513 -18.25 -2.12 21.28
CA PRO A 513 -17.32 -1.95 20.15
C PRO A 513 -16.44 -0.71 20.26
N THR A 514 -17.04 0.46 20.56
CA THR A 514 -16.28 1.70 20.75
C THR A 514 -15.37 1.63 21.97
N ALA A 515 -15.88 1.10 23.08
CA ALA A 515 -15.10 0.96 24.31
C ALA A 515 -13.90 0.01 24.14
N ASP A 516 -14.04 -1.02 23.30
CA ASP A 516 -12.97 -1.96 22.98
C ASP A 516 -11.83 -1.30 22.16
N LEU A 517 -12.17 -0.49 21.16
CA LEU A 517 -11.19 0.31 20.39
C LEU A 517 -10.45 1.30 21.30
N VAL A 518 -11.18 2.05 22.11
CA VAL A 518 -10.58 3.01 23.07
C VAL A 518 -9.66 2.30 24.06
N ALA A 519 -10.06 1.13 24.57
CA ALA A 519 -9.18 0.33 25.42
C ALA A 519 -7.92 -0.12 24.66
N GLY A 520 -8.04 -0.53 23.40
CA GLY A 520 -6.91 -0.91 22.55
C GLY A 520 -5.91 0.22 22.33
N LEU A 521 -6.39 1.41 22.03
CA LEU A 521 -5.57 2.61 21.88
C LEU A 521 -4.82 2.95 23.17
N ASN A 522 -5.54 2.97 24.28
CA ASN A 522 -4.97 3.27 25.59
C ASN A 522 -3.93 2.23 26.04
N ASP A 523 -4.21 0.94 25.83
CA ASP A 523 -3.30 -0.16 26.17
C ASP A 523 -2.05 -0.16 25.27
N ALA A 524 -2.18 0.29 24.02
CA ALA A 524 -1.07 0.45 23.08
C ALA A 524 -0.21 1.71 23.35
N GLY A 525 -0.63 2.59 24.25
CA GLY A 525 0.11 3.80 24.62
C GLY A 525 -0.20 5.04 23.80
N TYR A 526 -1.20 4.99 22.90
CA TYR A 526 -1.69 6.15 22.14
C TYR A 526 -2.65 7.03 22.94
N GLY A 527 -2.97 6.64 24.18
CA GLY A 527 -3.93 7.33 25.03
C GLY A 527 -3.37 8.45 25.91
N PRO A 528 -4.25 9.19 26.61
CA PRO A 528 -5.64 8.79 26.87
C PRO A 528 -6.60 9.14 25.72
N TYR A 529 -7.45 8.19 25.35
CA TYR A 529 -8.68 8.37 24.58
C TYR A 529 -9.90 8.04 25.45
N ASP A 530 -11.01 8.72 25.21
CA ASP A 530 -12.35 8.45 25.74
C ASP A 530 -13.40 8.56 24.62
N PHE A 531 -14.67 8.26 24.90
CA PHE A 531 -15.73 8.24 23.89
C PHE A 531 -17.07 8.81 24.35
N ILE A 532 -17.90 9.18 23.37
CA ILE A 532 -19.27 9.63 23.62
C ILE A 532 -20.19 8.41 23.67
N ALA A 533 -20.67 8.08 24.87
CA ALA A 533 -21.58 6.95 25.11
C ALA A 533 -23.00 7.26 24.61
N THR A 534 -23.31 6.86 23.39
CA THR A 534 -24.63 7.08 22.75
C THR A 534 -25.61 5.95 22.99
N GLY A 535 -25.14 4.73 23.24
CA GLY A 535 -25.94 3.50 23.18
C GLY A 535 -26.43 3.21 21.75
N ILE A 536 -27.57 2.53 21.63
CA ILE A 536 -28.18 2.24 20.33
C ILE A 536 -28.69 3.53 19.68
N THR A 537 -28.32 3.72 18.42
CA THR A 537 -28.81 4.80 17.55
C THR A 537 -29.44 4.20 16.30
N GLY A 538 -30.65 4.63 15.93
CA GLY A 538 -31.34 4.12 14.74
C GLY A 538 -31.69 2.63 14.83
N ILE A 539 -31.82 1.98 13.67
CA ILE A 539 -32.23 0.57 13.55
C ILE A 539 -31.24 -0.31 12.78
N ASP A 540 -30.25 0.28 12.12
CA ASP A 540 -29.26 -0.44 11.31
C ASP A 540 -28.23 -1.16 12.21
N PRO A 541 -27.68 -2.31 11.79
CA PRO A 541 -26.57 -2.98 12.47
C PRO A 541 -25.33 -2.11 12.66
N ILE A 542 -25.14 -1.13 11.77
CA ILE A 542 -24.03 -0.20 11.78
C ILE A 542 -24.48 1.16 12.35
N ARG A 543 -23.63 1.77 13.17
CA ARG A 543 -23.79 3.13 13.69
C ARG A 543 -22.50 3.96 13.59
N GLN A 544 -22.64 5.24 13.90
CA GLN A 544 -21.56 6.21 14.03
C GLN A 544 -21.13 6.29 15.50
N SER A 545 -19.87 6.61 15.75
CA SER A 545 -19.33 6.83 17.09
C SER A 545 -18.39 8.03 17.11
N ILE A 546 -18.12 8.58 18.30
CA ILE A 546 -17.17 9.67 18.49
C ILE A 546 -16.22 9.29 19.61
N ILE A 547 -14.92 9.28 19.33
CA ILE A 547 -13.84 9.16 20.31
C ILE A 547 -13.05 10.46 20.36
N TYR A 548 -12.37 10.74 21.46
CA TYR A 548 -11.65 12.00 21.67
C TYR A 548 -10.52 11.86 22.69
N GLN A 549 -9.51 12.72 22.60
CA GLN A 549 -8.47 12.86 23.63
C GLN A 549 -8.95 13.83 24.72
N PRO A 550 -9.13 13.38 25.98
CA PRO A 550 -9.61 14.23 27.07
C PRO A 550 -8.59 15.26 27.54
N ASP A 551 -7.31 15.09 27.17
CA ASP A 551 -6.25 16.06 27.46
C ASP A 551 -6.33 17.27 26.53
N ALA A 552 -6.77 17.08 25.27
CA ALA A 552 -6.95 18.15 24.29
C ALA A 552 -8.33 18.82 24.37
N VAL A 553 -9.41 18.04 24.51
CA VAL A 553 -10.78 18.58 24.47
C VAL A 553 -11.70 18.04 25.57
N THR A 554 -12.71 18.82 25.92
CA THR A 554 -13.78 18.43 26.86
C THR A 554 -15.14 18.44 26.16
N PRO A 555 -15.93 17.35 26.18
CA PRO A 555 -17.31 17.36 25.69
C PRO A 555 -18.19 18.33 26.49
N VAL A 556 -18.97 19.16 25.78
CA VAL A 556 -19.89 20.14 26.36
C VAL A 556 -21.33 19.75 26.08
N GLY A 557 -22.12 19.58 27.15
CA GLY A 557 -23.54 19.26 27.03
C GLY A 557 -23.80 17.78 26.70
N ALA A 558 -25.00 17.50 26.20
CA ALA A 558 -25.36 16.16 25.71
C ALA A 558 -25.18 16.09 24.20
N PHE A 559 -24.88 14.91 23.67
CA PHE A 559 -24.94 14.66 22.24
C PHE A 559 -26.38 14.82 21.72
N ALA A 560 -26.51 15.08 20.43
CA ALA A 560 -27.78 15.19 19.73
C ALA A 560 -27.82 14.24 18.52
N LEU A 561 -29.02 13.79 18.14
CA LEU A 561 -29.25 12.90 17.01
C LEU A 561 -30.15 13.56 15.97
N LEU A 562 -29.82 13.38 14.69
CA LEU A 562 -30.77 13.57 13.59
C LEU A 562 -31.33 12.22 13.16
N GLU A 563 -32.64 12.08 13.30
CA GLU A 563 -33.42 10.91 12.93
C GLU A 563 -34.78 11.37 12.39
N GLN A 564 -35.56 10.45 11.83
CA GLN A 564 -36.88 10.75 11.25
C GLN A 564 -37.85 11.42 12.25
N SER A 565 -37.65 11.16 13.54
CA SER A 565 -38.44 11.76 14.62
C SER A 565 -38.19 13.27 14.77
N VAL A 566 -37.01 13.73 14.36
CA VAL A 566 -36.55 15.13 14.39
C VAL A 566 -36.90 15.83 13.08
N ASP A 567 -36.56 15.22 11.94
CA ASP A 567 -36.96 15.68 10.61
C ASP A 567 -37.54 14.50 9.80
N PRO A 568 -38.83 14.53 9.42
CA PRO A 568 -39.47 13.41 8.71
C PRO A 568 -38.94 13.16 7.30
N THR A 569 -38.08 14.04 6.77
CA THR A 569 -37.40 13.83 5.48
C THR A 569 -36.11 13.00 5.62
N PHE A 570 -35.59 12.83 6.84
CA PHE A 570 -34.49 11.93 7.15
C PHE A 570 -35.06 10.52 7.36
N ILE A 571 -34.95 9.63 6.37
CA ILE A 571 -35.58 8.31 6.41
C ILE A 571 -34.67 7.30 7.14
N ASP A 572 -35.04 6.90 8.35
CA ASP A 572 -34.22 6.03 9.23
C ASP A 572 -34.04 4.59 8.71
N ASP A 573 -34.91 4.12 7.82
CA ASP A 573 -34.76 2.80 7.18
C ASP A 573 -33.78 2.81 5.97
N LYS A 574 -33.28 4.00 5.61
CA LYS A 574 -32.26 4.18 4.57
C LYS A 574 -30.97 4.79 5.12
N ASN A 575 -31.08 5.80 5.98
CA ASN A 575 -29.93 6.54 6.52
C ASN A 575 -29.69 6.19 7.99
N ARG A 576 -28.43 6.18 8.39
CA ARG A 576 -28.05 6.04 9.79
C ARG A 576 -28.10 7.41 10.47
N PRO A 577 -28.62 7.53 11.70
CA PRO A 577 -28.76 8.82 12.37
C PRO A 577 -27.46 9.61 12.48
N VAL A 578 -27.49 10.93 12.23
CA VAL A 578 -26.30 11.78 12.42
C VAL A 578 -26.08 12.02 13.92
N VAL A 579 -24.86 11.84 14.41
CA VAL A 579 -24.48 12.07 15.82
C VAL A 579 -23.72 13.38 15.93
N ALA A 580 -24.21 14.33 16.72
CA ALA A 580 -23.54 15.61 16.97
C ALA A 580 -23.10 15.77 18.43
N GLN A 581 -21.85 16.19 18.65
CA GLN A 581 -21.32 16.53 19.97
C GLN A 581 -20.51 17.83 19.89
N THR A 582 -20.71 18.71 20.87
CA THR A 582 -19.88 19.92 21.02
C THR A 582 -18.69 19.62 21.94
N PHE A 583 -17.53 20.13 21.58
CA PHE A 583 -16.30 20.08 22.37
C PHE A 583 -15.84 21.50 22.72
N ALA A 584 -15.18 21.62 23.86
CA ALA A 584 -14.35 22.76 24.23
C ALA A 584 -12.89 22.36 24.07
N ASP A 585 -12.10 23.15 23.35
CA ASP A 585 -10.64 23.07 23.45
C ASP A 585 -10.23 23.38 24.90
N ASN A 586 -9.45 22.50 25.52
CA ASN A 586 -8.97 22.67 26.89
C ASN A 586 -7.98 23.83 27.03
N THR A 587 -7.32 24.22 25.94
CA THR A 587 -6.33 25.31 25.91
C THR A 587 -7.01 26.66 25.74
N SER A 588 -7.75 26.87 24.66
CA SER A 588 -8.39 28.15 24.33
C SER A 588 -9.77 28.35 24.95
N GLY A 589 -10.47 27.26 25.29
CA GLY A 589 -11.88 27.27 25.67
C GLY A 589 -12.85 27.51 24.52
N ALA A 590 -12.37 27.55 23.26
CA ALA A 590 -13.22 27.69 22.09
C ALA A 590 -14.14 26.47 21.93
N LEU A 591 -15.38 26.72 21.50
CA LEU A 591 -16.40 25.69 21.31
C LEU A 591 -16.60 25.38 19.83
N PHE A 592 -16.60 24.11 19.48
CA PHE A 592 -16.95 23.65 18.13
C PHE A 592 -17.79 22.37 18.20
N THR A 593 -18.67 22.16 17.23
CA THR A 593 -19.53 20.98 17.13
C THR A 593 -19.10 20.09 15.99
N VAL A 594 -18.95 18.81 16.25
CA VAL A 594 -18.68 17.79 15.23
C VAL A 594 -19.95 16.98 15.01
N ALA A 595 -20.39 16.84 13.76
CA ALA A 595 -21.55 16.07 13.33
C ALA A 595 -21.10 14.91 12.43
N VAL A 596 -21.14 13.70 12.96
CA VAL A 596 -20.68 12.47 12.29
C VAL A 596 -21.83 11.79 11.58
N ASN A 597 -21.66 11.50 10.29
CA ASN A 597 -22.70 10.93 9.43
C ASN A 597 -22.27 9.61 8.76
N HIS A 598 -23.26 8.82 8.32
CA HIS A 598 -23.08 7.73 7.36
C HIS A 598 -24.39 7.57 6.58
N LEU A 599 -24.48 8.17 5.39
CA LEU A 599 -25.73 8.16 4.62
C LEU A 599 -25.94 6.86 3.83
N LYS A 600 -27.10 6.73 3.18
CA LYS A 600 -27.48 5.51 2.44
C LYS A 600 -26.48 5.19 1.31
N SER A 601 -25.93 3.97 1.36
CA SER A 601 -25.09 3.37 0.31
C SER A 601 -25.72 3.37 -1.09
N LYS A 602 -24.90 3.48 -2.13
CA LYS A 602 -25.30 3.50 -3.56
C LYS A 602 -25.68 2.13 -4.14
N GLY A 603 -25.33 1.03 -3.45
CA GLY A 603 -25.43 -0.34 -3.96
C GLY A 603 -26.84 -0.98 -3.94
N SER A 604 -27.78 -0.47 -3.14
CA SER A 604 -29.15 -1.02 -3.06
C SER A 604 -30.18 -0.04 -3.64
N PRO A 605 -31.26 -0.53 -4.30
CA PRO A 605 -32.30 0.34 -4.85
C PRO A 605 -33.16 1.01 -3.76
N CYS A 606 -33.65 2.22 -4.04
CA CYS A 606 -34.63 2.97 -3.25
C CYS A 606 -35.98 3.13 -3.99
N ASP A 607 -36.32 2.15 -4.84
CA ASP A 607 -37.56 2.13 -5.63
C ASP A 607 -38.83 2.20 -4.76
N ASP A 608 -38.75 1.63 -3.56
CA ASP A 608 -39.85 1.58 -2.57
C ASP A 608 -40.24 2.97 -2.05
N VAL A 609 -39.29 3.91 -2.03
CA VAL A 609 -39.50 5.32 -1.70
C VAL A 609 -39.55 6.23 -2.93
N GLY A 610 -39.51 5.64 -4.13
CA GLY A 610 -39.62 6.34 -5.41
C GLY A 610 -38.34 7.04 -5.87
N ASP A 611 -37.18 6.55 -5.45
CA ASP A 611 -35.85 7.11 -5.78
C ASP A 611 -34.92 6.06 -6.43
N PRO A 612 -35.28 5.55 -7.63
CA PRO A 612 -34.44 4.63 -8.39
C PRO A 612 -33.18 5.35 -8.92
N ASN A 613 -32.17 4.59 -9.36
CA ASN A 613 -31.06 5.16 -10.13
C ASN A 613 -31.58 5.88 -11.39
N ALA A 614 -31.28 7.18 -11.50
CA ALA A 614 -31.73 8.05 -12.59
C ALA A 614 -30.90 7.90 -13.87
N GLY A 615 -29.76 7.19 -13.82
CA GLY A 615 -28.85 7.02 -14.95
C GLY A 615 -28.03 8.27 -15.28
N ASP A 616 -27.85 9.17 -14.31
CA ASP A 616 -27.09 10.41 -14.40
C ASP A 616 -25.69 10.31 -13.77
N GLY A 617 -25.31 9.12 -13.29
CA GLY A 617 -24.03 8.81 -12.66
C GLY A 617 -24.05 8.82 -11.12
N GLN A 618 -25.12 9.34 -10.49
CA GLN A 618 -25.16 9.47 -9.03
C GLN A 618 -25.51 8.17 -8.30
N GLY A 619 -25.88 7.12 -9.03
CA GLY A 619 -26.27 5.81 -8.47
C GLY A 619 -27.65 5.80 -7.80
N ASN A 620 -27.94 4.74 -7.05
CA ASN A 620 -29.23 4.63 -6.35
C ASN A 620 -29.34 5.62 -5.18
N CYS A 621 -30.58 5.87 -4.74
CA CYS A 621 -30.88 6.58 -3.49
C CYS A 621 -30.33 8.02 -3.43
N ASN A 622 -30.08 8.67 -4.57
CA ASN A 622 -29.52 10.02 -4.60
C ASN A 622 -30.48 11.06 -3.98
N GLY A 623 -31.77 11.00 -4.29
CA GLY A 623 -32.78 11.87 -3.69
C GLY A 623 -32.92 11.67 -2.18
N VAL A 624 -32.80 10.43 -1.70
CA VAL A 624 -32.78 10.10 -0.26
C VAL A 624 -31.57 10.70 0.44
N ARG A 625 -30.36 10.55 -0.12
CA ARG A 625 -29.13 11.19 0.40
C ARG A 625 -29.24 12.71 0.39
N THR A 626 -29.77 13.29 -0.69
CA THR A 626 -29.97 14.74 -0.81
C THR A 626 -30.94 15.28 0.24
N ALA A 627 -32.05 14.57 0.48
CA ALA A 627 -32.99 14.94 1.53
C ALA A 627 -32.36 14.88 2.93
N ALA A 628 -31.54 13.87 3.21
CA ALA A 628 -30.82 13.72 4.47
C ALA A 628 -29.80 14.86 4.67
N ALA A 629 -29.05 15.23 3.63
CA ALA A 629 -28.11 16.35 3.65
C ALA A 629 -28.81 17.69 3.97
N VAL A 630 -29.95 17.96 3.32
CA VAL A 630 -30.77 19.15 3.59
C VAL A 630 -31.33 19.14 5.02
N ALA A 631 -31.82 17.99 5.49
CA ALA A 631 -32.30 17.84 6.87
C ALA A 631 -31.18 18.11 7.88
N MET A 632 -29.96 17.62 7.61
CA MET A 632 -28.78 17.83 8.44
C MET A 632 -28.39 19.29 8.54
N ALA A 633 -28.26 20.01 7.41
CA ALA A 633 -27.95 21.43 7.44
C ALA A 633 -29.02 22.25 8.19
N ASN A 634 -30.30 21.96 7.97
CA ASN A 634 -31.40 22.63 8.66
C ASN A 634 -31.40 22.35 10.17
N TRP A 635 -31.10 21.12 10.56
CA TRP A 635 -31.04 20.69 11.95
C TRP A 635 -29.86 21.34 12.70
N LEU A 636 -28.66 21.33 12.11
CA LEU A 636 -27.47 21.94 12.71
C LEU A 636 -27.63 23.45 12.90
N ALA A 637 -28.35 24.13 12.00
CA ALA A 637 -28.69 25.55 12.14
C ALA A 637 -29.58 25.87 13.37
N THR A 638 -30.13 24.85 14.05
CA THR A 638 -30.94 25.02 15.27
C THR A 638 -30.14 24.94 16.58
N ASP A 639 -28.81 24.74 16.51
CA ASP A 639 -27.95 24.46 17.66
C ASP A 639 -28.48 23.24 18.47
N PRO A 640 -28.46 22.04 17.87
CA PRO A 640 -29.13 20.87 18.45
C PRO A 640 -28.49 20.39 19.76
N THR A 641 -27.22 20.71 19.99
CA THR A 641 -26.51 20.42 21.26
C THR A 641 -26.78 21.48 22.34
N GLY A 642 -27.34 22.64 21.97
CA GLY A 642 -27.65 23.74 22.88
C GLY A 642 -26.42 24.43 23.44
N SER A 643 -25.31 24.39 22.70
CA SER A 643 -24.00 24.89 23.12
C SER A 643 -23.83 26.40 22.89
N GLY A 644 -24.59 26.96 21.96
CA GLY A 644 -24.47 28.35 21.52
C GLY A 644 -23.34 28.63 20.54
N THR A 645 -22.57 27.62 20.09
CA THR A 645 -21.58 27.79 19.02
C THR A 645 -22.23 27.65 17.64
N SER A 646 -21.73 28.41 16.66
CA SER A 646 -22.05 28.20 15.24
C SER A 646 -20.94 27.47 14.48
N ASP A 647 -19.83 27.19 15.16
CA ASP A 647 -18.68 26.49 14.60
C ASP A 647 -19.03 25.00 14.50
N VAL A 648 -19.26 24.54 13.28
CA VAL A 648 -19.75 23.19 13.01
C VAL A 648 -18.92 22.57 11.90
N LEU A 649 -18.43 21.35 12.16
CA LEU A 649 -17.90 20.45 11.14
C LEU A 649 -18.89 19.31 10.92
N ILE A 650 -19.25 19.07 9.66
CA ILE A 650 -19.89 17.83 9.24
C ILE A 650 -18.77 16.93 8.72
N ILE A 651 -18.65 15.73 9.32
CA ILE A 651 -17.61 14.77 8.93
C ILE A 651 -18.21 13.38 8.72
N GLY A 652 -17.58 12.57 7.88
CA GLY A 652 -17.91 11.15 7.70
C GLY A 652 -18.36 10.80 6.28
N ASP A 653 -18.92 9.59 6.14
CA ASP A 653 -19.24 8.98 4.85
C ASP A 653 -20.64 9.40 4.36
N LEU A 654 -20.68 10.42 3.51
CA LEU A 654 -21.93 10.90 2.90
C LEU A 654 -22.43 9.97 1.78
N ASN A 655 -21.65 8.96 1.41
CA ASN A 655 -21.89 8.05 0.30
C ASN A 655 -22.18 8.83 -1.00
N ALA A 656 -21.58 10.01 -1.17
CA ALA A 656 -21.77 10.90 -2.31
C ALA A 656 -20.42 11.51 -2.73
N TYR A 657 -20.15 11.53 -4.03
CA TYR A 657 -18.95 12.17 -4.57
C TYR A 657 -19.12 13.69 -4.65
N ALA A 658 -18.02 14.43 -4.76
CA ALA A 658 -17.95 15.90 -4.65
C ALA A 658 -19.03 16.66 -5.45
N GLN A 659 -19.30 16.25 -6.68
CA GLN A 659 -20.21 16.97 -7.58
C GLN A 659 -21.68 16.49 -7.48
N GLU A 660 -21.99 15.57 -6.56
CA GLU A 660 -23.33 15.01 -6.42
C GLU A 660 -24.29 15.93 -5.63
N ASP A 661 -25.57 15.74 -5.86
CA ASP A 661 -26.65 16.55 -5.26
C ASP A 661 -26.58 16.67 -3.72
N PRO A 662 -26.18 15.63 -2.93
CA PRO A 662 -26.07 15.76 -1.49
C PRO A 662 -24.99 16.77 -1.04
N ILE A 663 -23.84 16.81 -1.73
CA ILE A 663 -22.73 17.71 -1.40
C ILE A 663 -23.10 19.13 -1.80
N THR A 664 -23.56 19.31 -3.04
CA THR A 664 -24.01 20.62 -3.53
C THR A 664 -25.18 21.20 -2.73
N ALA A 665 -26.02 20.36 -2.11
CA ALA A 665 -27.06 20.80 -1.19
C ALA A 665 -26.51 21.35 0.14
N LEU A 666 -25.42 20.79 0.68
CA LEU A 666 -24.73 21.30 1.86
C LEU A 666 -23.99 22.61 1.55
N GLU A 667 -23.35 22.69 0.38
CA GLU A 667 -22.73 23.93 -0.10
C GLU A 667 -23.76 25.04 -0.30
N ALA A 668 -24.92 24.72 -0.87
CA ALA A 668 -26.03 25.66 -1.01
C ALA A 668 -26.58 26.13 0.36
N ALA A 669 -26.41 25.32 1.41
CA ALA A 669 -26.72 25.70 2.79
C ALA A 669 -25.59 26.52 3.47
N GLY A 670 -24.46 26.70 2.79
CA GLY A 670 -23.34 27.55 3.21
C GLY A 670 -22.14 26.79 3.79
N TYR A 671 -22.11 25.46 3.73
CA TYR A 671 -20.92 24.70 4.12
C TYR A 671 -19.87 24.75 3.00
N THR A 672 -18.60 24.58 3.34
CA THR A 672 -17.49 24.47 2.38
C THR A 672 -16.92 23.07 2.45
N ASP A 673 -16.79 22.39 1.31
CA ASP A 673 -16.05 21.13 1.20
C ASP A 673 -14.55 21.42 1.38
N LEU A 674 -13.98 20.88 2.46
CA LEU A 674 -12.59 21.11 2.82
C LEU A 674 -11.61 20.34 1.93
N ILE A 675 -12.02 19.20 1.35
CA ILE A 675 -11.16 18.46 0.43
C ILE A 675 -11.00 19.24 -0.87
N GLU A 676 -12.10 19.73 -1.44
CA GLU A 676 -12.03 20.57 -2.64
C GLU A 676 -11.24 21.88 -2.39
N GLU A 677 -11.38 22.49 -1.21
CA GLU A 677 -10.69 23.74 -0.86
C GLU A 677 -9.17 23.56 -0.64
N PHE A 678 -8.73 22.49 0.04
CA PHE A 678 -7.34 22.33 0.48
C PHE A 678 -6.52 21.33 -0.33
N VAL A 679 -7.16 20.37 -1.00
CA VAL A 679 -6.49 19.30 -1.75
C VAL A 679 -6.63 19.55 -3.25
N GLY A 680 -7.87 19.75 -3.72
CA GLY A 680 -8.17 19.93 -5.15
C GLY A 680 -9.20 18.90 -5.63
N ALA A 681 -9.04 18.41 -6.87
CA ALA A 681 -10.01 17.51 -7.47
C ALA A 681 -9.35 16.34 -8.21
N GLY A 682 -9.86 15.12 -7.96
CA GLY A 682 -9.41 13.90 -8.62
C GLY A 682 -8.14 13.29 -8.01
N PHE A 683 -7.68 12.20 -8.63
CA PHE A 683 -6.61 11.35 -8.14
C PHE A 683 -5.25 12.06 -8.11
N GLU A 684 -4.92 12.83 -9.15
CA GLU A 684 -3.62 13.52 -9.25
C GLU A 684 -3.37 14.51 -8.10
N ASP A 685 -4.44 15.15 -7.61
CA ASP A 685 -4.37 16.09 -6.49
C ASP A 685 -4.42 15.39 -5.12
N GLY A 686 -4.75 14.09 -5.06
CA GLY A 686 -4.97 13.36 -3.80
C GLY A 686 -6.41 13.45 -3.27
N ALA A 687 -7.37 13.94 -4.05
CA ALA A 687 -8.77 14.09 -3.64
C ALA A 687 -9.57 12.80 -3.87
N TYR A 688 -9.25 11.76 -3.10
CA TYR A 688 -9.95 10.48 -3.07
C TYR A 688 -9.84 9.80 -1.70
N SER A 689 -10.85 9.01 -1.35
CA SER A 689 -10.85 8.18 -0.14
C SER A 689 -11.27 6.75 -0.39
N PHE A 690 -11.74 6.45 -1.61
CA PHE A 690 -12.35 5.19 -1.96
C PHE A 690 -12.12 4.89 -3.44
N ASN A 691 -11.81 3.63 -3.77
CA ASN A 691 -11.69 3.15 -5.14
C ASN A 691 -12.80 2.13 -5.42
N PHE A 692 -13.67 2.43 -6.40
CA PHE A 692 -14.81 1.58 -6.73
C PHE A 692 -14.93 1.35 -8.24
N PHE A 693 -14.98 0.08 -8.64
CA PHE A 693 -14.88 -0.30 -10.06
C PHE A 693 -13.69 0.39 -10.75
N SER A 694 -12.55 0.42 -10.03
CA SER A 694 -11.26 0.89 -10.54
C SER A 694 -11.26 2.38 -10.88
N GLN A 695 -12.13 3.13 -10.20
CA GLN A 695 -12.28 4.57 -10.31
C GLN A 695 -12.21 5.19 -8.92
N SER A 696 -11.26 6.11 -8.72
CA SER A 696 -10.98 6.75 -7.44
C SER A 696 -11.81 8.03 -7.26
N GLY A 697 -12.31 8.25 -6.06
CA GLY A 697 -12.98 9.47 -5.63
C GLY A 697 -13.17 9.47 -4.12
N TYR A 698 -13.77 10.52 -3.55
CA TYR A 698 -14.02 10.54 -2.11
C TYR A 698 -15.51 10.49 -1.76
N LEU A 699 -15.83 9.64 -0.79
CA LEU A 699 -17.16 9.54 -0.16
C LEU A 699 -17.14 10.04 1.28
N ASP A 700 -15.94 10.16 1.85
CA ASP A 700 -15.68 10.69 3.19
C ASP A 700 -15.38 12.16 3.08
N HIS A 701 -16.13 12.99 3.80
CA HIS A 701 -16.06 14.44 3.68
C HIS A 701 -15.67 15.10 4.99
N GLY A 702 -15.03 16.26 4.86
CA GLY A 702 -14.98 17.30 5.89
C GLY A 702 -15.65 18.56 5.36
N LEU A 703 -16.74 19.01 5.98
CA LEU A 703 -17.52 20.16 5.53
C LEU A 703 -17.65 21.20 6.66
N ALA A 704 -17.12 22.40 6.44
CA ALA A 704 -17.05 23.45 7.45
C ALA A 704 -18.17 24.48 7.33
N SER A 705 -18.79 24.84 8.45
CA SER A 705 -19.69 26.00 8.50
C SER A 705 -18.91 27.31 8.26
N PRO A 706 -19.57 28.39 7.82
CA PRO A 706 -18.89 29.67 7.57
C PRO A 706 -18.13 30.25 8.76
N SER A 707 -18.50 29.90 10.00
CA SER A 707 -17.86 30.46 11.19
C SER A 707 -16.63 29.66 11.64
N ILE A 708 -16.55 28.36 11.33
CA ILE A 708 -15.36 27.55 11.63
C ILE A 708 -14.36 27.56 10.47
N LEU A 709 -14.79 27.79 9.23
CA LEU A 709 -13.89 27.81 8.06
C LEU A 709 -12.62 28.68 8.26
N PRO A 710 -12.68 29.91 8.83
CA PRO A 710 -11.48 30.71 9.08
C PRO A 710 -10.51 30.14 10.13
N LYS A 711 -10.93 29.10 10.86
CA LYS A 711 -10.12 28.36 11.84
C LYS A 711 -9.56 27.07 11.26
N VAL A 712 -9.98 26.65 10.07
CA VAL A 712 -9.43 25.45 9.42
C VAL A 712 -8.06 25.81 8.84
N THR A 713 -7.03 25.06 9.23
CA THR A 713 -5.65 25.27 8.78
C THR A 713 -5.27 24.37 7.61
N GLY A 714 -5.94 23.23 7.47
CA GLY A 714 -5.70 22.25 6.42
C GLY A 714 -6.70 21.10 6.49
N ALA A 715 -6.85 20.38 5.38
CA ALA A 715 -7.55 19.11 5.32
C ALA A 715 -6.88 18.20 4.28
N ALA A 716 -6.80 16.90 4.56
CA ALA A 716 -6.20 15.91 3.68
C ALA A 716 -6.67 14.50 4.02
N PHE A 717 -6.60 13.59 3.05
CA PHE A 717 -6.72 12.16 3.31
C PHE A 717 -5.37 11.57 3.69
N TRP A 718 -5.36 10.60 4.61
CA TRP A 718 -4.22 9.73 4.78
C TRP A 718 -4.44 8.46 3.96
N HIS A 719 -3.78 8.38 2.79
CA HIS A 719 -3.97 7.28 1.84
C HIS A 719 -3.35 5.96 2.30
N ILE A 720 -4.01 5.29 3.23
CA ILE A 720 -3.58 4.00 3.82
C ILE A 720 -4.42 2.80 3.35
N ASN A 721 -5.55 3.04 2.69
CA ASN A 721 -6.59 2.04 2.44
C ASN A 721 -7.00 1.95 0.97
N ALA A 722 -7.41 3.06 0.36
CA ALA A 722 -8.07 3.05 -0.96
C ALA A 722 -7.17 2.51 -2.08
N ASP A 723 -5.86 2.67 -1.94
CA ASP A 723 -4.87 2.20 -2.91
C ASP A 723 -4.47 0.74 -2.72
N GLU A 724 -4.72 0.16 -1.56
CA GLU A 724 -4.20 -1.16 -1.20
C GLU A 724 -5.16 -2.28 -1.64
N PRO A 725 -4.64 -3.42 -2.10
CA PRO A 725 -5.46 -4.56 -2.49
C PRO A 725 -6.16 -5.19 -1.29
N SER A 726 -7.31 -5.81 -1.55
CA SER A 726 -8.11 -6.53 -0.53
C SER A 726 -7.32 -7.64 0.17
N GLY A 727 -6.32 -8.23 -0.49
CA GLY A 727 -5.48 -9.29 0.09
C GLY A 727 -4.67 -8.88 1.33
N LEU A 728 -4.51 -7.58 1.59
CA LEU A 728 -3.83 -7.05 2.78
C LEU A 728 -4.76 -6.76 3.96
N ASP A 729 -6.07 -6.96 3.80
CA ASP A 729 -7.04 -6.72 4.86
C ASP A 729 -6.90 -7.73 6.01
N TYR A 730 -7.88 -7.73 6.93
CA TYR A 730 -7.85 -8.58 8.10
C TYR A 730 -8.38 -10.00 7.88
N ASN A 731 -9.06 -10.29 6.77
CA ASN A 731 -9.74 -11.56 6.54
C ASN A 731 -8.73 -12.70 6.34
N ASN A 732 -9.04 -13.91 6.81
CA ASN A 732 -8.12 -15.06 6.78
C ASN A 732 -8.30 -15.96 5.53
N TYR A 733 -9.36 -15.74 4.74
CA TYR A 733 -9.41 -16.23 3.37
C TYR A 733 -8.50 -15.41 2.45
N ASN A 734 -8.10 -14.21 2.90
CA ASN A 734 -6.96 -13.50 2.38
C ASN A 734 -5.68 -14.05 3.02
N GLN A 735 -4.59 -14.01 2.26
CA GLN A 735 -3.47 -14.90 2.50
C GLN A 735 -2.74 -14.53 3.79
N ASP A 736 -2.62 -15.46 4.74
CA ASP A 736 -1.95 -15.24 6.03
C ASP A 736 -0.54 -14.61 5.89
N ALA A 737 0.14 -14.86 4.76
CA ALA A 737 1.46 -14.30 4.46
C ALA A 737 1.47 -12.80 4.15
N LEU A 738 0.31 -12.20 3.84
CA LEU A 738 0.13 -10.79 3.51
C LEU A 738 -0.29 -9.93 4.69
N TYR A 739 -0.86 -10.53 5.74
CA TYR A 739 -1.31 -9.80 6.91
C TYR A 739 -0.14 -9.17 7.68
N ASN A 740 -0.29 -7.89 8.01
CA ASN A 740 0.55 -7.18 8.98
C ASN A 740 -0.32 -6.35 9.94
N PRO A 741 0.04 -6.21 11.22
CA PRO A 741 -0.71 -5.40 12.19
C PRO A 741 -0.41 -3.90 12.06
N ASP A 742 -0.35 -3.41 10.82
CA ASP A 742 -0.01 -2.04 10.42
C ASP A 742 -1.27 -1.31 9.88
N PRO A 743 -1.23 0.02 9.64
CA PRO A 743 -2.44 0.76 9.29
C PRO A 743 -2.93 0.50 7.84
N TRP A 744 -2.09 -0.09 6.99
CA TRP A 744 -2.37 -0.31 5.56
C TRP A 744 -3.52 -1.27 5.36
N ARG A 745 -4.52 -0.92 4.55
CA ARG A 745 -5.74 -1.74 4.35
C ARG A 745 -6.42 -2.13 5.67
N SER A 746 -6.42 -1.21 6.63
CA SER A 746 -7.24 -1.30 7.85
C SER A 746 -8.73 -1.14 7.55
N SER A 747 -9.04 -0.50 6.43
CA SER A 747 -10.37 -0.29 5.86
C SER A 747 -10.27 -0.30 4.33
N ASP A 748 -11.40 -0.17 3.65
CA ASP A 748 -11.51 0.19 2.23
C ASP A 748 -11.61 1.72 2.01
N HIS A 749 -11.79 2.50 3.09
CA HIS A 749 -11.85 3.95 3.08
C HIS A 749 -10.61 4.60 3.72
N ASP A 750 -10.04 5.63 3.09
CA ASP A 750 -9.02 6.46 3.73
C ASP A 750 -9.63 7.41 4.77
N PRO A 751 -8.99 7.62 5.94
CA PRO A 751 -9.44 8.63 6.88
C PRO A 751 -9.17 10.06 6.37
N VAL A 752 -10.10 10.97 6.66
CA VAL A 752 -9.93 12.42 6.46
C VAL A 752 -9.45 13.08 7.75
N LEU A 753 -8.43 13.92 7.66
CA LEU A 753 -7.90 14.73 8.76
C LEU A 753 -8.16 16.22 8.47
N ILE A 754 -8.49 16.99 9.51
CA ILE A 754 -8.81 18.42 9.46
C ILE A 754 -8.09 19.12 10.61
N GLY A 755 -7.24 20.08 10.29
CA GLY A 755 -6.55 20.91 11.28
C GLY A 755 -7.41 22.11 11.68
N LEU A 756 -7.46 22.42 12.97
CA LEU A 756 -8.18 23.54 13.54
C LEU A 756 -7.25 24.41 14.38
N GLN A 757 -7.28 25.72 14.16
CA GLN A 757 -6.67 26.73 15.02
C GLN A 757 -7.75 27.36 15.90
N THR A 758 -7.89 26.86 17.12
CA THR A 758 -8.96 27.23 18.05
C THR A 758 -8.54 28.29 19.09
N GLY A 759 -7.26 28.32 19.43
CA GLY A 759 -6.60 29.37 20.22
C GLY A 759 -6.20 30.61 19.42
N ALA A 760 -5.93 31.69 20.15
CA ALA A 760 -5.27 32.84 19.56
C ALA A 760 -3.89 32.38 19.05
N PRO A 761 -3.52 32.66 17.79
CA PRO A 761 -2.21 32.28 17.29
C PRO A 761 -1.12 32.86 18.20
N THR A 762 -0.06 32.10 18.46
CA THR A 762 1.04 32.54 19.34
C THR A 762 2.19 33.13 18.52
N GLY A 763 3.24 33.63 19.18
CA GLY A 763 4.45 34.07 18.48
C GLY A 763 4.23 35.15 17.41
N GLY A 764 4.92 34.98 16.27
CA GLY A 764 4.82 35.81 15.09
C GLY A 764 3.44 35.68 14.43
N ALA A 765 2.89 34.47 14.32
CA ALA A 765 1.56 34.24 13.76
C ALA A 765 0.47 35.02 14.53
N GLY A 766 0.57 35.08 15.87
CA GLY A 766 -0.30 35.90 16.72
C GLY A 766 -0.20 37.39 16.45
N THR A 767 1.01 37.84 16.11
CA THR A 767 1.29 39.23 15.77
C THR A 767 0.73 39.59 14.39
N GLU A 768 0.86 38.68 13.41
CA GLU A 768 0.24 38.80 12.08
C GLU A 768 -1.28 38.87 12.18
N LYS A 769 -1.88 37.98 12.98
CA LYS A 769 -3.31 38.00 13.23
C LYS A 769 -3.78 39.33 13.83
N ALA A 770 -3.02 39.87 14.79
CA ALA A 770 -3.30 41.18 15.36
C ALA A 770 -3.20 42.31 14.31
N ILE A 771 -2.31 42.21 13.31
CA ILE A 771 -2.25 43.15 12.19
C ILE A 771 -3.50 43.07 11.33
N GLU A 772 -3.93 41.88 10.94
CA GLU A 772 -5.14 41.67 10.14
C GLU A 772 -6.39 42.23 10.83
N ASP A 773 -6.54 41.93 12.11
CA ASP A 773 -7.67 42.41 12.92
C ASP A 773 -7.69 43.93 12.96
N LEU A 774 -6.53 44.58 13.13
CA LEU A 774 -6.41 46.03 13.07
C LEU A 774 -6.69 46.62 11.68
N GLN A 775 -6.27 45.94 10.61
CA GLN A 775 -6.56 46.36 9.23
C GLN A 775 -8.06 46.30 8.95
N SER A 776 -8.76 45.29 9.49
CA SER A 776 -10.21 45.14 9.34
C SER A 776 -11.01 46.29 9.97
N LEU A 777 -10.44 46.97 10.98
CA LEU A 777 -11.05 48.14 11.63
C LEU A 777 -10.96 49.42 10.78
N LEU A 778 -10.13 49.44 9.73
CA LEU A 778 -9.91 50.62 8.92
C LEU A 778 -10.88 50.70 7.72
N PRO A 779 -11.49 51.88 7.44
CA PRO A 779 -11.47 53.09 8.26
C PRO A 779 -12.50 53.05 9.40
N THR A 780 -12.12 53.55 10.58
CA THR A 780 -12.97 53.61 11.79
C THR A 780 -13.99 54.76 11.77
N GLY A 781 -13.78 55.74 10.88
CA GLY A 781 -14.57 56.98 10.83
C GLY A 781 -14.01 58.12 11.70
N ASP A 782 -13.04 57.88 12.59
CA ASP A 782 -12.23 58.91 13.25
C ASP A 782 -10.78 58.89 12.73
N LYS A 783 -10.36 59.98 12.09
CA LYS A 783 -9.02 60.10 11.49
C LYS A 783 -7.87 59.99 12.49
N ASN A 784 -8.10 60.31 13.76
CA ASN A 784 -7.07 60.16 14.80
C ASN A 784 -6.91 58.70 15.19
N ASP A 785 -7.99 57.94 15.22
CA ASP A 785 -7.98 56.52 15.53
C ASP A 785 -7.42 55.72 14.36
N ASP A 786 -7.82 56.03 13.12
CA ASP A 786 -7.19 55.49 11.90
C ASP A 786 -5.67 55.69 11.91
N LYS A 787 -5.21 56.87 12.35
CA LYS A 787 -3.78 57.20 12.45
C LYS A 787 -3.07 56.43 13.56
N ARG A 788 -3.76 56.10 14.66
CA ARG A 788 -3.20 55.33 15.78
C ARG A 788 -3.11 53.86 15.42
N ILE A 789 -4.17 53.31 14.84
CA ILE A 789 -4.21 51.94 14.31
C ILE A 789 -3.11 51.76 13.27
N GLY A 790 -2.97 52.68 12.31
CA GLY A 790 -1.90 52.60 11.30
C GLY A 790 -0.48 52.59 11.87
N LYS A 791 -0.23 53.29 13.00
CA LYS A 791 1.07 53.20 13.69
C LYS A 791 1.25 51.94 14.52
N ALA A 792 0.15 51.40 15.05
CA ALA A 792 0.17 50.14 15.77
C ALA A 792 0.56 49.04 14.77
N ILE A 793 -0.09 48.98 13.61
CA ILE A 793 0.27 48.09 12.49
C ILE A 793 1.75 48.25 12.11
N GLU A 794 2.23 49.48 11.86
CA GLU A 794 3.66 49.73 11.54
C GLU A 794 4.61 49.16 12.61
N SER A 795 4.24 49.27 13.90
CA SER A 795 5.06 48.69 14.97
C SER A 795 4.99 47.16 14.99
N LEU A 796 3.82 46.56 14.74
CA LEU A 796 3.66 45.11 14.70
C LEU A 796 4.38 44.48 13.49
N GLU A 797 4.33 45.13 12.33
CA GLU A 797 5.12 44.76 11.14
C GLU A 797 6.62 44.83 11.45
N ASP A 798 7.08 45.89 12.14
CA ASP A 798 8.47 46.00 12.59
C ASP A 798 8.86 44.86 13.55
N SER A 799 7.96 44.35 14.40
CA SER A 799 8.26 43.19 15.28
C SER A 799 8.36 41.85 14.55
N LEU A 800 7.84 41.73 13.33
CA LEU A 800 7.93 40.50 12.52
C LEU A 800 9.23 40.39 11.72
N SER A 801 10.22 41.26 12.00
CA SER A 801 11.51 41.17 11.34
C SER A 801 12.17 39.80 11.64
N PRO A 802 12.60 39.04 10.61
CA PRO A 802 13.19 37.71 10.81
C PRO A 802 14.38 37.70 11.78
N GLU A 803 15.16 38.78 11.85
CA GLU A 803 16.30 38.86 12.78
C GLU A 803 15.92 38.81 14.28
N TYR A 804 14.62 38.90 14.61
CA TYR A 804 14.11 38.82 15.98
C TYR A 804 13.62 37.42 16.37
N TRP A 805 13.34 36.57 15.39
CA TRP A 805 12.72 35.26 15.57
C TRP A 805 13.71 34.16 15.19
N ALA A 806 13.80 33.13 16.01
CA ALA A 806 14.55 31.92 15.70
C ALA A 806 13.63 30.86 15.09
N ALA A 807 12.42 30.76 15.64
CA ALA A 807 11.30 29.98 15.16
C ALA A 807 10.03 30.66 15.69
N ASP A 808 8.85 30.25 15.22
CA ASP A 808 7.61 30.80 15.78
C ASP A 808 7.51 30.50 17.29
N GLY A 809 7.16 31.51 18.08
CA GLY A 809 7.17 31.43 19.55
C GLY A 809 8.57 31.52 20.21
N TYR A 810 9.66 31.62 19.45
CA TYR A 810 11.02 31.65 19.99
C TYR A 810 11.86 32.81 19.44
N LEU A 811 12.49 33.55 20.35
CA LEU A 811 13.17 34.80 20.05
C LEU A 811 14.69 34.66 20.01
N THR A 812 15.33 35.40 19.11
CA THR A 812 16.79 35.60 19.10
C THR A 812 17.24 36.57 20.20
N GLU A 813 18.55 36.79 20.31
CA GLU A 813 19.17 37.82 21.14
C GLU A 813 18.69 39.28 20.86
N LYS A 814 18.20 39.52 19.64
CA LYS A 814 17.59 40.78 19.21
C LYS A 814 16.10 40.83 19.49
N GLY A 815 15.45 39.68 19.71
CA GLY A 815 14.00 39.52 19.89
C GLY A 815 13.39 40.29 21.07
N LYS A 816 14.19 40.83 22.01
CA LYS A 816 13.73 41.85 22.96
C LYS A 816 13.02 43.05 22.31
N LYS A 817 13.22 43.25 21.00
CA LYS A 817 12.56 44.28 20.18
C LYS A 817 11.09 43.99 19.94
N VAL A 818 10.68 42.73 19.83
CA VAL A 818 9.27 42.31 19.72
C VAL A 818 8.45 42.94 20.83
N PHE A 819 8.84 42.71 22.09
CA PHE A 819 8.20 43.34 23.25
C PHE A 819 8.21 44.88 23.23
N ASP A 820 9.26 45.51 22.67
CA ASP A 820 9.32 46.97 22.58
C ASP A 820 8.32 47.51 21.57
N GLU A 821 8.15 46.84 20.44
CA GLU A 821 7.21 47.21 19.38
C GLU A 821 5.76 46.85 19.74
N HIS A 822 5.50 45.68 20.30
CA HIS A 822 4.18 45.31 20.86
C HIS A 822 3.72 46.35 21.88
N LYS A 823 4.62 46.76 22.78
CA LYS A 823 4.33 47.83 23.74
C LYS A 823 4.04 49.18 23.07
N LYS A 824 4.70 49.53 21.96
CA LYS A 824 4.40 50.76 21.21
C LYS A 824 3.02 50.66 20.56
N ALA A 825 2.70 49.53 19.95
CA ALA A 825 1.40 49.25 19.37
C ALA A 825 0.29 49.38 20.42
N ILE A 826 0.41 48.64 21.54
CA ILE A 826 -0.53 48.70 22.67
C ILE A 826 -0.72 50.15 23.15
N LYS A 827 0.34 50.95 23.25
CA LYS A 827 0.21 52.37 23.66
C LYS A 827 -0.55 53.24 22.69
N GLU A 828 -0.50 52.97 21.39
CA GLU A 828 -1.32 53.70 20.42
C GLU A 828 -2.77 53.20 20.48
N LEU A 829 -2.98 51.88 20.62
CA LEU A 829 -4.30 51.24 20.74
C LEU A 829 -5.05 51.60 22.03
N GLU A 830 -4.36 51.77 23.17
CA GLU A 830 -4.96 52.25 24.44
C GLU A 830 -5.63 53.62 24.31
N LYS A 831 -5.35 54.37 23.23
CA LYS A 831 -5.93 55.68 22.97
C LYS A 831 -7.10 55.61 21.98
N VAL A 832 -7.29 54.50 21.28
CA VAL A 832 -8.34 54.28 20.27
C VAL A 832 -9.68 54.04 20.99
N ASP A 833 -10.74 54.72 20.56
CA ASP A 833 -12.08 54.59 21.16
C ASP A 833 -12.91 53.54 20.41
N ALA A 834 -12.38 52.32 20.31
CA ALA A 834 -13.01 51.15 19.69
C ALA A 834 -12.88 49.92 20.60
N PRO A 835 -13.98 49.21 20.93
CA PRO A 835 -13.95 48.00 21.75
C PRO A 835 -12.97 46.94 21.23
N GLU A 836 -12.94 46.74 19.91
CA GLU A 836 -12.14 45.74 19.21
C GLU A 836 -10.63 45.98 19.38
N ALA A 837 -10.21 47.24 19.58
CA ALA A 837 -8.82 47.56 19.88
C ALA A 837 -8.37 47.01 21.25
N SER A 838 -9.30 46.80 22.19
CA SER A 838 -8.99 46.18 23.48
C SER A 838 -8.75 44.68 23.36
N ASP A 839 -9.44 44.02 22.43
CA ASP A 839 -9.28 42.58 22.17
C ASP A 839 -7.91 42.31 21.52
N VAL A 840 -7.52 43.14 20.54
CA VAL A 840 -6.16 43.10 19.96
C VAL A 840 -5.07 43.32 21.01
N ILE A 841 -5.29 44.26 21.95
CA ILE A 841 -4.34 44.47 23.06
C ILE A 841 -4.21 43.20 23.91
N ALA A 842 -5.32 42.52 24.21
CA ALA A 842 -5.28 41.30 25.01
C ALA A 842 -4.53 40.17 24.29
N ALA A 843 -4.76 40.01 22.98
CA ALA A 843 -4.05 39.03 22.15
C ALA A 843 -2.53 39.29 22.13
N LEU A 844 -2.10 40.54 21.89
CA LEU A 844 -0.67 40.88 21.89
C LEU A 844 0.00 40.66 23.27
N VAL A 845 -0.72 40.96 24.35
CA VAL A 845 -0.24 40.69 25.71
C VAL A 845 -0.07 39.19 25.97
N GLN A 846 -0.95 38.37 25.40
CA GLN A 846 -0.87 36.92 25.50
C GLN A 846 0.34 36.39 24.72
N VAL A 847 0.54 36.84 23.48
CA VAL A 847 1.75 36.56 22.69
C VAL A 847 3.01 36.85 23.51
N ASP A 848 3.11 38.04 24.12
CA ASP A 848 4.26 38.39 24.96
C ASP A 848 4.41 37.50 26.21
N ALA A 849 3.30 37.02 26.79
CA ALA A 849 3.33 36.11 27.93
C ALA A 849 3.89 34.74 27.53
N ASP A 850 3.45 34.22 26.40
CA ASP A 850 3.83 32.90 25.87
C ASP A 850 5.32 32.89 25.51
N LEU A 851 5.81 33.93 24.83
CA LEU A 851 7.25 34.12 24.54
C LEU A 851 8.12 34.10 25.80
N ALA A 852 7.62 34.72 26.88
CA ALA A 852 8.35 34.75 28.15
C ALA A 852 8.29 33.41 28.88
N GLN A 853 7.18 32.69 28.78
CA GLN A 853 6.97 31.39 29.40
C GLN A 853 7.80 30.30 28.71
N GLY A 854 7.78 30.23 27.37
CA GLY A 854 8.61 29.28 26.61
C GLY A 854 10.11 29.40 26.93
N ALA A 855 10.62 30.63 27.07
CA ALA A 855 12.00 30.84 27.51
C ALA A 855 12.28 30.34 28.95
N ILE A 856 11.30 30.42 29.87
CA ILE A 856 11.41 29.87 31.23
C ILE A 856 11.45 28.35 31.17
N ASP A 857 10.61 27.74 30.36
CA ASP A 857 10.48 26.28 30.26
C ASP A 857 11.76 25.66 29.72
N ILE A 858 12.34 26.23 28.66
CA ILE A 858 13.68 25.83 28.17
C ILE A 858 14.73 25.95 29.28
N ALA A 859 14.76 27.07 30.00
CA ALA A 859 15.75 27.28 31.06
C ALA A 859 15.59 26.28 32.22
N VAL A 860 14.36 25.81 32.51
CA VAL A 860 14.09 24.78 33.51
C VAL A 860 14.53 23.40 32.99
N ALA A 861 14.14 23.04 31.76
CA ALA A 861 14.41 21.75 31.17
C ALA A 861 15.92 21.48 30.99
N THR A 862 16.70 22.54 30.74
CA THR A 862 18.16 22.49 30.55
C THR A 862 18.95 22.74 31.85
N GLY A 863 18.27 22.78 33.01
CA GLY A 863 18.94 22.89 34.31
C GLY A 863 19.61 24.26 34.58
N GLY A 864 19.11 25.34 33.99
CA GLY A 864 19.67 26.69 34.12
C GLY A 864 19.73 27.25 35.55
N ASP A 865 20.38 28.41 35.72
CA ASP A 865 20.59 29.03 37.05
C ASP A 865 19.26 29.29 37.78
N THR A 866 19.01 28.47 38.79
CA THR A 866 17.79 28.51 39.62
C THR A 866 17.44 29.90 40.18
N LYS A 867 18.43 30.78 40.41
CA LYS A 867 18.15 32.13 40.94
C LYS A 867 17.61 33.05 39.86
N ASP A 868 18.11 32.97 38.63
CA ASP A 868 17.61 33.76 37.51
C ASP A 868 16.25 33.22 37.02
N ILE A 869 16.02 31.91 36.99
CA ILE A 869 14.67 31.30 36.77
C ILE A 869 13.67 31.81 37.81
N THR A 870 14.02 31.78 39.10
CA THR A 870 13.16 32.31 40.18
C THR A 870 12.87 33.81 40.00
N LYS A 871 13.78 34.58 39.39
CA LYS A 871 13.53 36.00 39.10
C LYS A 871 12.62 36.16 37.88
N ALA A 872 12.74 35.32 36.86
CA ALA A 872 11.87 35.31 35.69
C ALA A 872 10.40 35.08 36.11
N LEU A 873 10.14 34.01 36.87
CA LEU A 873 8.81 33.71 37.44
C LEU A 873 8.25 34.86 38.29
N LYS A 874 9.10 35.60 39.01
CA LYS A 874 8.67 36.80 39.77
C LYS A 874 8.31 37.98 38.86
N GLU A 875 8.89 38.09 37.68
CA GLU A 875 8.47 39.10 36.71
C GLU A 875 7.14 38.69 36.04
N MET A 876 6.91 37.40 35.76
CA MET A 876 5.59 36.89 35.31
C MET A 876 4.47 37.31 36.28
N VAL A 877 4.63 37.03 37.58
CA VAL A 877 3.64 37.45 38.62
C VAL A 877 3.47 38.98 38.68
N LYS A 878 4.53 39.75 38.39
CA LYS A 878 4.40 41.22 38.34
C LYS A 878 3.63 41.66 37.11
N ALA A 879 3.77 40.98 35.97
CA ALA A 879 3.02 41.28 34.75
C ALA A 879 1.52 41.17 35.02
N GLU A 880 1.09 40.07 35.62
CA GLU A 880 -0.30 39.83 36.01
C GLU A 880 -0.84 40.93 36.96
N HIS A 881 -0.02 41.42 37.89
CA HIS A 881 -0.39 42.55 38.76
C HIS A 881 -0.57 43.87 38.01
N TYR A 882 0.12 44.08 36.87
CA TYR A 882 -0.11 45.24 36.01
C TYR A 882 -1.36 45.06 35.13
N LEU A 883 -1.61 43.86 34.62
CA LEU A 883 -2.85 43.53 33.90
C LEU A 883 -4.09 43.79 34.77
N ASN A 884 -4.08 43.33 36.02
CA ASN A 884 -5.13 43.58 37.01
C ASN A 884 -5.36 45.07 37.35
N LYS A 885 -4.45 45.96 36.91
CA LYS A 885 -4.57 47.42 37.06
C LYS A 885 -4.95 48.14 35.77
N GLY A 886 -5.25 47.40 34.71
CA GLY A 886 -5.51 47.94 33.37
C GLY A 886 -4.29 48.64 32.79
N LYS A 887 -3.11 48.01 32.89
CA LYS A 887 -1.83 48.52 32.38
C LYS A 887 -1.10 47.48 31.53
N PRO A 888 -1.65 47.13 30.36
CA PRO A 888 -1.07 46.12 29.46
C PRO A 888 0.34 46.50 29.01
N ASP A 889 0.61 47.78 28.70
CA ASP A 889 1.95 48.25 28.31
C ASP A 889 3.03 47.99 29.39
N ASN A 890 2.63 48.02 30.66
CA ASN A 890 3.50 47.72 31.79
C ASN A 890 3.65 46.22 32.05
N ALA A 891 2.69 45.40 31.63
CA ALA A 891 2.77 43.95 31.71
C ALA A 891 3.77 43.40 30.68
N VAL A 892 3.72 43.90 29.43
CA VAL A 892 4.72 43.59 28.39
C VAL A 892 6.15 43.90 28.85
N ASP A 893 6.34 45.04 29.53
CA ASP A 893 7.60 45.41 30.17
C ASP A 893 8.10 44.40 31.23
N ARG A 894 7.21 43.56 31.77
CA ARG A 894 7.53 42.53 32.75
C ARG A 894 7.76 41.19 32.07
N TYR A 895 6.97 40.83 31.06
CA TYR A 895 7.22 39.66 30.23
C TYR A 895 8.59 39.75 29.55
N LYS A 896 8.93 40.89 28.95
CA LYS A 896 10.29 41.16 28.45
C LYS A 896 11.37 40.88 29.51
N LYS A 897 11.16 41.32 30.75
CA LYS A 897 12.14 41.10 31.84
C LYS A 897 12.16 39.65 32.32
N ALA A 898 11.03 38.94 32.22
CA ALA A 898 10.96 37.52 32.52
C ALA A 898 11.77 36.75 31.48
N TRP A 899 11.51 37.00 30.20
CA TRP A 899 12.28 36.48 29.07
C TRP A 899 13.79 36.76 29.23
N GLU A 900 14.20 38.01 29.44
CA GLU A 900 15.62 38.39 29.65
C GLU A 900 16.27 37.67 30.84
N ARG A 901 15.49 37.28 31.86
CA ARG A 901 15.99 36.54 33.03
C ARG A 901 16.11 35.06 32.75
N ALA A 902 15.15 34.51 32.02
CA ALA A 902 15.11 33.11 31.63
C ALA A 902 16.24 32.78 30.65
N THR A 903 16.40 33.58 29.59
CA THR A 903 17.49 33.39 28.62
C THR A 903 18.87 33.56 29.24
N LYS A 904 18.99 34.40 30.27
CA LYS A 904 20.21 34.57 31.05
C LYS A 904 20.48 33.43 32.05
N ALA A 905 19.48 32.62 32.38
CA ALA A 905 19.67 31.47 33.26
C ALA A 905 20.37 30.30 32.53
N ILE A 906 20.26 30.25 31.20
CA ILE A 906 21.01 29.33 30.34
C ILE A 906 22.47 29.81 30.31
N ASP A 907 23.36 29.03 30.89
CA ASP A 907 24.74 29.45 31.19
C ASP A 907 25.76 28.34 30.84
N ASP A 908 25.33 27.08 30.84
CA ASP A 908 26.09 25.88 30.47
C ASP A 908 25.24 25.10 29.46
N VAL A 909 25.86 24.55 28.41
CA VAL A 909 25.16 23.74 27.38
C VAL A 909 26.00 22.52 27.03
N ARG A 910 25.38 21.35 26.95
CA ARG A 910 25.98 20.09 26.52
C ARG A 910 25.72 19.82 25.04
N PHE A 911 26.79 19.82 24.24
CA PHE A 911 26.76 19.35 22.86
C PHE A 911 27.27 17.92 22.79
N ALA A 912 26.62 17.07 21.99
CA ALA A 912 27.01 15.69 21.82
C ALA A 912 26.88 15.21 20.37
N THR A 913 27.62 14.16 20.06
CA THR A 913 27.37 13.32 18.88
C THR A 913 27.34 11.85 19.28
N PHE A 914 26.52 11.07 18.59
CA PHE A 914 26.45 9.63 18.74
C PHE A 914 26.21 9.00 17.36
N ASN A 915 27.24 8.37 16.78
CA ASN A 915 26.99 7.40 15.71
C ASN A 915 26.28 6.20 16.34
N ALA A 916 25.01 6.01 15.97
CA ALA A 916 24.11 5.10 16.66
C ALA A 916 23.84 3.82 15.84
N SER A 917 24.39 3.72 14.63
CA SER A 917 24.19 2.58 13.71
C SER A 917 22.71 2.19 13.59
N MET A 918 21.85 3.20 13.53
CA MET A 918 20.40 3.07 13.32
C MET A 918 20.08 3.14 11.83
N ASN A 919 20.85 2.43 11.03
CA ASN A 919 20.60 2.24 9.61
C ASN A 919 20.06 0.83 9.34
N ARG A 920 19.27 0.66 8.30
CA ARG A 920 18.67 -0.64 7.92
C ARG A 920 19.00 -1.00 6.49
N PHE A 921 18.64 -2.22 6.10
CA PHE A 921 18.98 -2.74 4.77
C PHE A 921 18.04 -2.22 3.68
N ASN A 922 16.79 -1.90 4.03
CA ASN A 922 15.81 -1.35 3.09
C ASN A 922 15.27 0.00 3.58
N ALA A 923 14.84 0.83 2.63
CA ALA A 923 14.18 2.10 2.92
C ALA A 923 12.92 1.86 3.75
N GLY A 924 12.70 2.67 4.78
CA GLY A 924 11.52 2.59 5.65
C GLY A 924 11.62 1.57 6.80
N ASP A 925 12.58 0.63 6.78
CA ASP A 925 12.74 -0.36 7.85
C ASP A 925 13.01 0.30 9.21
N LEU A 926 13.78 1.41 9.24
CA LEU A 926 14.05 2.13 10.49
C LEU A 926 12.77 2.75 11.05
N VAL A 927 11.95 3.36 10.19
CA VAL A 927 10.64 3.92 10.56
C VAL A 927 9.76 2.81 11.14
N ALA A 928 9.68 1.66 10.46
CA ALA A 928 8.89 0.52 10.92
C ALA A 928 9.36 -0.01 12.29
N GLU A 929 10.67 -0.08 12.52
CA GLU A 929 11.21 -0.49 13.82
C GLU A 929 10.94 0.54 14.92
N LEU A 930 11.08 1.83 14.62
CA LEU A 930 10.84 2.91 15.58
C LEU A 930 9.35 3.11 15.87
N ALA A 931 8.46 2.68 14.98
CA ALA A 931 7.02 2.67 15.21
C ALA A 931 6.59 1.66 16.28
N VAL A 932 7.40 0.63 16.56
CA VAL A 932 7.13 -0.39 17.58
C VAL A 932 7.88 -0.04 18.86
N PRO A 933 7.22 0.36 19.97
CA PRO A 933 7.92 0.66 21.21
C PRO A 933 8.69 -0.55 21.76
N GLY A 934 9.86 -0.29 22.33
CA GLY A 934 10.66 -1.32 23.02
C GLY A 934 11.56 -2.16 22.12
N SER A 935 11.84 -1.74 20.88
CA SER A 935 12.86 -2.40 20.06
C SER A 935 14.23 -2.40 20.79
N PRO A 936 14.96 -3.53 20.83
CA PRO A 936 16.15 -3.67 21.67
C PRO A 936 17.24 -2.59 21.45
N GLN A 937 17.66 -2.37 20.19
CA GLN A 937 18.77 -1.44 19.91
C GLN A 937 18.34 0.02 20.15
N PRO A 938 17.22 0.53 19.59
CA PRO A 938 16.75 1.89 19.87
C PRO A 938 16.48 2.16 21.36
N SER A 939 15.94 1.20 22.12
CA SER A 939 15.75 1.35 23.58
C SER A 939 17.07 1.55 24.32
N VAL A 940 18.12 0.80 23.96
CA VAL A 940 19.45 0.94 24.58
C VAL A 940 20.07 2.29 24.23
N ILE A 941 19.98 2.71 22.96
CA ILE A 941 20.50 4.00 22.49
C ILE A 941 19.78 5.15 23.20
N ALA A 942 18.45 5.10 23.29
CA ALA A 942 17.66 6.09 24.01
C ALA A 942 18.00 6.13 25.50
N GLU A 943 18.22 4.98 26.15
CA GLU A 943 18.69 4.95 27.54
C GLU A 943 20.05 5.66 27.70
N ILE A 944 21.00 5.43 26.80
CA ILE A 944 22.29 6.12 26.81
C ILE A 944 22.08 7.65 26.71
N ILE A 945 21.25 8.10 25.78
CA ILE A 945 20.94 9.53 25.59
C ILE A 945 20.26 10.12 26.84
N GLN A 946 19.27 9.42 27.42
CA GLN A 946 18.56 9.83 28.64
C GLN A 946 19.49 9.92 29.86
N ARG A 947 20.55 9.12 29.92
CA ARG A 947 21.56 9.18 30.98
C ARG A 947 22.62 10.25 30.72
N ALA A 948 23.03 10.41 29.47
CA ALA A 948 24.01 11.41 29.05
C ALA A 948 23.44 12.84 29.04
N ARG A 949 22.12 12.99 28.86
CA ARG A 949 21.38 14.26 28.87
C ARG A 949 21.98 15.35 27.98
N PRO A 950 22.25 15.10 26.68
CA PRO A 950 22.70 16.18 25.81
C PRO A 950 21.61 17.24 25.63
N ASP A 951 21.99 18.52 25.58
CA ASP A 951 21.04 19.59 25.26
C ASP A 951 20.91 19.78 23.75
N VAL A 952 22.01 19.51 23.01
CA VAL A 952 22.05 19.46 21.54
C VAL A 952 22.79 18.19 21.14
N LEU A 953 22.16 17.35 20.32
CA LEU A 953 22.63 16.02 19.94
C LEU A 953 22.60 15.85 18.42
N LEU A 954 23.72 15.42 17.85
CA LEU A 954 23.79 14.84 16.52
C LEU A 954 23.78 13.32 16.61
N VAL A 955 22.83 12.66 15.96
CA VAL A 955 22.82 11.21 15.76
C VAL A 955 23.26 10.90 14.33
N ASN A 956 24.32 10.12 14.17
CA ASN A 956 24.80 9.65 12.87
C ASN A 956 24.34 8.22 12.60
N GLU A 957 24.39 7.83 11.33
CA GLU A 957 23.86 6.57 10.83
C GLU A 957 22.39 6.39 11.19
N PHE A 958 21.63 7.45 10.98
CA PHE A 958 20.19 7.50 11.19
C PHE A 958 19.54 7.62 9.82
N ASP A 959 18.88 6.57 9.33
CA ASP A 959 18.29 6.60 7.98
C ASP A 959 17.36 7.80 7.82
N TYR A 960 17.57 8.56 6.74
CA TYR A 960 16.77 9.71 6.39
C TYR A 960 15.46 9.26 5.75
N ASP A 961 14.36 9.84 6.22
CA ASP A 961 13.06 9.78 5.58
C ASP A 961 12.56 11.21 5.34
N ALA A 962 11.97 11.46 4.16
CA ALA A 962 11.59 12.82 3.75
C ALA A 962 10.53 13.46 4.65
N GLY A 963 9.73 12.66 5.35
CA GLY A 963 8.73 13.13 6.30
C GLY A 963 9.28 13.44 7.69
N GLY A 964 10.53 13.07 8.02
CA GLY A 964 11.09 13.13 9.36
C GLY A 964 10.41 12.20 10.38
N ALA A 965 9.74 11.16 9.90
CA ALA A 965 9.00 10.17 10.67
C ALA A 965 9.91 9.38 11.63
N ALA A 966 11.07 8.89 11.16
CA ALA A 966 12.00 8.17 12.03
C ALA A 966 12.45 9.08 13.18
N ALA A 967 12.75 10.34 12.89
CA ALA A 967 13.16 11.30 13.91
C ALA A 967 12.06 11.56 14.96
N ARG A 968 10.79 11.69 14.53
CA ARG A 968 9.63 11.81 15.42
C ARG A 968 9.41 10.54 16.25
N LEU A 969 9.35 9.38 15.61
CA LEU A 969 9.11 8.11 16.31
C LEU A 969 10.20 7.79 17.33
N PHE A 970 11.47 8.10 17.02
CA PHE A 970 12.54 7.96 18.01
C PHE A 970 12.36 8.94 19.18
N GLN A 971 11.91 10.17 18.92
CA GLN A 971 11.54 11.12 19.97
C GLN A 971 10.40 10.56 20.83
N ASP A 972 9.29 10.21 20.22
CA ASP A 972 8.02 9.96 20.92
C ASP A 972 8.03 8.60 21.63
N ASN A 973 8.47 7.54 20.95
CA ASN A 973 8.40 6.17 21.47
C ASN A 973 9.59 5.78 22.35
N TYR A 974 10.72 6.47 22.23
CA TYR A 974 11.97 6.07 22.89
C TYR A 974 12.57 7.15 23.77
N LEU A 975 12.77 8.37 23.28
CA LEU A 975 13.39 9.44 24.06
C LEU A 975 12.44 10.02 25.12
N SER A 976 11.17 10.26 24.78
CA SER A 976 10.11 10.73 25.67
C SER A 976 9.60 9.66 26.64
N VAL A 977 10.01 8.41 26.46
CA VAL A 977 9.63 7.26 27.30
C VAL A 977 10.81 6.77 28.13
N SER A 978 10.65 6.64 29.45
CA SER A 978 11.71 6.16 30.34
C SER A 978 12.26 4.79 29.93
N GLN A 979 13.56 4.72 29.61
CA GLN A 979 14.28 3.47 29.33
C GLN A 979 15.16 3.09 30.52
N GLY A 980 15.14 1.83 30.96
CA GLY A 980 15.99 1.35 32.06
C GLY A 980 15.88 2.14 33.38
N GLY A 981 14.75 2.83 33.60
CA GLY A 981 14.52 3.72 34.73
C GLY A 981 15.28 5.06 34.68
N ALA A 982 15.83 5.45 33.53
CA ALA A 982 16.34 6.79 33.28
C ALA A 982 15.19 7.78 33.05
N ASP A 983 15.39 9.05 33.41
CA ASP A 983 14.38 10.09 33.19
C ASP A 983 14.26 10.37 31.68
N PRO A 984 13.03 10.46 31.13
CA PRO A 984 12.83 10.71 29.71
C PRO A 984 13.38 12.08 29.28
N ILE A 985 13.65 12.21 27.98
CA ILE A 985 14.13 13.42 27.32
C ILE A 985 13.22 13.80 26.17
N ASP A 986 12.64 14.99 26.27
CA ASP A 986 11.81 15.57 25.21
C ASP A 986 12.57 16.69 24.51
N TYR A 987 12.92 16.49 23.23
CA TYR A 987 13.54 17.50 22.40
C TYR A 987 12.48 18.21 21.54
N PRO A 988 12.10 19.46 21.87
CA PRO A 988 11.09 20.19 21.12
C PRO A 988 11.53 20.57 19.70
N PHE A 989 12.83 20.54 19.42
CA PHE A 989 13.38 20.89 18.11
C PHE A 989 14.20 19.75 17.53
N ARG A 990 14.01 19.52 16.24
CA ARG A 990 14.71 18.50 15.47
C ARG A 990 14.99 19.02 14.07
N PHE A 991 16.10 18.62 13.49
CA PHE A 991 16.44 18.94 12.11
C PHE A 991 16.92 17.68 11.39
N VAL A 992 16.31 17.44 10.23
CA VAL A 992 16.67 16.39 9.27
C VAL A 992 16.79 17.03 7.90
N ALA A 993 17.72 16.54 7.09
CA ALA A 993 17.88 16.96 5.71
C ALA A 993 18.40 15.80 4.85
N PRO A 994 18.21 15.82 3.52
CA PRO A 994 18.62 14.70 2.69
C PRO A 994 20.15 14.48 2.70
N SER A 995 20.52 13.22 2.51
CA SER A 995 21.90 12.72 2.46
C SER A 995 22.27 12.24 1.05
N ASN A 996 23.55 12.30 0.68
CA ASN A 996 24.06 11.80 -0.59
C ASN A 996 24.14 10.27 -0.69
N THR A 997 24.01 9.59 0.45
CA THR A 997 24.07 8.13 0.55
C THR A 997 22.95 7.43 -0.23
N GLY A 998 23.34 6.49 -1.09
CA GLY A 998 22.42 5.68 -1.90
C GLY A 998 21.66 6.44 -3.00
N VAL A 999 21.93 7.74 -3.19
CA VAL A 999 21.40 8.53 -4.31
C VAL A 999 22.20 8.16 -5.57
N PRO A 1000 21.59 7.59 -6.62
CA PRO A 1000 22.30 7.18 -7.82
C PRO A 1000 22.96 8.37 -8.52
N SER A 1001 24.25 8.25 -8.88
CA SER A 1001 24.95 9.29 -9.65
C SER A 1001 24.67 9.21 -11.15
N GLY A 1002 24.35 8.01 -11.65
CA GLY A 1002 24.26 7.70 -13.08
C GLY A 1002 25.61 7.42 -13.76
N PHE A 1003 26.70 7.33 -12.99
CA PHE A 1003 28.07 7.07 -13.46
C PHE A 1003 28.69 5.87 -12.73
N ASP A 1004 29.67 5.23 -13.35
CA ASP A 1004 30.50 4.14 -12.80
C ASP A 1004 31.69 4.76 -12.05
N LEU A 1005 31.46 5.12 -10.79
CA LEU A 1005 32.41 5.90 -9.97
C LEU A 1005 33.52 5.03 -9.37
N ASP A 1006 33.35 3.70 -9.37
CA ASP A 1006 34.35 2.73 -8.93
C ASP A 1006 35.07 2.00 -10.08
N ASN A 1007 34.76 2.36 -11.34
CA ASN A 1007 35.34 1.79 -12.55
C ASN A 1007 35.20 0.26 -12.63
N SER A 1008 34.10 -0.29 -12.11
CA SER A 1008 33.80 -1.73 -12.14
C SER A 1008 33.36 -2.21 -13.53
N GLY A 1009 32.96 -1.30 -14.41
CA GLY A 1009 32.42 -1.58 -15.74
C GLY A 1009 30.89 -1.69 -15.79
N PHE A 1010 30.20 -1.38 -14.70
CA PHE A 1010 28.74 -1.36 -14.57
C PHE A 1010 28.31 -0.08 -13.85
N VAL A 1011 27.17 0.50 -14.23
CA VAL A 1011 26.60 1.66 -13.54
C VAL A 1011 25.49 1.17 -12.61
N GLY A 1012 25.70 1.30 -11.30
CA GLY A 1012 24.70 1.05 -10.27
C GLY A 1012 25.25 0.34 -9.02
N GLY A 1013 24.45 0.32 -7.97
CA GLY A 1013 24.86 -0.16 -6.64
C GLY A 1013 25.48 0.94 -5.79
N GLY A 1014 25.82 0.62 -4.54
CA GLY A 1014 26.19 1.62 -3.55
C GLY A 1014 27.48 2.38 -3.85
N ASN A 1015 28.45 1.77 -4.52
CA ASN A 1015 29.72 2.43 -4.87
C ASN A 1015 29.58 3.50 -5.96
N ASP A 1016 28.48 3.47 -6.72
CA ASP A 1016 28.15 4.41 -7.80
C ASP A 1016 27.13 5.47 -7.37
N ALA A 1017 26.68 5.42 -6.12
CA ALA A 1017 25.91 6.51 -5.54
C ALA A 1017 26.82 7.68 -5.15
N TYR A 1018 26.26 8.89 -4.98
CA TYR A 1018 27.05 10.06 -4.57
C TYR A 1018 27.77 9.84 -3.23
N GLY A 1019 27.16 9.09 -2.31
CA GLY A 1019 27.82 8.41 -1.19
C GLY A 1019 27.32 6.98 -1.08
N PHE A 1020 28.11 6.10 -0.46
CA PHE A 1020 27.75 4.69 -0.38
C PHE A 1020 26.43 4.46 0.37
N GLY A 1021 25.50 3.75 -0.26
CA GLY A 1021 24.24 3.31 0.32
C GLY A 1021 23.43 2.49 -0.67
N PHE A 1022 22.50 1.68 -0.19
CA PHE A 1022 21.63 0.83 -1.01
C PHE A 1022 20.32 1.53 -1.40
N PHE A 1023 19.94 2.58 -0.68
CA PHE A 1023 18.79 3.42 -0.98
C PHE A 1023 19.06 4.88 -0.59
N PRO A 1024 18.41 5.87 -1.23
CA PRO A 1024 18.54 7.28 -0.89
C PRO A 1024 18.26 7.55 0.59
N GLY A 1025 19.23 8.09 1.31
CA GLY A 1025 19.08 8.47 2.72
C GLY A 1025 19.60 7.45 3.75
N GLN A 1026 20.03 6.26 3.32
CA GLN A 1026 20.64 5.27 4.23
C GLN A 1026 21.86 5.87 4.95
N TYR A 1027 22.07 5.61 6.25
CA TYR A 1027 23.18 6.21 7.02
C TYR A 1027 23.14 7.74 7.15
N GLY A 1028 21.95 8.34 7.09
CA GLY A 1028 21.75 9.77 7.26
C GLY A 1028 22.12 10.29 8.66
N MET A 1029 21.61 11.49 8.97
CA MET A 1029 21.87 12.17 10.24
C MET A 1029 20.58 12.82 10.74
N VAL A 1030 20.51 13.07 12.05
CA VAL A 1030 19.46 13.88 12.68
C VAL A 1030 20.05 14.71 13.81
N VAL A 1031 19.60 15.97 13.93
CA VAL A 1031 19.91 16.84 15.07
C VAL A 1031 18.68 16.93 15.96
N TYR A 1032 18.87 16.72 17.27
CA TYR A 1032 17.88 17.00 18.31
C TYR A 1032 18.38 18.12 19.22
N SER A 1033 17.49 19.03 19.62
CA SER A 1033 17.85 20.19 20.42
C SER A 1033 16.78 20.58 21.43
N MET A 1034 17.20 20.89 22.66
CA MET A 1034 16.37 21.53 23.69
C MET A 1034 16.15 23.02 23.40
N PHE A 1035 16.94 23.58 22.49
CA PHE A 1035 16.94 24.99 22.11
C PHE A 1035 16.45 25.18 20.66
N PRO A 1036 15.83 26.33 20.35
CA PRO A 1036 15.35 26.61 19.00
C PRO A 1036 16.47 26.51 17.95
N ILE A 1037 16.13 25.89 16.83
CA ILE A 1037 16.94 25.88 15.62
C ILE A 1037 16.48 27.06 14.76
N ASP A 1038 17.43 27.88 14.33
CA ASP A 1038 17.18 29.02 13.44
C ASP A 1038 17.18 28.54 11.99
N GLU A 1039 16.07 27.94 11.56
CA GLU A 1039 15.95 27.22 10.29
C GLU A 1039 16.21 28.09 9.05
N ASP A 1040 15.83 29.37 9.11
CA ASP A 1040 16.07 30.35 8.03
C ASP A 1040 17.57 30.58 7.76
N GLU A 1041 18.41 30.30 8.75
CA GLU A 1041 19.86 30.50 8.70
C GLU A 1041 20.62 29.17 8.61
N VAL A 1042 19.92 28.04 8.50
CA VAL A 1042 20.53 26.73 8.27
C VAL A 1042 21.14 26.68 6.87
N ARG A 1043 22.35 26.12 6.80
CA ARG A 1043 23.05 25.89 5.53
C ARG A 1043 23.40 24.43 5.38
N THR A 1044 22.94 23.82 4.29
CA THR A 1044 23.31 22.46 3.90
C THR A 1044 24.25 22.50 2.70
N PHE A 1045 25.23 21.60 2.67
CA PHE A 1045 26.23 21.53 1.60
C PHE A 1045 26.22 20.14 0.94
N GLN A 1046 25.01 19.61 0.71
CA GLN A 1046 24.84 18.30 0.08
C GLN A 1046 25.37 18.32 -1.36
N ASN A 1047 25.07 19.37 -2.12
CA ASN A 1047 25.36 19.46 -3.56
C ASN A 1047 26.68 20.18 -3.90
N PHE A 1048 27.49 20.52 -2.90
CA PHE A 1048 28.80 21.13 -3.14
C PHE A 1048 29.71 20.13 -3.88
N LEU A 1049 30.24 20.51 -5.05
CA LEU A 1049 31.02 19.61 -5.91
C LEU A 1049 32.47 19.48 -5.42
N TRP A 1050 33.02 18.27 -5.47
CA TRP A 1050 34.39 18.02 -4.98
C TRP A 1050 35.43 18.81 -5.81
N LYS A 1051 35.27 18.84 -7.14
CA LYS A 1051 36.15 19.59 -8.04
C LYS A 1051 36.20 21.11 -7.78
N ASP A 1052 35.16 21.66 -7.13
CA ASP A 1052 35.06 23.10 -6.89
C ASP A 1052 35.83 23.54 -5.64
N MET A 1053 36.31 22.58 -4.84
CA MET A 1053 37.24 22.84 -3.76
C MET A 1053 38.62 23.24 -4.31
N PRO A 1054 39.17 24.41 -3.94
CA PRO A 1054 40.48 24.84 -4.40
C PRO A 1054 41.59 23.87 -3.98
N GLY A 1055 42.22 23.24 -4.98
CA GLY A 1055 43.24 22.24 -4.76
C GLY A 1055 42.69 20.96 -4.11
N ALA A 1056 41.48 20.55 -4.51
CA ALA A 1056 40.90 19.26 -4.14
C ALA A 1056 41.91 18.12 -4.34
N LEU A 1057 41.99 17.24 -3.36
CA LEU A 1057 42.81 16.04 -3.36
C LEU A 1057 42.09 14.93 -4.13
N LEU A 1058 41.84 15.13 -5.42
CA LEU A 1058 41.21 14.13 -6.27
C LEU A 1058 42.14 12.90 -6.46
N PRO A 1059 41.59 11.67 -6.48
CA PRO A 1059 42.39 10.44 -6.54
C PRO A 1059 43.03 10.22 -7.93
N ASP A 1060 44.21 9.61 -7.91
CA ASP A 1060 44.96 9.21 -9.12
C ASP A 1060 44.59 7.77 -9.51
N ASP A 1061 44.41 7.48 -10.79
CA ASP A 1061 44.27 6.10 -11.27
C ASP A 1061 45.64 5.41 -11.32
N PRO A 1062 45.86 4.34 -10.53
CA PRO A 1062 47.14 3.63 -10.51
C PRO A 1062 47.53 2.98 -11.86
N ALA A 1063 46.59 2.88 -12.82
CA ALA A 1063 46.84 2.39 -14.16
C ALA A 1063 47.43 3.45 -15.12
N PHE A 1064 47.37 4.74 -14.77
CA PHE A 1064 47.84 5.86 -15.58
C PHE A 1064 48.92 6.69 -14.86
N GLU A 1065 49.62 7.56 -15.60
CA GLU A 1065 50.68 8.43 -15.05
C GLU A 1065 50.20 9.89 -14.82
N GLY A 1066 48.89 10.14 -14.93
CA GLY A 1066 48.29 11.47 -14.73
C GLY A 1066 47.91 11.70 -13.27
N PRO A 1067 47.90 12.96 -12.78
CA PRO A 1067 47.30 13.29 -11.49
C PRO A 1067 45.80 13.54 -11.64
N ALA A 1068 45.01 13.21 -10.61
CA ALA A 1068 43.58 13.44 -10.50
C ALA A 1068 42.78 12.90 -11.71
N ASP A 1069 43.15 11.70 -12.16
CA ASP A 1069 42.62 11.09 -13.39
C ASP A 1069 41.73 9.87 -13.15
N TRP A 1070 41.37 9.56 -11.89
CA TRP A 1070 40.39 8.51 -11.59
C TRP A 1070 39.00 8.81 -12.16
N TYR A 1071 38.52 10.05 -11.96
CA TYR A 1071 37.20 10.49 -12.43
C TYR A 1071 37.30 11.21 -13.78
N SER A 1072 36.33 10.94 -14.66
CA SER A 1072 36.19 11.65 -15.93
C SER A 1072 35.74 13.11 -15.71
N PRO A 1073 36.00 14.02 -16.67
CA PRO A 1073 35.47 15.38 -16.60
C PRO A 1073 33.95 15.43 -16.43
N GLU A 1074 33.22 14.52 -17.07
CA GLU A 1074 31.76 14.41 -16.99
C GLU A 1074 31.28 13.96 -15.60
N GLU A 1075 31.96 13.00 -14.96
CA GLU A 1075 31.67 12.60 -13.57
C GLU A 1075 31.89 13.75 -12.59
N LEU A 1076 33.00 14.48 -12.75
CA LEU A 1076 33.33 15.62 -11.89
C LEU A 1076 32.33 16.77 -12.01
N GLU A 1077 31.57 16.89 -13.10
CA GLU A 1077 30.48 17.89 -13.20
C GLU A 1077 29.32 17.61 -12.22
N VAL A 1078 29.19 16.39 -11.71
CA VAL A 1078 28.10 16.01 -10.80
C VAL A 1078 28.59 15.51 -9.44
N PHE A 1079 29.86 15.09 -9.33
CA PHE A 1079 30.33 14.40 -8.12
C PHE A 1079 30.53 15.35 -6.92
N ARG A 1080 29.73 15.09 -5.88
CA ARG A 1080 29.59 15.90 -4.67
C ARG A 1080 30.70 15.58 -3.67
N LEU A 1081 31.20 16.58 -2.94
CA LEU A 1081 32.23 16.38 -1.90
C LEU A 1081 31.69 15.55 -0.74
N SER A 1082 30.57 15.97 -0.15
CA SER A 1082 29.96 15.30 1.00
C SER A 1082 29.51 13.88 0.65
N SER A 1083 29.94 12.87 1.40
CA SER A 1083 29.49 11.48 1.25
C SER A 1083 28.10 11.28 1.86
N LYS A 1084 27.86 11.83 3.06
CA LYS A 1084 26.52 11.97 3.65
C LYS A 1084 26.03 13.40 3.46
N SER A 1085 26.45 14.30 4.34
CA SER A 1085 26.19 15.74 4.22
C SER A 1085 27.08 16.55 5.18
N HIS A 1086 27.12 17.86 4.97
CA HIS A 1086 27.65 18.86 5.90
C HIS A 1086 26.53 19.87 6.18
N TRP A 1087 26.23 20.13 7.46
CA TRP A 1087 25.23 21.11 7.87
C TRP A 1087 25.82 22.13 8.84
N ASP A 1088 25.51 23.40 8.62
CA ASP A 1088 25.62 24.46 9.62
C ASP A 1088 24.22 24.70 10.18
N VAL A 1089 23.98 24.23 11.41
CA VAL A 1089 22.69 24.30 12.10
C VAL A 1089 22.78 25.32 13.24
N PRO A 1090 22.27 26.55 13.09
CA PRO A 1090 22.41 27.56 14.12
C PRO A 1090 21.42 27.33 15.27
N ILE A 1091 21.95 27.15 16.48
CA ILE A 1091 21.19 26.89 17.71
C ILE A 1091 21.12 28.16 18.56
N VAL A 1092 19.92 28.55 18.99
CA VAL A 1092 19.71 29.73 19.84
C VAL A 1092 19.76 29.36 21.33
N THR A 1093 20.97 29.34 21.86
CA THR A 1093 21.25 29.04 23.28
C THR A 1093 21.05 30.28 24.16
N GLY A 1094 19.82 30.52 24.60
CA GLY A 1094 19.48 31.70 25.41
C GLY A 1094 19.50 33.00 24.62
N ASN A 1095 20.58 33.81 24.74
CA ASN A 1095 20.75 35.06 23.98
C ASN A 1095 21.98 35.02 23.06
N GLU A 1096 22.47 33.83 22.72
CA GLU A 1096 23.63 33.69 21.83
C GLU A 1096 23.31 32.60 20.82
N ARG A 1097 23.65 32.86 19.55
CA ARG A 1097 23.63 31.86 18.48
C ARG A 1097 24.94 31.06 18.51
N VAL A 1098 24.82 29.73 18.49
CA VAL A 1098 25.95 28.79 18.35
C VAL A 1098 25.70 27.92 17.12
N HIS A 1099 26.63 27.98 16.16
CA HIS A 1099 26.58 27.17 14.95
C HIS A 1099 27.00 25.74 15.26
N PHE A 1100 26.06 24.79 15.14
CA PHE A 1100 26.34 23.37 15.27
C PHE A 1100 26.70 22.82 13.89
N LEU A 1101 28.00 22.63 13.67
CA LEU A 1101 28.57 22.23 12.38
C LEU A 1101 28.67 20.72 12.35
N THR A 1102 27.73 20.05 11.68
CA THR A 1102 27.56 18.60 11.73
C THR A 1102 27.95 17.94 10.42
N SER A 1103 28.75 16.87 10.49
CA SER A 1103 29.07 16.07 9.30
C SER A 1103 29.34 14.61 9.65
N HIS A 1104 29.14 13.76 8.65
CA HIS A 1104 29.55 12.36 8.68
C HIS A 1104 30.35 12.05 7.41
N PRO A 1105 31.65 12.41 7.37
CA PRO A 1105 32.56 12.04 6.29
C PRO A 1105 32.62 10.55 6.00
N THR A 1106 33.05 10.20 4.79
CA THR A 1106 33.24 8.80 4.38
C THR A 1106 34.32 8.11 5.25
N PRO A 1107 34.15 6.82 5.63
CA PRO A 1107 35.25 6.03 6.17
C PRO A 1107 36.41 5.97 5.18
N PRO A 1108 37.68 6.11 5.59
CA PRO A 1108 38.85 6.18 4.70
C PRO A 1108 39.32 4.80 4.19
N VAL A 1109 38.40 3.85 4.08
CA VAL A 1109 38.65 2.43 3.75
C VAL A 1109 37.60 1.94 2.76
N PHE A 1110 37.64 0.66 2.36
CA PHE A 1110 36.71 0.02 1.43
C PHE A 1110 36.89 0.39 -0.05
N ASP A 1111 38.11 0.72 -0.45
CA ASP A 1111 38.53 1.05 -1.80
C ASP A 1111 39.90 0.43 -2.16
N GLY A 1112 40.39 0.72 -3.37
CA GLY A 1112 41.64 0.17 -3.89
C GLY A 1112 42.85 1.10 -3.70
N PRO A 1113 43.99 0.79 -4.35
CA PRO A 1113 45.22 1.56 -4.25
C PRO A 1113 45.11 3.04 -4.67
N GLU A 1114 44.03 3.43 -5.34
CA GLU A 1114 43.68 4.81 -5.70
C GLU A 1114 43.30 5.69 -4.49
N ASP A 1115 42.91 5.08 -3.36
CA ASP A 1115 42.57 5.76 -2.10
C ASP A 1115 41.51 6.87 -2.25
N ARG A 1116 40.40 6.56 -2.94
CA ARG A 1116 39.26 7.47 -3.16
C ARG A 1116 38.66 7.95 -1.86
N ASN A 1117 38.44 7.03 -0.93
CA ASN A 1117 37.78 7.28 0.33
C ASN A 1117 38.69 8.01 1.31
N GLY A 1118 39.98 7.67 1.41
CA GLY A 1118 40.91 8.43 2.26
C GLY A 1118 41.14 9.85 1.75
N THR A 1119 41.26 10.04 0.44
CA THR A 1119 41.40 11.38 -0.16
C THR A 1119 40.14 12.23 -0.04
N ARG A 1120 38.94 11.61 -0.18
CA ARG A 1120 37.66 12.29 0.04
C ARG A 1120 37.45 12.66 1.50
N ASN A 1121 37.67 11.72 2.44
CA ASN A 1121 37.58 11.96 3.88
C ASN A 1121 38.46 13.15 4.32
N HIS A 1122 39.69 13.23 3.78
CA HIS A 1122 40.59 14.35 4.03
C HIS A 1122 39.98 15.71 3.63
N ASP A 1123 39.37 15.79 2.45
CA ASP A 1123 38.78 17.02 1.92
C ASP A 1123 37.44 17.36 2.57
N GLU A 1124 36.66 16.36 2.99
CA GLU A 1124 35.46 16.54 3.82
C GLU A 1124 35.82 17.16 5.18
N ILE A 1125 36.87 16.67 5.84
CA ILE A 1125 37.34 17.29 7.11
C ILE A 1125 37.90 18.70 6.86
N ARG A 1126 38.66 18.88 5.77
CA ARG A 1126 39.20 20.18 5.37
C ARG A 1126 38.09 21.20 5.09
N PHE A 1127 36.94 20.77 4.56
CA PHE A 1127 35.79 21.64 4.35
C PHE A 1127 35.45 22.42 5.61
N TRP A 1128 35.38 21.76 6.77
CA TRP A 1128 35.14 22.47 8.03
C TRP A 1128 36.28 23.38 8.45
N ALA A 1129 37.54 22.99 8.22
CA ALA A 1129 38.69 23.83 8.53
C ALA A 1129 38.64 25.15 7.72
N ASP A 1130 38.34 25.07 6.42
CA ASP A 1130 38.24 26.22 5.52
C ASP A 1130 36.97 27.04 5.82
N TYR A 1131 35.84 26.38 6.13
CA TYR A 1131 34.57 27.01 6.52
C TYR A 1131 34.72 27.86 7.78
N VAL A 1132 35.28 27.28 8.85
CA VAL A 1132 35.53 28.05 10.08
C VAL A 1132 36.69 29.03 9.90
N GLY A 1133 37.59 28.79 8.95
CA GLY A 1133 38.61 29.72 8.47
C GLY A 1133 38.01 31.02 7.92
N GLY A 1134 36.87 30.91 7.24
CA GLY A 1134 36.16 32.00 6.57
C GLY A 1134 36.56 32.15 5.10
N GLU A 1135 36.96 31.05 4.45
CA GLU A 1135 37.24 31.02 3.02
C GLU A 1135 35.95 31.20 2.19
N ASP A 1136 36.05 31.64 0.92
CA ASP A 1136 34.91 32.15 0.15
C ASP A 1136 34.39 31.23 -0.99
N TYR A 1137 34.98 30.06 -1.17
CA TYR A 1137 34.69 29.19 -2.32
C TYR A 1137 33.46 28.28 -2.13
N MET A 1138 33.09 27.99 -0.89
CA MET A 1138 31.99 27.06 -0.56
C MET A 1138 30.64 27.72 -0.87
N TYR A 1139 29.75 27.01 -1.56
CA TYR A 1139 28.36 27.41 -1.73
C TYR A 1139 27.45 26.35 -1.11
N ASP A 1140 26.42 26.79 -0.40
CA ASP A 1140 25.39 25.89 0.12
C ASP A 1140 24.36 25.54 -0.96
N ASP A 1141 23.42 24.67 -0.60
CA ASP A 1141 22.36 24.18 -1.48
C ASP A 1141 21.37 25.28 -1.90
N ALA A 1142 21.34 26.41 -1.19
CA ALA A 1142 20.59 27.62 -1.57
C ALA A 1142 21.41 28.58 -2.46
N GLY A 1143 22.67 28.26 -2.75
CA GLY A 1143 23.58 29.05 -3.59
C GLY A 1143 24.25 30.23 -2.88
N VAL A 1144 24.25 30.28 -1.54
CA VAL A 1144 24.94 31.30 -0.75
C VAL A 1144 26.40 30.90 -0.53
N TYR A 1145 27.30 31.83 -0.86
CA TYR A 1145 28.74 31.60 -0.82
C TYR A 1145 29.41 32.07 0.47
N GLY A 1146 30.44 31.33 0.90
CA GLY A 1146 31.40 31.70 1.92
C GLY A 1146 31.28 30.93 3.23
N GLY A 1147 32.35 31.01 4.04
CA GLY A 1147 32.45 30.41 5.36
C GLY A 1147 31.78 31.23 6.48
N ILE A 1148 31.88 30.73 7.70
CA ILE A 1148 31.26 31.36 8.89
C ILE A 1148 31.87 32.73 9.21
N GLU A 1149 31.06 33.63 9.77
CA GLU A 1149 31.50 34.96 10.14
C GLU A 1149 32.64 34.97 11.18
N GLY A 1150 33.53 35.97 11.07
CA GLY A 1150 34.64 36.15 11.98
C GLY A 1150 34.20 36.42 13.42
N GLY A 1151 34.40 35.45 14.31
CA GLY A 1151 34.08 35.56 15.74
C GLY A 1151 32.79 34.85 16.14
N ALA A 1152 32.10 34.20 15.19
CA ALA A 1152 31.00 33.31 15.48
C ALA A 1152 31.42 32.21 16.48
N ARG A 1153 30.46 31.77 17.29
CA ARG A 1153 30.61 30.61 18.17
C ARG A 1153 30.11 29.41 17.39
N PHE A 1154 30.90 28.35 17.37
CA PHE A 1154 30.52 27.09 16.75
C PHE A 1154 30.95 25.90 17.59
N VAL A 1155 30.34 24.75 17.33
CA VAL A 1155 30.76 23.43 17.78
C VAL A 1155 30.73 22.51 16.56
N ILE A 1156 31.89 21.96 16.17
CA ILE A 1156 31.94 20.94 15.12
C ILE A 1156 31.64 19.59 15.77
N ALA A 1157 30.73 18.81 15.20
CA ALA A 1157 30.37 17.51 15.74
C ALA A 1157 30.12 16.47 14.65
N GLY A 1158 30.42 15.21 14.95
CA GLY A 1158 30.12 14.08 14.08
C GLY A 1158 31.19 13.01 14.07
N ASP A 1159 30.88 11.94 13.34
CA ASP A 1159 31.83 10.87 13.04
C ASP A 1159 32.72 11.32 11.88
N GLN A 1160 33.91 11.83 12.22
CA GLN A 1160 34.88 12.31 11.23
C GLN A 1160 35.68 11.17 10.60
N ASN A 1161 35.51 9.92 11.08
CA ASN A 1161 36.17 8.74 10.53
C ASN A 1161 37.70 8.88 10.42
N SER A 1162 38.33 9.62 11.34
CA SER A 1162 39.76 9.88 11.28
C SER A 1162 40.39 9.96 12.67
N ASP A 1163 41.27 9.01 12.97
CA ASP A 1163 42.09 9.02 14.18
C ASP A 1163 43.35 9.90 13.97
N PRO A 1164 43.86 10.58 15.03
CA PRO A 1164 45.04 11.42 14.89
C PRO A 1164 46.32 10.68 14.47
N LEU A 1165 46.52 9.42 14.86
CA LEU A 1165 47.80 8.71 14.67
C LEU A 1165 47.64 7.27 14.17
N ASP A 1166 46.46 6.69 14.30
CA ASP A 1166 46.13 5.31 13.96
C ASP A 1166 45.10 5.24 12.81
N GLY A 1167 44.69 4.03 12.42
CA GLY A 1167 43.77 3.82 11.29
C GLY A 1167 44.37 4.12 9.92
N ASP A 1168 43.50 4.22 8.91
CA ASP A 1168 43.88 4.29 7.49
C ASP A 1168 43.62 5.66 6.83
N SER A 1169 43.21 6.69 7.59
CA SER A 1169 43.05 8.05 7.04
C SER A 1169 44.36 8.61 6.46
N ILE A 1170 44.24 9.51 5.48
CA ILE A 1170 45.38 10.30 5.00
C ILE A 1170 46.05 11.00 6.21
N PRO A 1171 47.37 10.82 6.42
CA PRO A 1171 48.06 11.40 7.56
C PRO A 1171 47.90 12.93 7.62
N GLY A 1172 47.35 13.42 8.73
CA GLY A 1172 47.09 14.85 8.92
C GLY A 1172 45.64 15.29 8.69
N ALA A 1173 44.75 14.39 8.23
CA ALA A 1173 43.36 14.72 7.91
C ALA A 1173 42.64 15.41 9.08
N ILE A 1174 42.51 14.75 10.24
CA ILE A 1174 41.85 15.33 11.42
C ILE A 1174 42.63 16.47 12.09
N GLN A 1175 43.95 16.50 11.95
CA GLN A 1175 44.78 17.60 12.48
C GLN A 1175 44.43 18.95 11.85
N GLN A 1176 43.83 18.96 10.65
CA GLN A 1176 43.30 20.18 10.05
C GLN A 1176 42.30 20.89 10.96
N LEU A 1177 41.54 20.14 11.79
CA LEU A 1177 40.65 20.68 12.82
C LEU A 1177 41.32 20.79 14.19
N LEU A 1178 42.03 19.76 14.65
CA LEU A 1178 42.62 19.75 16.01
C LEU A 1178 43.68 20.84 16.20
N ASP A 1179 44.48 21.13 15.16
CA ASP A 1179 45.49 22.19 15.18
C ASP A 1179 44.94 23.55 14.73
N HIS A 1180 43.66 23.62 14.32
CA HIS A 1180 43.08 24.85 13.78
C HIS A 1180 43.05 25.97 14.83
N PRO A 1181 43.53 27.20 14.51
CA PRO A 1181 43.67 28.26 15.50
C PRO A 1181 42.35 28.75 16.11
N LYS A 1182 41.20 28.47 15.48
CA LYS A 1182 39.85 28.82 15.97
C LYS A 1182 39.13 27.67 16.69
N VAL A 1183 39.65 26.44 16.66
CA VAL A 1183 39.08 25.28 17.36
C VAL A 1183 39.69 25.16 18.76
N ASN A 1184 38.94 24.60 19.71
CA ASN A 1184 39.33 24.40 21.10
C ASN A 1184 39.40 22.90 21.45
N ASP A 1185 40.54 22.26 21.16
CA ASP A 1185 40.81 20.86 21.57
C ASP A 1185 41.63 20.79 22.89
N LYS A 1186 41.40 21.71 23.84
CA LYS A 1186 42.18 21.74 25.09
C LYS A 1186 41.80 20.65 26.09
N SER A 1187 40.62 20.07 25.93
CA SER A 1187 40.08 19.00 26.76
C SER A 1187 39.50 17.97 25.81
N THR A 1188 40.21 16.88 25.64
CA THR A 1188 39.78 15.76 24.80
C THR A 1188 38.81 14.90 25.62
N PRO A 1189 37.60 14.60 25.12
CA PRO A 1189 36.71 13.63 25.74
C PRO A 1189 37.45 12.31 25.99
N SER A 1190 37.22 11.69 27.14
CA SER A 1190 37.89 10.43 27.49
C SER A 1190 37.00 9.48 28.28
N SER A 1191 37.39 8.21 28.31
CA SER A 1191 36.76 7.20 29.17
C SER A 1191 37.74 6.16 29.71
N LEU A 1192 37.46 5.66 30.92
CA LEU A 1192 38.16 4.51 31.51
C LEU A 1192 37.77 3.18 30.87
N GLY A 1193 36.52 3.03 30.39
CA GLY A 1193 36.09 1.79 29.73
C GLY A 1193 36.79 1.58 28.39
N ALA A 1194 37.10 2.65 27.66
CA ALA A 1194 37.91 2.59 26.44
C ALA A 1194 39.31 2.00 26.72
N VAL A 1195 39.99 2.49 27.76
CA VAL A 1195 41.28 1.94 28.22
C VAL A 1195 41.16 0.46 28.61
N GLU A 1196 40.11 0.10 29.36
CA GLU A 1196 39.87 -1.29 29.77
C GLU A 1196 39.65 -2.21 28.55
N GLN A 1197 38.81 -1.81 27.59
CA GLN A 1197 38.55 -2.63 26.39
C GLN A 1197 39.79 -2.75 25.51
N ASN A 1198 40.52 -1.64 25.28
CA ASN A 1198 41.82 -1.67 24.59
C ASN A 1198 42.76 -2.72 25.20
N ASP A 1199 42.92 -2.72 26.53
CA ASP A 1199 43.78 -3.67 27.25
C ASP A 1199 43.28 -5.13 27.18
N LEU A 1200 41.96 -5.33 27.19
CA LEU A 1200 41.34 -6.66 27.13
C LEU A 1200 41.40 -7.29 25.74
N GLN A 1201 41.22 -6.49 24.69
CA GLN A 1201 41.20 -6.92 23.29
C GLN A 1201 42.62 -7.18 22.77
N GLY A 1202 43.58 -6.29 23.08
CA GLY A 1202 44.96 -6.41 22.64
C GLY A 1202 45.10 -6.46 21.11
N GLY A 1203 46.00 -7.30 20.58
CA GLY A 1203 46.10 -7.49 19.12
C GLY A 1203 46.60 -6.25 18.38
N ILE A 1204 45.79 -5.72 17.44
CA ILE A 1204 46.14 -4.50 16.69
C ILE A 1204 46.21 -3.27 17.61
N ASN A 1205 45.37 -3.22 18.65
CA ASN A 1205 45.35 -2.16 19.66
C ASN A 1205 46.70 -2.01 20.40
N GLU A 1206 47.47 -3.10 20.56
CA GLU A 1206 48.82 -3.02 21.15
C GLU A 1206 49.83 -2.25 20.28
N SER A 1207 49.51 -2.06 19.00
CA SER A 1207 50.35 -1.33 18.05
C SER A 1207 49.94 0.13 17.87
N HIS A 1208 48.80 0.54 18.41
CA HIS A 1208 48.28 1.90 18.30
C HIS A 1208 49.16 2.92 19.05
N LEU A 1209 49.20 4.13 18.53
CA LEU A 1209 50.03 5.24 19.01
C LEU A 1209 49.23 6.28 19.78
N SER A 1210 47.92 6.40 19.51
CA SER A 1210 46.98 7.24 20.23
C SER A 1210 46.77 6.74 21.66
N ASP A 1211 46.37 7.65 22.55
CA ASP A 1211 46.03 7.29 23.93
C ASP A 1211 44.64 6.64 23.94
N PRO A 1212 44.50 5.36 24.35
CA PRO A 1212 43.22 4.64 24.27
C PRO A 1212 42.13 5.25 25.16
N ALA A 1213 42.48 6.14 26.08
CA ALA A 1213 41.49 6.90 26.82
C ALA A 1213 40.63 7.78 25.91
N PHE A 1214 41.08 8.11 24.70
CA PHE A 1214 40.38 8.97 23.75
C PHE A 1214 39.60 8.19 22.68
N ASP A 1215 39.63 6.87 22.69
CA ASP A 1215 38.89 6.07 21.73
C ASP A 1215 37.38 6.29 21.89
N THR A 1216 36.70 6.40 20.75
CA THR A 1216 35.25 6.62 20.67
C THR A 1216 34.54 5.51 19.92
N ALA A 1217 35.28 4.61 19.26
CA ALA A 1217 34.75 3.48 18.53
C ALA A 1217 35.58 2.21 18.77
N ASP A 1218 34.92 1.06 18.66
CA ASP A 1218 35.46 -0.29 18.81
C ASP A 1218 35.12 -1.14 17.58
N PHE A 1219 36.06 -1.27 16.64
CA PHE A 1219 35.88 -2.06 15.42
C PHE A 1219 36.30 -3.53 15.58
N SER A 1220 36.22 -4.06 16.80
CA SER A 1220 36.59 -5.44 17.20
C SER A 1220 38.09 -5.78 17.09
N ASP A 1221 38.49 -7.03 17.43
CA ASP A 1221 39.89 -7.47 17.50
C ASP A 1221 40.62 -7.58 16.14
N SER A 1222 39.97 -7.20 15.03
CA SER A 1222 40.59 -7.08 13.70
C SER A 1222 41.03 -5.65 13.40
N ALA A 1223 41.88 -5.46 12.38
CA ALA A 1223 42.16 -4.11 11.90
C ALA A 1223 40.84 -3.42 11.50
N PRO A 1224 40.59 -2.17 11.93
CA PRO A 1224 41.56 -1.25 12.51
C PRO A 1224 41.66 -1.22 14.05
N GLY A 1225 40.83 -1.94 14.82
CA GLY A 1225 40.84 -1.89 16.29
C GLY A 1225 40.07 -0.68 16.85
N ASN A 1226 40.43 -0.23 18.06
CA ASN A 1226 39.79 0.93 18.71
C ASN A 1226 40.41 2.24 18.22
N LEU A 1227 39.55 3.22 17.91
CA LEU A 1227 39.96 4.51 17.33
C LEU A 1227 39.18 5.69 17.92
N ARG A 1228 39.73 6.90 17.81
CA ARG A 1228 39.00 8.15 17.99
C ARG A 1228 38.39 8.60 16.66
N ALA A 1229 37.18 8.15 16.36
CA ALA A 1229 36.45 8.48 15.13
C ALA A 1229 35.47 9.66 15.30
N ASP A 1230 34.91 9.83 16.50
CA ASP A 1230 33.83 10.78 16.80
C ASP A 1230 34.35 12.01 17.54
N TYR A 1231 33.86 13.17 17.16
CA TYR A 1231 34.39 14.45 17.65
C TYR A 1231 33.27 15.39 18.08
N VAL A 1232 33.54 16.15 19.15
CA VAL A 1232 32.81 17.36 19.54
C VAL A 1232 33.84 18.43 19.84
N LEU A 1233 33.96 19.41 18.96
CA LEU A 1233 35.06 20.38 18.92
C LEU A 1233 34.51 21.82 18.98
N PRO A 1234 34.40 22.40 20.19
CA PRO A 1234 33.97 23.79 20.32
C PRO A 1234 34.98 24.78 19.73
N SER A 1235 34.48 25.94 19.35
CA SER A 1235 35.26 27.12 19.00
C SER A 1235 36.06 27.68 20.19
N LYS A 1236 37.14 28.40 19.92
CA LYS A 1236 38.10 28.91 20.93
C LYS A 1236 37.54 29.96 21.89
N ASN A 1237 36.46 30.60 21.50
CA ASN A 1237 35.68 31.54 22.32
C ASN A 1237 34.64 30.82 23.20
N LEU A 1238 34.43 29.51 23.05
CA LEU A 1238 33.67 28.68 23.99
C LEU A 1238 34.60 28.01 24.99
N LYS A 1239 34.29 28.16 26.28
CA LYS A 1239 35.08 27.54 27.35
C LYS A 1239 34.52 26.15 27.65
N ILE A 1240 35.35 25.12 27.47
CA ILE A 1240 35.03 23.76 27.91
C ILE A 1240 34.99 23.70 29.44
N LEU A 1241 33.93 23.11 29.98
CA LEU A 1241 33.67 22.91 31.40
C LEU A 1241 33.93 21.47 31.81
N ASP A 1242 33.43 20.53 31.02
CA ASP A 1242 33.57 19.09 31.20
C ASP A 1242 33.43 18.38 29.84
N SER A 1243 33.90 17.15 29.72
CA SER A 1243 33.84 16.37 28.48
C SER A 1243 34.07 14.88 28.76
N ALA A 1244 33.32 13.99 28.13
CA ALA A 1244 33.54 12.55 28.27
C ALA A 1244 33.05 11.74 27.06
N VAL A 1245 33.47 10.48 27.03
CA VAL A 1245 32.91 9.43 26.17
C VAL A 1245 32.05 8.53 27.05
N PHE A 1246 30.81 8.24 26.63
CA PHE A 1246 29.96 7.26 27.32
C PHE A 1246 30.44 5.85 27.01
N TRP A 1247 31.46 5.40 27.74
CA TRP A 1247 31.99 4.04 27.66
C TRP A 1247 32.40 3.57 29.04
N PRO A 1248 31.46 3.18 29.91
CA PRO A 1248 31.80 2.81 31.29
C PRO A 1248 32.67 1.55 31.36
N GLU A 1249 33.33 1.30 32.50
CA GLU A 1249 34.09 0.05 32.72
C GLU A 1249 33.15 -1.16 32.83
N SER A 1250 33.65 -2.36 32.54
CA SER A 1250 32.91 -3.64 32.54
C SER A 1250 32.23 -3.99 33.87
N THR A 1251 32.64 -3.33 34.96
CA THR A 1251 32.07 -3.50 36.30
C THR A 1251 30.93 -2.53 36.62
N ASP A 1252 30.73 -1.51 35.78
CA ASP A 1252 29.65 -0.54 35.91
C ASP A 1252 28.31 -1.17 35.47
N PRO A 1253 27.20 -0.93 36.20
CA PRO A 1253 25.87 -1.39 35.80
C PRO A 1253 25.40 -0.92 34.42
N LEU A 1254 25.99 0.15 33.86
CA LEU A 1254 25.67 0.71 32.55
C LEU A 1254 26.51 0.12 31.42
N PHE A 1255 27.55 -0.68 31.72
CA PHE A 1255 28.34 -1.36 30.69
C PHE A 1255 27.51 -2.22 29.72
N PRO A 1256 26.46 -2.94 30.15
CA PRO A 1256 25.61 -3.68 29.22
C PRO A 1256 24.96 -2.85 28.11
N LEU A 1257 24.90 -1.51 28.23
CA LEU A 1257 24.38 -0.64 27.18
C LEU A 1257 25.37 -0.48 26.00
N VAL A 1258 26.67 -0.52 26.28
CA VAL A 1258 27.73 -0.42 25.25
C VAL A 1258 28.29 -1.80 24.89
N GLY A 1259 28.38 -2.72 25.86
CA GLY A 1259 28.72 -4.12 25.70
C GLY A 1259 30.05 -4.39 25.00
N THR A 1260 30.13 -5.57 24.39
CA THR A 1260 31.23 -6.06 23.54
C THR A 1260 30.60 -6.68 22.29
N TRP A 1261 31.35 -6.83 21.19
CA TRP A 1261 30.83 -7.39 19.94
C TRP A 1261 30.05 -8.73 20.10
N PRO A 1262 28.85 -8.86 19.51
CA PRO A 1262 28.08 -7.81 18.82
C PRO A 1262 27.55 -6.78 19.82
N PHE A 1263 27.79 -5.49 19.53
CA PHE A 1263 27.46 -4.40 20.45
C PHE A 1263 25.94 -4.23 20.58
N PRO A 1264 25.41 -4.00 21.80
CA PRO A 1264 23.97 -3.77 22.01
C PRO A 1264 23.43 -2.45 21.43
N SER A 1265 24.27 -1.42 21.34
CA SER A 1265 23.91 -0.09 20.80
C SER A 1265 24.57 0.15 19.45
N SER A 1266 25.87 0.40 19.44
CA SER A 1266 26.69 0.67 18.26
C SER A 1266 28.14 0.25 18.54
N ASP A 1267 28.95 0.09 17.50
CA ASP A 1267 30.41 0.05 17.59
C ASP A 1267 31.02 1.41 17.97
N HIS A 1268 30.28 2.51 17.80
CA HIS A 1268 30.65 3.84 18.29
C HIS A 1268 30.09 4.13 19.70
N ARG A 1269 30.53 5.23 20.30
CA ARG A 1269 30.16 5.68 21.65
C ARG A 1269 29.72 7.14 21.62
N LEU A 1270 28.73 7.48 22.44
CA LEU A 1270 28.29 8.87 22.60
C LEU A 1270 29.43 9.73 23.18
N VAL A 1271 29.77 10.81 22.47
CA VAL A 1271 30.80 11.79 22.87
C VAL A 1271 30.12 13.12 23.17
N TRP A 1272 30.48 13.76 24.29
CA TRP A 1272 29.89 15.04 24.66
C TRP A 1272 30.90 16.02 25.27
N VAL A 1273 30.59 17.31 25.14
CA VAL A 1273 31.34 18.43 25.73
C VAL A 1273 30.37 19.46 26.30
N ASP A 1274 30.59 19.83 27.56
CA ASP A 1274 29.91 20.94 28.22
C ASP A 1274 30.66 22.24 27.95
N VAL A 1275 29.95 23.25 27.45
CA VAL A 1275 30.52 24.57 27.17
C VAL A 1275 29.82 25.68 27.93
N LYS A 1276 30.59 26.72 28.22
CA LYS A 1276 30.07 27.99 28.73
C LYS A 1276 29.59 28.86 27.57
N ILE A 1277 28.33 29.28 27.62
CA ILE A 1277 27.73 30.25 26.69
C ILE A 1277 27.98 31.69 27.15
#